data_AF-A0AB73ICJ4-F1
#
_entry.id   AF-A0AB73ICJ4-F1
#
_cell.length_a   1.000
_cell.length_b   1.000
_cell.length_c   1.000
_cell.angle_alpha   90.00
_cell.angle_beta   90.00
_cell.angle_gamma   90.00
#
_symmetry.space_group_name_H-M   'P 1'
#
loop_
_entity.id
_entity.type
_entity.pdbx_description
1 polymer ?
#
loop_
_entity_poly.entity_id
_entity_poly.type
_entity_poly.pdbx_seq_one_letter_code
_entity_poly.pdbx_strand_id
1 'polypeptide(L)'
;MIWHVNTRSITFSGRALPEIVGIASARNEVREPMLAVRSVRGREAVGELFEYVVVAESQVALLLNATDATQIDLTQIVGTDGTVAIEISGIGTFIAGQPGDIGRSNIGADVRYINGEIVSARIQCVEDRAAVYEFVLRPFIWRATQNSDSRIFSGTVVDILQKVFARYLGSVDWRIGGPWSGMRRYPMRDMVRQAWESDWTFALRLMEEWGLVFWFEHAKDRHTLVVSDTSGGFHRHGIAYEELRFHTGGRIDEEHISSLAVTHTVTAGKACVNDHDYMQPRLRRSNAPNRQTYEAAGGTADPNIEIYAPAEFAQPDTFPSSYPHDAREEGQYLARVKVEAARCKGLRAKGTGRLRGLQPGRTFRLVNYPQDSANREYLVLACELDISEVGTSTSAWRTYAVKAEFELHPVGEYYRLPQLTPKPRVEGYEYAVIVAPQDREMWIDSRNRLLIQFDWDREARFDGATSIWVRVVTQWQGGELGVVTPGRAGQMVVVSHVHGDPDRPVVAGFVADRFNTPPWELPANAALSGIRSKSLDHGAQSNHLALDDTAGKLQAQLASDHAKSSLSLGHITRIDGNKGRQDARGEGFELRSDRWGVLRASMGLLFTSWGRSGAAGKVKDMDETHARLTEARSIHEELALSAQQHGAQQATGAQRDVAKALSDANAALRGRASDGARDFPEFGQPDIAVSSAANLHAAAQDNTHIVSGKHTALTAGGNVAIAALKSLFASVREAIAFYAGKSITMIAATGRIHLEARTDALQAIAREDVTVTSQNGWLRLAALKGIEINAGGTLLRLTPQGVTVHTNGHYLVHAASHATDDPQAAPITLPVTQENPGRLAAHHVLVEDGGGFILGGQPYRITLDDGQVIEGVTNGRGEMQVATSNAVSFGLVELMSQSEPDKVISASTTTVWRDDSLPTPETVEMPEKRTTKVGGKSAETPGERLTGDGKPPVFVGCDPMNWGLRTCHLLRNAKGADTPPAFQYRSDIEYPIAKRYTAAVKESLCRIEWASRAGKTDKELAAVIVPAVQGPIWNALQAGPFAMPARGAAKGGAMPEITIVSPNNAAEFHFPLAAHGTFTAKYWTLCLSRWDIDEIIRSVKDHPETNATLIDFADTIYHEARHCQQLFWQIGLLSAFPDDYRQFSSMEECFTQIAGKKIFDLACATPFPNDSLARTGIHAMLIFYYYWVISQTKGVEYWKFIQADLEKVEAEVCKVRNVTPEQARTMAVTYASYLHEQDAFLCGEVVQYCWTGRSQLRNPGTCTSVYAHVIQSIGAK
;
A
#
# COMPACT_ATOMS: atom_id res chain seq x y z
N MET A 1 73.12 50.30 -63.93
CA MET A 1 73.65 49.70 -62.69
C MET A 1 73.23 48.24 -62.62
N ILE A 2 74.03 47.39 -61.96
CA ILE A 2 73.82 45.94 -61.93
C ILE A 2 73.04 45.58 -60.66
N TRP A 3 71.89 44.93 -60.80
CA TRP A 3 71.09 44.44 -59.67
C TRP A 3 71.31 42.93 -59.48
N HIS A 4 72.28 42.58 -58.62
CA HIS A 4 72.44 41.22 -58.10
C HIS A 4 71.67 41.04 -56.78
N VAL A 5 71.25 39.80 -56.52
CA VAL A 5 70.36 39.44 -55.42
C VAL A 5 71.12 38.57 -54.41
N ASN A 6 71.12 38.96 -53.12
CA ASN A 6 70.98 38.05 -51.96
C ASN A 6 71.05 38.81 -50.63
N THR A 7 69.92 38.91 -49.92
CA THR A 7 69.85 39.03 -48.46
C THR A 7 68.61 38.30 -47.99
N ARG A 8 68.78 37.23 -47.21
CA ARG A 8 67.69 36.37 -46.74
C ARG A 8 67.01 37.06 -45.56
N SER A 9 65.83 37.64 -45.76
CA SER A 9 65.18 38.45 -44.74
C SER A 9 64.51 37.62 -43.66
N ILE A 10 64.50 38.19 -42.45
CA ILE A 10 63.75 37.72 -41.30
C ILE A 10 63.12 38.95 -40.66
N THR A 11 61.81 38.91 -40.43
CA THR A 11 61.05 40.02 -39.85
C THR A 11 60.20 39.53 -38.69
N PHE A 12 59.94 40.41 -37.74
CA PHE A 12 59.01 40.18 -36.63
C PHE A 12 57.97 41.30 -36.65
N SER A 13 56.69 40.91 -36.66
CA SER A 13 55.55 41.79 -36.90
C SER A 13 54.35 41.30 -36.10
N GLY A 14 53.48 42.19 -35.66
CA GLY A 14 52.35 41.85 -34.79
C GLY A 14 51.55 43.10 -34.47
N ARG A 15 50.25 42.97 -34.20
CA ARG A 15 49.32 44.11 -34.19
C ARG A 15 49.62 45.16 -33.10
N ALA A 16 50.29 44.77 -32.02
CA ALA A 16 50.72 45.65 -30.95
C ALA A 16 52.23 45.99 -30.98
N LEU A 17 53.00 45.39 -31.91
CA LEU A 17 54.41 45.74 -32.07
C LEU A 17 54.53 47.11 -32.78
N PRO A 18 55.47 47.97 -32.36
CA PRO A 18 55.56 49.32 -32.92
C PRO A 18 56.05 49.35 -34.37
N GLU A 19 55.36 50.14 -35.18
CA GLU A 19 55.74 50.53 -36.54
C GLU A 19 56.18 52.00 -36.55
N ILE A 20 57.22 52.32 -37.32
CA ILE A 20 57.67 53.67 -37.60
C ILE A 20 56.90 54.18 -38.81
N VAL A 21 56.09 55.24 -38.62
CA VAL A 21 55.25 55.81 -39.68
C VAL A 21 55.94 57.03 -40.30
N GLY A 22 56.44 56.86 -41.52
CA GLY A 22 57.03 57.91 -42.33
C GLY A 22 56.08 58.46 -43.40
N ILE A 23 56.35 59.66 -43.90
CA ILE A 23 55.63 60.26 -45.04
C ILE A 23 56.56 60.25 -46.26
N ALA A 24 56.22 59.44 -47.27
CA ALA A 24 56.93 59.48 -48.55
C ALA A 24 56.60 60.77 -49.32
N SER A 25 57.44 61.14 -50.29
CA SER A 25 57.33 62.39 -51.09
C SER A 25 56.09 62.47 -52.02
N ALA A 26 55.10 61.60 -51.83
CA ALA A 26 53.85 61.52 -52.59
C ALA A 26 52.65 61.14 -51.69
N ARG A 27 52.54 61.72 -50.49
CA ARG A 27 51.37 61.67 -49.56
C ARG A 27 50.95 60.29 -49.00
N ASN A 28 51.57 59.19 -49.40
CA ASN A 28 51.33 57.89 -48.78
C ASN A 28 52.09 57.76 -47.45
N GLU A 29 51.43 57.22 -46.43
CA GLU A 29 52.11 56.66 -45.25
C GLU A 29 52.98 55.48 -45.70
N VAL A 30 54.21 55.43 -45.20
CA VAL A 30 55.07 54.25 -45.25
C VAL A 30 55.26 53.79 -43.81
N ARG A 31 55.08 52.49 -43.56
CA ARG A 31 55.21 51.89 -42.23
C ARG A 31 56.29 50.84 -42.26
N GLU A 32 57.28 50.97 -41.38
CA GLU A 32 58.41 50.04 -41.28
C GLU A 32 58.50 49.50 -39.84
N PRO A 33 58.85 48.22 -39.61
CA PRO A 33 58.95 47.67 -38.26
C PRO A 33 60.02 48.41 -37.42
N MET A 34 59.64 48.91 -36.23
CA MET A 34 60.60 49.56 -35.32
C MET A 34 61.67 48.58 -34.80
N LEU A 35 61.38 47.28 -34.84
CA LEU A 35 62.21 46.21 -34.31
C LEU A 35 62.83 45.39 -35.45
N ALA A 36 64.16 45.20 -35.41
CA ALA A 36 64.88 44.29 -36.30
C ALA A 36 65.27 43.01 -35.55
N VAL A 37 65.13 41.85 -36.19
CA VAL A 37 65.38 40.55 -35.57
C VAL A 37 66.88 40.26 -35.48
N ARG A 38 67.37 40.04 -34.25
CA ARG A 38 68.77 39.67 -33.94
C ARG A 38 68.93 38.16 -33.77
N SER A 39 67.95 37.49 -33.15
CA SER A 39 67.85 36.03 -33.18
C SER A 39 66.43 35.50 -32.97
N VAL A 40 66.19 34.30 -33.47
CA VAL A 40 64.99 33.49 -33.21
C VAL A 40 65.49 32.12 -32.79
N ARG A 41 65.27 31.74 -31.53
CA ARG A 41 65.54 30.39 -31.03
C ARG A 41 64.26 29.79 -30.49
N GLY A 42 63.92 28.57 -30.89
CA GLY A 42 62.78 27.88 -30.32
C GLY A 42 62.66 26.42 -30.70
N ARG A 43 61.76 25.74 -30.02
CA ARG A 43 61.44 24.32 -30.22
C ARG A 43 59.96 24.16 -30.51
N GLU A 44 59.69 23.30 -31.49
CA GLU A 44 58.35 22.87 -31.88
C GLU A 44 58.38 21.35 -32.09
N ALA A 45 57.32 20.64 -31.69
CA ALA A 45 57.17 19.22 -31.97
C ALA A 45 55.71 18.77 -32.03
N VAL A 46 55.46 17.69 -32.78
CA VAL A 46 54.20 16.94 -32.75
C VAL A 46 54.05 16.35 -31.33
N GLY A 47 53.01 16.75 -30.61
CA GLY A 47 52.80 16.37 -29.22
C GLY A 47 53.36 17.33 -28.15
N GLU A 48 53.98 18.45 -28.54
CA GLU A 48 54.48 19.47 -27.62
C GLU A 48 53.87 20.85 -27.93
N LEU A 49 53.71 21.71 -26.92
CA LEU A 49 53.43 23.12 -27.15
C LEU A 49 54.72 23.80 -27.63
N PHE A 50 54.67 24.57 -28.73
CA PHE A 50 55.85 25.28 -29.21
C PHE A 50 56.25 26.42 -28.26
N GLU A 51 57.54 26.73 -28.25
CA GLU A 51 58.08 27.93 -27.64
C GLU A 51 59.15 28.53 -28.55
N TYR A 52 59.00 29.81 -28.90
CA TYR A 52 59.99 30.57 -29.67
C TYR A 52 60.34 31.86 -28.94
N VAL A 53 61.62 32.03 -28.61
CA VAL A 53 62.21 33.25 -28.09
C VAL A 53 62.71 34.09 -29.26
N VAL A 54 62.15 35.28 -29.43
CA VAL A 54 62.54 36.27 -30.44
C VAL A 54 63.30 37.39 -29.74
N VAL A 55 64.57 37.56 -30.08
CA VAL A 55 65.37 38.71 -29.67
C VAL A 55 65.40 39.71 -30.81
N ALA A 56 64.93 40.93 -30.56
CA ALA A 56 64.86 42.00 -31.54
C ALA A 56 65.32 43.34 -30.97
N GLU A 57 65.99 44.14 -31.77
CA GLU A 57 66.57 45.43 -31.38
C GLU A 57 65.86 46.61 -32.06
N SER A 58 65.76 47.74 -31.35
CA SER A 58 65.20 48.97 -31.89
C SER A 58 66.05 49.53 -33.04
N GLN A 59 65.45 49.83 -34.19
CA GLN A 59 66.13 50.41 -35.34
C GLN A 59 66.46 51.91 -35.14
N VAL A 60 67.51 52.20 -34.36
CA VAL A 60 67.91 53.56 -33.95
C VAL A 60 68.06 54.54 -35.12
N ALA A 61 68.50 54.07 -36.28
CA ALA A 61 68.67 54.88 -37.49
C ALA A 61 67.35 55.47 -38.05
N LEU A 62 66.21 54.94 -37.61
CA LEU A 62 64.86 55.37 -38.00
C LEU A 62 64.13 56.15 -36.88
N LEU A 63 64.76 56.33 -35.71
CA LEU A 63 64.16 57.00 -34.55
C LEU A 63 64.62 58.46 -34.43
N LEU A 64 63.70 59.35 -34.06
CA LEU A 64 63.98 60.79 -33.88
C LEU A 64 64.80 61.06 -32.60
N ASN A 65 64.52 60.36 -31.49
CA ASN A 65 65.35 60.37 -30.29
C ASN A 65 65.76 58.95 -29.90
N ALA A 66 67.01 58.78 -29.45
CA ALA A 66 67.52 57.48 -28.99
C ALA A 66 66.86 57.01 -27.67
N THR A 67 66.23 57.90 -26.91
CA THR A 67 65.43 57.55 -25.72
C THR A 67 64.21 56.70 -26.07
N ASP A 68 63.59 56.99 -27.21
CA ASP A 68 62.27 56.46 -27.59
C ASP A 68 62.35 54.95 -27.87
N ALA A 69 63.56 54.47 -28.23
CA ALA A 69 63.92 53.05 -28.29
C ALA A 69 63.55 52.26 -27.03
N THR A 70 63.58 52.89 -25.85
CA THR A 70 63.33 52.24 -24.54
C THR A 70 61.88 52.35 -24.05
N GLN A 71 61.01 53.06 -24.78
CA GLN A 71 59.68 53.47 -24.32
C GLN A 71 58.54 52.61 -24.90
N ILE A 72 58.83 51.37 -25.34
CA ILE A 72 57.81 50.45 -25.84
C ILE A 72 56.98 49.92 -24.65
N ASP A 73 55.67 50.13 -24.68
CA ASP A 73 54.76 49.60 -23.65
C ASP A 73 54.58 48.08 -23.81
N LEU A 74 55.37 47.32 -23.05
CA LEU A 74 55.32 45.86 -23.04
C LEU A 74 54.00 45.31 -22.49
N THR A 75 53.25 46.08 -21.69
CA THR A 75 51.96 45.66 -21.13
C THR A 75 50.86 45.64 -22.19
N GLN A 76 50.97 46.47 -23.24
CA GLN A 76 50.08 46.43 -24.40
C GLN A 76 50.45 45.33 -25.42
N ILE A 77 51.64 44.74 -25.30
CA ILE A 77 52.14 43.70 -26.21
C ILE A 77 51.87 42.28 -25.67
N VAL A 78 52.02 42.06 -24.37
CA VAL A 78 51.77 40.74 -23.76
C VAL A 78 50.28 40.37 -23.88
N GLY A 79 50.00 39.14 -24.32
CA GLY A 79 48.65 38.68 -24.65
C GLY A 79 48.19 39.02 -26.07
N THR A 80 49.09 39.47 -26.95
CA THR A 80 48.80 39.73 -28.37
C THR A 80 49.65 38.85 -29.31
N ASP A 81 49.23 38.68 -30.55
CA ASP A 81 49.93 37.83 -31.53
C ASP A 81 51.20 38.48 -32.11
N GLY A 82 52.29 37.72 -32.10
CA GLY A 82 53.53 38.00 -32.81
C GLY A 82 53.82 36.98 -33.91
N THR A 83 54.15 37.46 -35.10
CA THR A 83 54.50 36.71 -36.31
C THR A 83 55.95 36.95 -36.70
N VAL A 84 56.80 35.93 -36.62
CA VAL A 84 58.08 35.88 -37.33
C VAL A 84 57.84 35.37 -38.75
N ALA A 85 58.43 36.03 -39.74
CA ALA A 85 58.47 35.58 -41.14
C ALA A 85 59.91 35.33 -41.57
N ILE A 86 60.17 34.21 -42.25
CA ILE A 86 61.50 33.70 -42.62
C ILE A 86 61.50 33.29 -44.10
N GLU A 87 62.37 33.89 -44.91
CA GLU A 87 62.45 33.57 -46.36
C GLU A 87 63.07 32.20 -46.65
N ILE A 88 62.33 31.37 -47.40
CA ILE A 88 62.81 30.14 -48.02
C ILE A 88 63.27 30.46 -49.44
N SER A 89 64.53 30.16 -49.76
CA SER A 89 65.16 30.64 -50.99
C SER A 89 64.82 29.85 -52.26
N GLY A 90 64.03 28.78 -52.17
CA GLY A 90 63.77 27.86 -53.26
C GLY A 90 64.95 26.93 -53.60
N ILE A 91 64.80 26.13 -54.64
CA ILE A 91 65.83 25.23 -55.19
C ILE A 91 66.12 25.55 -56.67
N GLY A 92 67.39 25.39 -57.05
CA GLY A 92 67.89 25.59 -58.42
C GLY A 92 69.17 26.43 -58.50
N THR A 93 69.92 26.30 -59.59
CA THR A 93 71.14 27.08 -59.87
C THR A 93 71.05 27.80 -61.20
N PHE A 94 71.55 29.05 -61.26
CA PHE A 94 71.56 29.86 -62.49
C PHE A 94 72.44 29.25 -63.59
N ILE A 95 71.88 29.08 -64.79
CA ILE A 95 72.60 28.63 -65.99
C ILE A 95 72.77 29.83 -66.93
N ALA A 96 74.01 30.26 -67.15
CA ALA A 96 74.31 31.36 -68.05
C ALA A 96 74.12 30.95 -69.53
N GLY A 97 73.32 31.72 -70.28
CA GLY A 97 73.28 31.64 -71.75
C GLY A 97 71.93 31.32 -72.41
N GLN A 98 70.85 31.05 -71.66
CA GLN A 98 69.52 30.88 -72.25
C GLN A 98 68.77 32.22 -72.44
N PRO A 99 67.91 32.38 -73.47
CA PRO A 99 67.11 33.59 -73.66
C PRO A 99 65.95 33.73 -72.66
N GLY A 100 65.78 34.93 -72.10
CA GLY A 100 64.73 35.26 -71.12
C GLY A 100 65.12 35.00 -69.66
N ASP A 101 64.48 35.68 -68.71
CA ASP A 101 64.74 35.57 -67.25
C ASP A 101 64.34 34.19 -66.63
N ILE A 102 64.21 33.13 -67.43
CA ILE A 102 63.79 31.79 -67.01
C ILE A 102 64.72 31.23 -65.90
N GLY A 103 66.02 31.60 -65.94
CA GLY A 103 67.02 31.22 -64.94
C GLY A 103 66.95 31.94 -63.58
N ARG A 104 65.89 32.73 -63.30
CA ARG A 104 65.66 33.40 -62.00
C ARG A 104 64.51 32.82 -61.17
N SER A 105 63.80 31.83 -61.70
CA SER A 105 62.71 31.16 -60.99
C SER A 105 63.27 30.22 -59.91
N ASN A 106 63.47 30.74 -58.70
CA ASN A 106 63.76 29.93 -57.51
C ASN A 106 62.56 29.02 -57.22
N ILE A 107 62.61 27.75 -57.65
CA ILE A 107 61.45 26.86 -57.59
C ILE A 107 61.15 26.54 -56.12
N GLY A 108 59.91 26.79 -55.69
CA GLY A 108 59.51 26.60 -54.29
C GLY A 108 60.06 27.65 -53.32
N ALA A 109 60.48 28.83 -53.77
CA ALA A 109 60.69 29.97 -52.87
C ALA A 109 59.36 30.39 -52.22
N ASP A 110 59.39 30.62 -50.91
CA ASP A 110 58.21 30.81 -50.06
C ASP A 110 58.60 31.51 -48.75
N VAL A 111 57.65 31.78 -47.85
CA VAL A 111 57.88 32.38 -46.53
C VAL A 111 57.37 31.45 -45.43
N ARG A 112 58.28 30.91 -44.60
CA ARG A 112 57.87 30.25 -43.35
C ARG A 112 57.39 31.31 -42.37
N TYR A 113 56.19 31.12 -41.85
CA TYR A 113 55.70 31.86 -40.70
C TYR A 113 55.90 31.04 -39.42
N ILE A 114 56.15 31.75 -38.32
CA ILE A 114 56.05 31.25 -36.95
C ILE A 114 55.24 32.31 -36.20
N ASN A 115 53.97 32.01 -35.92
CA ASN A 115 53.03 32.90 -35.24
C ASN A 115 52.62 32.31 -33.89
N GLY A 116 52.56 33.14 -32.85
CA GLY A 116 52.13 32.76 -31.51
C GLY A 116 51.74 33.95 -30.65
N GLU A 117 51.11 33.68 -29.52
CA GLU A 117 50.77 34.68 -28.50
C GLU A 117 52.05 35.08 -27.73
N ILE A 118 52.29 36.38 -27.58
CA ILE A 118 53.42 36.91 -26.80
C ILE A 118 53.07 36.78 -25.32
N VAL A 119 53.54 35.72 -24.68
CA VAL A 119 53.23 35.40 -23.26
C VAL A 119 54.18 36.08 -22.27
N SER A 120 55.31 36.59 -22.76
CA SER A 120 56.28 37.36 -21.98
C SER A 120 57.05 38.30 -22.90
N ALA A 121 57.36 39.50 -22.42
CA ALA A 121 58.21 40.47 -23.10
C ALA A 121 59.08 41.21 -22.07
N ARG A 122 60.36 41.44 -22.38
CA ARG A 122 61.28 42.22 -21.53
C ARG A 122 62.31 42.99 -22.34
N ILE A 123 62.82 44.08 -21.78
CA ILE A 123 64.12 44.64 -22.20
C ILE A 123 65.21 43.69 -21.68
N GLN A 124 66.03 43.18 -22.58
CA GLN A 124 67.14 42.28 -22.27
C GLN A 124 68.41 43.07 -21.90
N CYS A 125 68.74 44.08 -22.70
CA CYS A 125 69.84 45.02 -22.50
C CYS A 125 69.61 46.32 -23.29
N VAL A 126 70.48 47.31 -23.07
CA VAL A 126 70.61 48.49 -23.94
C VAL A 126 72.07 48.54 -24.40
N GLU A 127 72.29 48.54 -25.71
CA GLU A 127 73.60 48.49 -26.35
C GLU A 127 73.78 49.74 -27.23
N ASP A 128 74.79 50.56 -26.91
CA ASP A 128 75.05 51.91 -27.44
C ASP A 128 73.85 52.89 -27.38
N ARG A 129 72.93 52.76 -28.34
CA ARG A 129 71.69 53.56 -28.47
C ARG A 129 70.46 52.71 -28.78
N ALA A 130 70.62 51.39 -28.90
CA ALA A 130 69.55 50.45 -29.20
C ALA A 130 69.09 49.76 -27.92
N ALA A 131 67.77 49.64 -27.74
CA ALA A 131 67.19 48.74 -26.76
C ALA A 131 67.00 47.37 -27.41
N VAL A 132 67.47 46.32 -26.74
CA VAL A 132 67.30 44.93 -27.14
C VAL A 132 66.15 44.34 -26.32
N TYR A 133 65.15 43.81 -27.01
CA TYR A 133 63.96 43.21 -26.45
C TYR A 133 63.95 41.70 -26.67
N GLU A 134 63.43 40.97 -25.70
CA GLU A 134 63.20 39.53 -25.77
C GLU A 134 61.69 39.27 -25.61
N PHE A 135 61.11 38.57 -26.57
CA PHE A 135 59.70 38.17 -26.61
C PHE A 135 59.59 36.65 -26.63
N VAL A 136 58.67 36.09 -25.83
CA VAL A 136 58.41 34.64 -25.80
C VAL A 136 57.05 34.37 -26.46
N LEU A 137 57.08 33.66 -27.58
CA LEU A 137 55.89 33.21 -28.32
C LEU A 137 55.51 31.79 -27.89
N ARG A 138 54.25 31.58 -27.54
CA ARG A 138 53.63 30.26 -27.29
C ARG A 138 52.29 30.15 -28.02
N PRO A 139 51.73 28.94 -28.23
CA PRO A 139 50.42 28.81 -28.86
C PRO A 139 49.29 29.31 -27.96
N PHE A 140 48.18 29.76 -28.55
CA PHE A 140 46.99 30.28 -27.85
C PHE A 140 46.41 29.31 -26.79
N ILE A 141 46.64 28.02 -26.97
CA ILE A 141 46.18 26.94 -26.09
C ILE A 141 47.11 26.73 -24.89
N TRP A 142 48.29 27.36 -24.85
CA TRP A 142 49.16 27.36 -23.66
C TRP A 142 48.43 27.90 -22.42
N ARG A 143 47.45 28.81 -22.59
CA ARG A 143 46.60 29.30 -21.50
C ARG A 143 45.82 28.19 -20.78
N ALA A 144 45.57 27.05 -21.43
CA ALA A 144 45.00 25.85 -20.80
C ALA A 144 45.95 25.13 -19.83
N THR A 145 47.23 25.50 -19.77
CA THR A 145 48.19 25.06 -18.74
C THR A 145 48.15 25.93 -17.47
N GLN A 146 47.47 27.09 -17.52
CA GLN A 146 47.49 28.11 -16.48
C GLN A 146 46.27 28.03 -15.54
N ASN A 147 45.48 26.96 -15.63
CA ASN A 147 44.31 26.72 -14.78
C ASN A 147 44.38 25.36 -14.06
N SER A 148 43.41 25.12 -13.19
CA SER A 148 43.04 23.79 -12.68
C SER A 148 41.53 23.78 -12.48
N ASP A 149 40.86 22.66 -12.76
CA ASP A 149 39.41 22.52 -12.67
C ASP A 149 39.03 21.10 -12.19
N SER A 150 37.79 20.93 -11.73
CA SER A 150 37.19 19.61 -11.51
C SER A 150 35.81 19.59 -12.16
N ARG A 151 35.63 18.76 -13.19
CA ARG A 151 34.45 18.76 -14.08
C ARG A 151 34.10 17.36 -14.54
N ILE A 152 32.82 17.10 -14.74
CA ILE A 152 32.31 15.85 -15.30
C ILE A 152 31.89 16.08 -16.76
N PHE A 153 32.31 15.19 -17.65
CA PHE A 153 31.95 15.21 -19.05
C PHE A 153 31.29 13.90 -19.48
N SER A 154 30.36 14.01 -20.42
CA SER A 154 29.80 12.90 -21.20
C SER A 154 29.87 13.21 -22.70
N GLY A 155 29.82 12.16 -23.52
CA GLY A 155 30.03 12.20 -24.97
C GLY A 155 31.29 11.45 -25.39
N THR A 156 31.72 11.63 -26.65
CA THR A 156 32.94 10.98 -27.17
C THR A 156 34.18 11.83 -26.85
N VAL A 157 35.38 11.23 -26.83
CA VAL A 157 36.63 11.95 -26.50
C VAL A 157 36.82 13.22 -27.35
N VAL A 158 36.44 13.19 -28.62
CA VAL A 158 36.52 14.37 -29.51
C VAL A 158 35.52 15.45 -29.10
N ASP A 159 34.29 15.10 -28.72
CA ASP A 159 33.30 16.07 -28.21
C ASP A 159 33.79 16.71 -26.90
N ILE A 160 34.49 15.95 -26.05
CA ILE A 160 35.06 16.40 -24.78
C ILE A 160 36.22 17.38 -25.03
N LEU A 161 37.18 17.02 -25.87
CA LEU A 161 38.31 17.89 -26.24
C LEU A 161 37.83 19.19 -26.91
N GLN A 162 36.77 19.12 -27.74
CA GLN A 162 36.13 20.30 -28.31
C GLN A 162 35.53 21.23 -27.23
N LYS A 163 34.79 20.67 -26.25
CA LYS A 163 34.25 21.44 -25.11
C LYS A 163 35.36 22.12 -24.28
N VAL A 164 36.50 21.45 -24.09
CA VAL A 164 37.66 21.99 -23.36
C VAL A 164 38.32 23.12 -24.16
N PHE A 165 38.67 22.87 -25.42
CA PHE A 165 39.39 23.85 -26.25
C PHE A 165 38.54 25.09 -26.61
N ALA A 166 37.20 24.96 -26.67
CA ALA A 166 36.29 26.09 -26.92
C ALA A 166 36.34 27.23 -25.88
N ARG A 167 36.95 27.01 -24.69
CA ARG A 167 37.20 28.07 -23.71
C ARG A 167 38.33 29.04 -24.14
N TYR A 168 39.14 28.70 -25.14
CA TYR A 168 40.36 29.44 -25.52
C TYR A 168 40.25 30.02 -26.93
N LEU A 169 40.43 31.34 -27.06
CA LEU A 169 40.35 32.03 -28.35
C LEU A 169 41.53 31.65 -29.25
N GLY A 170 41.24 30.92 -30.33
CA GLY A 170 42.21 30.49 -31.34
C GLY A 170 41.59 29.55 -32.38
N SER A 171 42.41 28.99 -33.27
CA SER A 171 41.97 28.11 -34.36
C SER A 171 42.32 26.64 -34.05
N VAL A 172 41.34 25.74 -34.19
CA VAL A 172 41.53 24.29 -34.09
C VAL A 172 40.99 23.59 -35.34
N ASP A 173 41.76 22.68 -35.91
CA ASP A 173 41.39 21.81 -37.04
C ASP A 173 41.34 20.35 -36.61
N TRP A 174 40.30 19.62 -37.00
CA TRP A 174 39.95 18.29 -36.49
C TRP A 174 40.00 17.24 -37.62
N ARG A 175 41.20 16.70 -37.87
CA ARG A 175 41.48 15.71 -38.94
C ARG A 175 41.26 14.29 -38.42
N ILE A 176 40.01 13.98 -38.08
CA ILE A 176 39.58 12.73 -37.42
C ILE A 176 39.04 11.71 -38.45
N GLY A 177 39.62 10.51 -38.45
CA GLY A 177 39.19 9.36 -39.26
C GLY A 177 38.35 8.32 -38.51
N GLY A 178 38.50 8.23 -37.19
CA GLY A 178 37.84 7.26 -36.32
C GLY A 178 38.73 6.08 -35.89
N PRO A 179 38.39 5.38 -34.80
CA PRO A 179 39.30 4.44 -34.13
C PRO A 179 39.50 3.09 -34.87
N TRP A 180 38.53 2.62 -35.66
CA TRP A 180 38.71 1.43 -36.51
C TRP A 180 37.87 1.45 -37.78
N SER A 181 38.26 0.58 -38.73
CA SER A 181 37.60 0.44 -40.04
C SER A 181 36.11 0.18 -39.89
N GLY A 182 35.29 1.07 -40.45
CA GLY A 182 33.83 1.05 -40.36
C GLY A 182 33.24 2.04 -39.35
N MET A 183 34.00 2.43 -38.32
CA MET A 183 33.51 3.26 -37.21
C MET A 183 34.12 4.67 -37.25
N ARG A 184 33.40 5.62 -37.84
CA ARG A 184 33.86 7.02 -38.03
C ARG A 184 33.77 7.93 -36.80
N ARG A 185 33.35 7.42 -35.64
CA ARG A 185 33.26 8.17 -34.38
C ARG A 185 33.82 7.35 -33.24
N TYR A 186 34.46 8.01 -32.29
CA TYR A 186 34.88 7.41 -31.04
C TYR A 186 33.67 6.93 -30.20
N PRO A 187 33.84 5.93 -29.31
CA PRO A 187 32.81 5.53 -28.35
C PRO A 187 32.30 6.70 -27.50
N MET A 188 31.02 6.65 -27.13
CA MET A 188 30.46 7.56 -26.13
C MET A 188 30.84 7.07 -24.74
N ARG A 189 31.30 7.98 -23.88
CA ARG A 189 31.51 7.74 -22.45
C ARG A 189 30.35 8.36 -21.67
N ASP A 190 29.84 7.60 -20.69
CA ASP A 190 28.85 8.04 -19.71
C ASP A 190 29.46 9.09 -18.78
N MET A 191 30.71 8.88 -18.38
CA MET A 191 31.47 9.74 -17.46
C MET A 191 32.95 9.73 -17.84
N VAL A 192 33.53 10.92 -17.97
CA VAL A 192 34.96 11.20 -17.93
C VAL A 192 35.14 12.47 -17.09
N ARG A 193 35.93 12.40 -16.03
CA ARG A 193 36.15 13.49 -15.08
C ARG A 193 37.52 14.11 -15.29
N GLN A 194 37.55 15.44 -15.41
CA GLN A 194 38.72 16.25 -15.09
C GLN A 194 38.80 16.34 -13.56
N ALA A 195 39.93 15.94 -12.95
CA ALA A 195 40.03 15.87 -11.49
C ALA A 195 41.26 16.63 -10.98
N TRP A 196 41.04 17.89 -10.57
CA TRP A 196 42.04 18.78 -9.95
C TRP A 196 43.28 19.02 -10.82
N GLU A 197 43.11 18.94 -12.14
CA GLU A 197 44.15 19.02 -13.16
C GLU A 197 43.89 20.17 -14.14
N SER A 198 44.92 20.66 -14.85
CA SER A 198 44.75 21.72 -15.86
C SER A 198 43.97 21.21 -17.08
N ASP A 199 43.31 22.12 -17.80
CA ASP A 199 42.59 21.79 -19.04
C ASP A 199 43.54 21.16 -20.08
N TRP A 200 44.81 21.60 -20.09
CA TRP A 200 45.84 21.01 -20.93
C TRP A 200 46.25 19.60 -20.48
N THR A 201 46.44 19.38 -19.17
CA THR A 201 46.77 18.05 -18.61
C THR A 201 45.68 17.05 -18.95
N PHE A 202 44.42 17.44 -18.73
CA PHE A 202 43.23 16.65 -19.05
C PHE A 202 43.15 16.30 -20.54
N ALA A 203 43.31 17.31 -21.41
CA ALA A 203 43.28 17.10 -22.85
C ALA A 203 44.44 16.21 -23.33
N LEU A 204 45.64 16.42 -22.80
CA LEU A 204 46.85 15.67 -23.19
C LEU A 204 46.73 14.20 -22.81
N ARG A 205 46.33 13.86 -21.57
CA ARG A 205 46.14 12.44 -21.19
C ARG A 205 45.05 11.75 -22.00
N LEU A 206 43.98 12.46 -22.38
CA LEU A 206 42.93 11.90 -23.23
C LEU A 206 43.42 11.68 -24.67
N MET A 207 44.23 12.59 -25.22
CA MET A 207 44.86 12.38 -26.52
C MET A 207 45.85 11.21 -26.51
N GLU A 208 46.66 11.10 -25.45
CA GLU A 208 47.57 9.97 -25.23
C GLU A 208 46.83 8.63 -25.07
N GLU A 209 45.77 8.56 -24.26
CA GLU A 209 44.93 7.37 -24.02
C GLU A 209 44.31 6.86 -25.33
N TRP A 210 43.70 7.77 -26.09
CA TRP A 210 42.96 7.48 -27.32
C TRP A 210 43.79 7.54 -28.61
N GLY A 211 45.11 7.74 -28.51
CA GLY A 211 46.01 7.72 -29.65
C GLY A 211 45.84 8.88 -30.64
N LEU A 212 45.25 9.98 -30.20
CA LEU A 212 45.22 11.24 -30.94
C LEU A 212 46.61 11.89 -30.89
N VAL A 213 46.94 12.68 -31.91
CA VAL A 213 48.19 13.44 -32.05
C VAL A 213 47.84 14.88 -32.43
N PHE A 214 48.71 15.83 -32.06
CA PHE A 214 48.52 17.23 -32.42
C PHE A 214 49.83 17.92 -32.82
N TRP A 215 49.71 18.99 -33.60
CA TRP A 215 50.80 19.91 -33.96
C TRP A 215 50.22 21.28 -34.32
N PHE A 216 51.07 22.22 -34.75
CA PHE A 216 50.63 23.54 -35.16
C PHE A 216 50.91 23.78 -36.65
N GLU A 217 49.93 24.34 -37.37
CA GLU A 217 50.13 24.87 -38.72
C GLU A 217 50.13 26.40 -38.64
N HIS A 218 51.30 27.00 -38.86
CA HIS A 218 51.49 28.44 -38.87
C HIS A 218 51.20 29.05 -40.24
N ALA A 219 50.57 30.22 -40.25
CA ALA A 219 50.37 31.05 -41.43
C ALA A 219 50.71 32.51 -41.11
N LYS A 220 50.57 33.41 -42.08
CA LYS A 220 50.65 34.84 -41.80
C LYS A 220 49.54 35.23 -40.80
N ASP A 221 49.96 35.82 -39.68
CA ASP A 221 49.13 36.40 -38.63
C ASP A 221 48.09 35.45 -38.00
N ARG A 222 48.36 34.14 -38.03
CA ARG A 222 47.64 33.12 -37.25
C ARG A 222 48.42 31.80 -37.15
N HIS A 223 48.06 31.00 -36.15
CA HIS A 223 48.42 29.59 -36.05
C HIS A 223 47.19 28.75 -35.72
N THR A 224 47.16 27.52 -36.22
CA THR A 224 46.07 26.56 -36.00
C THR A 224 46.61 25.32 -35.27
N LEU A 225 45.96 24.95 -34.17
CA LEU A 225 46.15 23.65 -33.53
C LEU A 225 45.48 22.58 -34.39
N VAL A 226 46.25 21.66 -34.97
CA VAL A 226 45.69 20.52 -35.71
C VAL A 226 45.67 19.31 -34.79
N VAL A 227 44.52 18.63 -34.69
CA VAL A 227 44.35 17.36 -33.95
C VAL A 227 43.94 16.26 -34.93
N SER A 228 44.58 15.09 -34.87
CA SER A 228 44.34 13.98 -35.79
C SER A 228 44.50 12.61 -35.11
N ASP A 229 43.91 11.57 -35.70
CA ASP A 229 44.13 10.15 -35.35
C ASP A 229 44.78 9.36 -36.50
N THR A 230 45.09 10.00 -37.63
CA THR A 230 45.44 9.37 -38.90
C THR A 230 46.71 9.95 -39.51
N SER A 231 47.59 9.09 -40.03
CA SER A 231 48.79 9.49 -40.77
C SER A 231 48.50 10.34 -42.01
N GLY A 232 47.27 10.26 -42.56
CA GLY A 232 46.81 11.10 -43.66
C GLY A 232 46.46 12.54 -43.27
N GLY A 233 46.50 12.89 -41.97
CA GLY A 233 46.31 14.26 -41.50
C GLY A 233 47.56 15.14 -41.66
N PHE A 234 48.74 14.53 -41.80
CA PHE A 234 50.01 15.24 -42.04
C PHE A 234 50.15 15.61 -43.52
N HIS A 235 50.64 16.83 -43.78
CA HIS A 235 50.86 17.35 -45.14
C HIS A 235 52.33 17.27 -45.53
N ARG A 236 52.62 17.14 -46.83
CA ARG A 236 53.99 17.33 -47.33
C ARG A 236 54.47 18.77 -47.16
N HIS A 237 55.79 18.92 -47.14
CA HIS A 237 56.46 20.21 -47.31
C HIS A 237 56.24 20.81 -48.69
N GLY A 238 56.49 22.12 -48.83
CA GLY A 238 56.51 22.80 -50.12
C GLY A 238 57.68 22.34 -51.00
N ILE A 239 57.65 22.66 -52.30
CA ILE A 239 58.55 22.06 -53.33
C ILE A 239 60.05 22.13 -52.96
N ALA A 240 60.52 23.22 -52.33
CA ALA A 240 61.91 23.38 -51.91
C ALA A 240 62.35 22.46 -50.74
N TYR A 241 61.40 21.76 -50.12
CA TYR A 241 61.56 20.89 -48.96
C TYR A 241 60.85 19.52 -49.13
N GLU A 242 60.26 19.21 -50.29
CA GLU A 242 59.59 17.91 -50.54
C GLU A 242 60.61 16.76 -50.59
N GLU A 243 61.78 16.98 -51.21
CA GLU A 243 62.95 16.11 -51.08
C GLU A 243 64.08 16.88 -50.39
N LEU A 244 64.74 16.28 -49.38
CA LEU A 244 65.91 16.86 -48.71
C LEU A 244 67.13 15.94 -48.83
N ARG A 245 68.26 16.53 -49.26
CA ARG A 245 69.53 15.82 -49.43
C ARG A 245 70.27 15.67 -48.10
N PHE A 246 70.80 14.46 -47.85
CA PHE A 246 71.91 14.26 -46.93
C PHE A 246 73.26 14.53 -47.62
N HIS A 247 74.10 15.38 -47.04
CA HIS A 247 75.41 15.72 -47.62
C HIS A 247 76.46 16.00 -46.54
N THR A 248 77.62 15.33 -46.63
CA THR A 248 78.72 15.41 -45.65
C THR A 248 80.01 15.93 -46.28
N GLY A 249 80.15 17.26 -46.27
CA GLY A 249 81.40 17.94 -46.65
C GLY A 249 81.46 18.41 -48.10
N GLY A 250 81.65 19.72 -48.27
CA GLY A 250 81.60 20.43 -49.54
C GLY A 250 80.91 21.79 -49.37
N ARG A 251 80.98 22.65 -50.39
CA ARG A 251 80.16 23.86 -50.49
C ARG A 251 79.15 23.66 -51.61
N ILE A 252 77.97 23.15 -51.26
CA ILE A 252 76.80 23.13 -52.13
C ILE A 252 75.88 24.33 -51.81
N ASP A 253 75.18 24.84 -52.83
CA ASP A 253 74.34 26.04 -52.73
C ASP A 253 72.84 25.69 -52.61
N GLU A 254 72.55 24.67 -51.79
CA GLU A 254 71.21 24.19 -51.43
C GLU A 254 71.11 23.98 -49.91
N GLU A 255 69.90 24.11 -49.36
CA GLU A 255 69.65 23.79 -47.94
C GLU A 255 69.58 22.26 -47.76
N HIS A 256 70.40 21.72 -46.86
CA HIS A 256 70.63 20.28 -46.76
C HIS A 256 70.83 19.80 -45.32
N ILE A 257 70.70 18.49 -45.14
CA ILE A 257 70.98 17.77 -43.90
C ILE A 257 72.48 17.48 -43.84
N SER A 258 73.17 18.08 -42.87
CA SER A 258 74.62 17.94 -42.67
C SER A 258 75.02 16.79 -41.75
N SER A 259 74.09 16.31 -40.91
CA SER A 259 74.28 15.11 -40.10
C SER A 259 72.93 14.44 -39.84
N LEU A 260 72.94 13.10 -39.76
CA LEU A 260 71.75 12.29 -39.50
C LEU A 260 72.19 10.95 -38.89
N ALA A 261 71.53 10.53 -37.82
CA ALA A 261 71.73 9.26 -37.16
C ALA A 261 70.37 8.52 -37.08
N VAL A 262 70.25 7.41 -37.81
CA VAL A 262 69.08 6.52 -37.74
C VAL A 262 69.26 5.56 -36.57
N THR A 263 68.25 5.46 -35.70
CA THR A 263 68.29 4.66 -34.46
C THR A 263 67.18 3.62 -34.47
N HIS A 264 67.54 2.37 -34.23
CA HIS A 264 66.63 1.26 -33.97
C HIS A 264 66.69 0.88 -32.48
N THR A 265 65.52 0.74 -31.84
CA THR A 265 65.39 0.41 -30.40
C THR A 265 64.34 -0.68 -30.23
N VAL A 266 64.58 -1.69 -29.39
CA VAL A 266 63.58 -2.74 -29.10
C VAL A 266 62.41 -2.14 -28.32
N THR A 267 61.18 -2.47 -28.74
CA THR A 267 59.93 -1.97 -28.16
C THR A 267 58.96 -3.11 -27.86
N ALA A 268 58.01 -2.88 -26.95
CA ALA A 268 56.93 -3.84 -26.69
C ALA A 268 56.11 -4.13 -27.96
N GLY A 269 55.97 -5.41 -28.31
CA GLY A 269 55.12 -5.87 -29.40
C GLY A 269 53.72 -6.30 -28.95
N LYS A 270 53.46 -6.34 -27.64
CA LYS A 270 52.21 -6.83 -27.07
C LYS A 270 51.71 -5.90 -25.96
N ALA A 271 50.40 -5.71 -25.89
CA ALA A 271 49.74 -5.13 -24.74
C ALA A 271 48.46 -5.91 -24.40
N CYS A 272 48.26 -6.20 -23.13
CA CYS A 272 47.01 -6.74 -22.61
C CYS A 272 46.41 -5.73 -21.63
N VAL A 273 45.19 -5.29 -21.92
CA VAL A 273 44.45 -4.38 -21.06
C VAL A 273 43.36 -5.11 -20.29
N ASN A 274 43.09 -4.68 -19.05
CA ASN A 274 42.03 -5.25 -18.22
C ASN A 274 41.01 -4.22 -17.75
N ASP A 275 39.79 -4.70 -17.50
CA ASP A 275 38.74 -3.92 -16.86
C ASP A 275 37.75 -4.83 -16.09
N HIS A 276 36.72 -4.24 -15.48
CA HIS A 276 35.62 -4.93 -14.82
C HIS A 276 34.28 -4.32 -15.28
N ASP A 277 33.57 -5.07 -16.12
CA ASP A 277 32.20 -4.77 -16.52
C ASP A 277 31.22 -5.35 -15.48
N TYR A 278 30.43 -4.50 -14.85
CA TYR A 278 29.39 -4.88 -13.88
C TYR A 278 27.98 -4.95 -14.50
N MET A 279 27.81 -4.46 -15.73
CA MET A 279 26.57 -4.55 -16.50
C MET A 279 26.52 -5.88 -17.27
N GLN A 280 27.66 -6.31 -17.80
CA GLN A 280 27.93 -7.66 -18.29
C GLN A 280 29.01 -8.35 -17.42
N PRO A 281 28.70 -8.79 -16.18
CA PRO A 281 29.57 -9.70 -15.46
C PRO A 281 29.56 -11.04 -16.21
N ARG A 282 30.51 -11.22 -17.14
CA ARG A 282 30.37 -11.97 -18.42
C ARG A 282 30.02 -13.47 -18.36
N LEU A 283 29.73 -14.02 -17.19
CA LEU A 283 30.04 -15.40 -16.86
C LEU A 283 28.86 -16.14 -16.21
N ARG A 284 28.04 -16.79 -17.05
CA ARG A 284 27.15 -17.86 -16.59
C ARG A 284 27.90 -19.14 -16.14
N ARG A 285 29.26 -19.20 -16.18
CA ARG A 285 30.08 -20.30 -15.58
C ARG A 285 31.60 -20.14 -15.43
N SER A 286 32.32 -19.32 -16.21
CA SER A 286 33.79 -19.50 -16.39
C SER A 286 34.65 -18.28 -16.02
N ASN A 287 35.17 -18.22 -14.78
CA ASN A 287 35.87 -17.12 -14.06
C ASN A 287 37.05 -16.37 -14.75
N ALA A 288 36.94 -16.01 -16.03
CA ALA A 288 37.94 -15.25 -16.78
C ALA A 288 37.73 -13.73 -16.60
N PRO A 289 38.77 -12.95 -16.22
CA PRO A 289 38.67 -11.50 -16.14
C PRO A 289 38.43 -10.87 -17.51
N ASN A 290 37.75 -9.71 -17.55
CA ASN A 290 37.56 -8.96 -18.79
C ASN A 290 38.89 -8.35 -19.24
N ARG A 291 39.58 -9.03 -20.15
CA ARG A 291 40.86 -8.64 -20.72
C ARG A 291 40.75 -8.60 -22.24
N GLN A 292 41.40 -7.62 -22.86
CA GLN A 292 41.62 -7.57 -24.31
C GLN A 292 43.11 -7.48 -24.57
N THR A 293 43.58 -8.10 -25.65
CA THR A 293 45.00 -8.15 -26.00
C THR A 293 45.19 -7.73 -27.44
N TYR A 294 46.18 -6.88 -27.69
CA TYR A 294 46.70 -6.62 -29.03
C TYR A 294 48.16 -7.06 -29.10
N GLU A 295 48.51 -7.75 -30.17
CA GLU A 295 49.87 -8.21 -30.45
C GLU A 295 50.20 -7.88 -31.90
N ALA A 296 51.39 -7.32 -32.12
CA ALA A 296 51.93 -7.04 -33.44
C ALA A 296 53.40 -7.43 -33.50
N ALA A 297 53.72 -8.44 -34.31
CA ALA A 297 55.07 -8.90 -34.57
C ALA A 297 55.80 -8.01 -35.59
N GLY A 298 57.13 -8.19 -35.68
CA GLY A 298 57.97 -7.63 -36.73
C GLY A 298 58.45 -6.19 -36.50
N GLY A 299 59.39 -5.77 -37.34
CA GLY A 299 60.11 -4.51 -37.15
C GLY A 299 61.00 -4.56 -35.90
N THR A 300 60.83 -3.58 -35.02
CA THR A 300 61.53 -3.46 -33.73
C THR A 300 60.70 -3.92 -32.53
N ALA A 301 59.53 -4.50 -32.78
CA ALA A 301 58.57 -4.89 -31.75
C ALA A 301 58.70 -6.37 -31.37
N ASP A 302 58.99 -6.65 -30.10
CA ASP A 302 59.10 -8.01 -29.58
C ASP A 302 57.78 -8.41 -28.88
N PRO A 303 57.02 -9.42 -29.40
CA PRO A 303 55.78 -9.87 -28.78
C PRO A 303 55.99 -10.53 -27.39
N ASN A 304 57.22 -10.90 -27.03
CA ASN A 304 57.56 -11.40 -25.69
C ASN A 304 57.64 -10.27 -24.65
N ILE A 305 57.69 -9.00 -25.08
CA ILE A 305 57.67 -7.82 -24.22
C ILE A 305 56.24 -7.27 -24.16
N GLU A 306 55.56 -7.52 -23.04
CA GLU A 306 54.15 -7.23 -22.83
C GLU A 306 53.91 -6.06 -21.87
N ILE A 307 53.04 -5.12 -22.28
CA ILE A 307 52.49 -4.07 -21.40
C ILE A 307 51.17 -4.58 -20.80
N TYR A 308 51.10 -4.74 -19.48
CA TYR A 308 49.87 -5.10 -18.76
C TYR A 308 49.34 -3.91 -17.96
N ALA A 309 48.11 -3.45 -18.24
CA ALA A 309 47.56 -2.22 -17.64
C ALA A 309 46.01 -2.19 -17.62
N PRO A 310 45.37 -1.43 -16.70
CA PRO A 310 43.94 -1.11 -16.82
C PRO A 310 43.67 -0.19 -18.03
N ALA A 311 42.45 -0.24 -18.60
CA ALA A 311 42.06 0.65 -19.71
C ALA A 311 40.55 0.97 -19.87
N GLU A 312 39.74 0.92 -18.80
CA GLU A 312 38.45 1.66 -18.70
C GLU A 312 37.38 1.53 -19.81
N PHE A 313 37.49 0.50 -20.65
CA PHE A 313 36.65 0.25 -21.81
C PHE A 313 35.27 -0.35 -21.48
N ALA A 314 34.91 -0.50 -20.20
CA ALA A 314 33.61 -1.03 -19.76
C ALA A 314 32.75 0.04 -19.06
N GLN A 315 32.16 0.96 -19.85
CA GLN A 315 31.19 1.94 -19.34
C GLN A 315 29.72 1.45 -19.48
N PRO A 316 28.82 1.83 -18.55
CA PRO A 316 27.52 1.18 -18.37
C PRO A 316 26.37 1.62 -19.30
N ASP A 317 26.68 2.09 -20.52
CA ASP A 317 25.77 2.44 -21.63
C ASP A 317 24.43 3.05 -21.17
N THR A 318 24.51 4.14 -20.40
CA THR A 318 23.35 4.73 -19.71
C THR A 318 22.52 5.68 -20.56
N PHE A 319 22.98 6.01 -21.76
CA PHE A 319 22.24 6.78 -22.76
C PHE A 319 21.75 5.84 -23.87
N PRO A 320 20.50 5.97 -24.37
CA PRO A 320 19.98 5.13 -25.45
C PRO A 320 20.64 5.46 -26.80
N SER A 321 21.84 4.93 -27.01
CA SER A 321 22.60 5.06 -28.24
C SER A 321 21.96 4.28 -29.38
N SER A 322 21.93 4.87 -30.59
CA SER A 322 21.59 4.13 -31.82
C SER A 322 22.73 3.22 -32.32
N TYR A 323 23.88 3.26 -31.65
CA TYR A 323 25.07 2.46 -31.94
C TYR A 323 25.43 1.64 -30.68
N PRO A 324 25.16 0.33 -30.64
CA PRO A 324 25.49 -0.49 -29.49
C PRO A 324 27.00 -0.55 -29.30
N HIS A 325 27.47 -0.31 -28.09
CA HIS A 325 28.89 -0.27 -27.76
C HIS A 325 29.42 -1.67 -27.39
N ASP A 326 30.41 -2.20 -28.12
CA ASP A 326 31.18 -3.36 -27.68
C ASP A 326 32.50 -2.94 -27.02
N ALA A 327 32.50 -3.01 -25.69
CA ALA A 327 33.67 -2.89 -24.83
C ALA A 327 34.88 -3.76 -25.26
N ARG A 328 34.68 -4.85 -26.01
CA ARG A 328 35.77 -5.66 -26.58
C ARG A 328 36.53 -4.91 -27.67
N GLU A 329 35.84 -4.21 -28.57
CA GLU A 329 36.49 -3.47 -29.66
C GLU A 329 37.25 -2.26 -29.10
N GLU A 330 36.68 -1.54 -28.12
CA GLU A 330 37.41 -0.46 -27.42
C GLU A 330 38.62 -0.98 -26.64
N GLY A 331 38.49 -2.07 -25.87
CA GLY A 331 39.64 -2.65 -25.17
C GLY A 331 40.75 -3.13 -26.11
N GLN A 332 40.41 -3.67 -27.28
CA GLN A 332 41.38 -4.03 -28.32
C GLN A 332 42.01 -2.79 -28.96
N TYR A 333 41.25 -1.72 -29.17
CA TYR A 333 41.77 -0.42 -29.65
C TYR A 333 42.76 0.18 -28.65
N LEU A 334 42.42 0.25 -27.36
CA LEU A 334 43.30 0.85 -26.34
C LEU A 334 44.57 -0.01 -26.08
N ALA A 335 44.48 -1.33 -26.22
CA ALA A 335 45.66 -2.19 -26.29
C ALA A 335 46.52 -1.88 -27.53
N ARG A 336 45.89 -1.69 -28.70
CA ARG A 336 46.59 -1.34 -29.94
C ARG A 336 47.30 0.01 -29.84
N VAL A 337 46.65 1.05 -29.32
CA VAL A 337 47.25 2.37 -29.09
C VAL A 337 48.50 2.27 -28.21
N LYS A 338 48.47 1.45 -27.13
CA LYS A 338 49.65 1.23 -26.27
C LYS A 338 50.82 0.59 -27.03
N VAL A 339 50.57 -0.36 -27.92
CA VAL A 339 51.61 -0.97 -28.77
C VAL A 339 52.10 0.00 -29.86
N GLU A 340 51.21 0.72 -30.55
CA GLU A 340 51.56 1.74 -31.56
C GLU A 340 52.42 2.87 -30.93
N ALA A 341 52.06 3.38 -29.75
CA ALA A 341 52.81 4.41 -29.01
C ALA A 341 54.16 3.91 -28.48
N ALA A 342 54.27 2.63 -28.08
CA ALA A 342 55.55 2.02 -27.76
C ALA A 342 56.45 1.89 -29.00
N ARG A 343 55.91 1.30 -30.08
CA ARG A 343 56.57 1.09 -31.38
C ARG A 343 57.13 2.36 -32.00
N CYS A 344 56.47 3.50 -31.81
CA CYS A 344 56.96 4.81 -32.26
C CYS A 344 58.44 5.05 -31.92
N LYS A 345 58.85 4.75 -30.67
CA LYS A 345 60.24 4.94 -30.20
C LYS A 345 61.24 3.97 -30.84
N GLY A 346 60.74 2.91 -31.48
CA GLY A 346 61.54 1.83 -32.05
C GLY A 346 62.30 2.21 -33.32
N LEU A 347 61.79 3.15 -34.12
CA LEU A 347 62.52 3.68 -35.28
C LEU A 347 62.38 5.21 -35.39
N ARG A 348 63.52 5.87 -35.19
CA ARG A 348 63.71 7.32 -35.27
C ARG A 348 64.93 7.66 -36.10
N ALA A 349 65.01 8.89 -36.60
CA ALA A 349 66.28 9.49 -37.00
C ALA A 349 66.43 10.87 -36.35
N LYS A 350 67.63 11.21 -35.87
CA LYS A 350 67.96 12.54 -35.35
C LYS A 350 69.01 13.18 -36.23
N GLY A 351 68.85 14.44 -36.61
CA GLY A 351 69.73 15.10 -37.56
C GLY A 351 69.90 16.59 -37.32
N THR A 352 70.88 17.16 -38.02
CA THR A 352 71.17 18.59 -37.98
C THR A 352 71.45 19.12 -39.39
N GLY A 353 71.06 20.35 -39.66
CA GLY A 353 71.20 20.98 -40.98
C GLY A 353 71.07 22.49 -40.95
N ARG A 354 71.32 23.12 -42.09
CA ARG A 354 71.14 24.57 -42.31
C ARG A 354 69.79 24.79 -43.01
N LEU A 355 68.72 24.53 -42.28
CA LEU A 355 67.36 24.44 -42.81
C LEU A 355 66.46 25.52 -42.19
N ARG A 356 65.97 26.50 -42.98
CA ARG A 356 64.97 27.48 -42.51
C ARG A 356 63.54 26.95 -42.55
N GLY A 357 63.19 26.21 -43.61
CA GLY A 357 61.83 25.76 -43.90
C GLY A 357 61.33 24.56 -43.09
N LEU A 358 62.20 23.83 -42.37
CA LEU A 358 61.83 22.56 -41.73
C LEU A 358 60.85 22.76 -40.55
N GLN A 359 59.57 22.49 -40.79
CA GLN A 359 58.48 22.51 -39.80
C GLN A 359 58.12 21.09 -39.35
N PRO A 360 57.82 20.87 -38.06
CA PRO A 360 57.13 19.69 -37.55
C PRO A 360 55.71 19.51 -38.12
N GLY A 361 55.15 18.31 -38.00
CA GLY A 361 53.82 17.99 -38.54
C GLY A 361 53.76 17.93 -40.08
N ARG A 362 54.91 18.06 -40.75
CA ARG A 362 55.08 17.97 -42.20
C ARG A 362 55.94 16.77 -42.60
N THR A 363 55.69 16.21 -43.77
CA THR A 363 56.50 15.12 -44.34
C THR A 363 57.45 15.60 -45.45
N PHE A 364 58.59 14.92 -45.57
CA PHE A 364 59.53 15.06 -46.69
C PHE A 364 60.21 13.72 -47.01
N ARG A 365 60.80 13.60 -48.20
CA ARG A 365 61.55 12.43 -48.65
C ARG A 365 63.06 12.64 -48.48
N LEU A 366 63.71 11.76 -47.72
CA LEU A 366 65.17 11.76 -47.57
C LEU A 366 65.83 11.15 -48.81
N VAL A 367 66.86 11.82 -49.34
CA VAL A 367 67.66 11.32 -50.46
C VAL A 367 69.18 11.42 -50.20
N ASN A 368 69.94 10.50 -50.78
CA ASN A 368 71.41 10.39 -50.72
C ASN A 368 72.01 10.10 -49.32
N TYR A 369 71.25 9.53 -48.39
CA TYR A 369 71.83 8.94 -47.17
C TYR A 369 72.52 7.59 -47.50
N PRO A 370 73.68 7.24 -46.89
CA PRO A 370 74.46 6.06 -47.29
C PRO A 370 73.80 4.69 -47.09
N GLN A 371 72.72 4.62 -46.30
CA GLN A 371 71.94 3.41 -46.09
C GLN A 371 70.63 3.50 -46.89
N ASP A 372 70.50 2.72 -47.96
CA ASP A 372 69.35 2.80 -48.88
C ASP A 372 67.99 2.70 -48.19
N SER A 373 67.87 1.84 -47.17
CA SER A 373 66.61 1.67 -46.43
C SER A 373 66.19 2.91 -45.63
N ALA A 374 67.05 3.91 -45.45
CA ALA A 374 66.71 5.21 -44.88
C ALA A 374 66.24 6.23 -45.94
N ASN A 375 66.45 6.02 -47.25
CA ASN A 375 66.03 6.97 -48.29
C ASN A 375 64.51 6.87 -48.58
N ARG A 376 63.69 7.30 -47.60
CA ARG A 376 62.23 7.16 -47.52
C ARG A 376 61.54 8.46 -47.12
N GLU A 377 60.21 8.45 -47.08
CA GLU A 377 59.41 9.57 -46.55
C GLU A 377 59.37 9.54 -45.01
N TYR A 378 59.66 10.70 -44.41
CA TYR A 378 59.68 10.94 -42.96
C TYR A 378 58.73 12.07 -42.59
N LEU A 379 58.01 11.89 -41.48
CA LEU A 379 57.39 12.96 -40.72
C LEU A 379 58.46 13.66 -39.86
N VAL A 380 58.50 14.99 -39.91
CA VAL A 380 59.23 15.80 -38.93
C VAL A 380 58.45 15.77 -37.63
N LEU A 381 59.00 15.10 -36.61
CA LEU A 381 58.40 15.06 -35.28
C LEU A 381 58.77 16.28 -34.46
N ALA A 382 60.03 16.72 -34.50
CA ALA A 382 60.50 17.86 -33.73
C ALA A 382 61.52 18.66 -34.52
N CYS A 383 61.54 19.97 -34.30
CA CYS A 383 62.54 20.89 -34.84
C CYS A 383 62.89 21.91 -33.76
N GLU A 384 64.15 21.94 -33.35
CA GLU A 384 64.76 23.05 -32.61
C GLU A 384 65.49 23.91 -33.64
N LEU A 385 65.03 25.15 -33.78
CA LEU A 385 65.53 26.12 -34.75
C LEU A 385 66.29 27.23 -34.00
N ASP A 386 67.54 27.43 -34.35
CA ASP A 386 68.36 28.57 -33.95
C ASP A 386 68.74 29.36 -35.20
N ILE A 387 68.28 30.61 -35.26
CA ILE A 387 68.72 31.58 -36.24
C ILE A 387 69.27 32.78 -35.49
N SER A 388 70.50 33.17 -35.78
CA SER A 388 71.22 34.23 -35.07
C SER A 388 72.02 35.09 -36.05
N GLU A 389 72.02 36.40 -35.84
CA GLU A 389 72.79 37.32 -36.67
C GLU A 389 74.31 37.17 -36.42
N VAL A 390 75.07 37.13 -37.52
CA VAL A 390 76.53 36.99 -37.55
C VAL A 390 77.19 38.04 -38.46
N GLY A 391 76.48 39.13 -38.75
CA GLY A 391 77.01 40.27 -39.48
C GLY A 391 78.09 41.02 -38.70
N THR A 392 78.97 41.72 -39.41
CA THR A 392 79.82 42.77 -38.83
C THR A 392 79.22 44.13 -39.17
N SER A 393 79.37 45.11 -38.28
CA SER A 393 78.61 46.38 -38.27
C SER A 393 78.93 47.38 -39.41
N THR A 394 79.55 46.91 -40.49
CA THR A 394 80.03 47.72 -41.63
C THR A 394 79.33 47.43 -42.96
N SER A 395 78.30 46.57 -42.99
CA SER A 395 77.47 46.31 -44.18
C SER A 395 76.01 46.72 -43.95
N ALA A 396 75.39 47.34 -44.97
CA ALA A 396 73.96 47.69 -44.99
C ALA A 396 73.01 46.47 -45.13
N TRP A 397 73.49 45.28 -44.74
CA TRP A 397 72.92 43.98 -45.03
C TRP A 397 73.15 43.05 -43.84
N ARG A 398 72.07 42.57 -43.21
CA ARG A 398 72.14 41.58 -42.12
C ARG A 398 72.44 40.19 -42.68
N THR A 399 73.21 39.38 -41.93
CA THR A 399 73.57 38.00 -42.30
C THR A 399 73.29 37.07 -41.15
N TYR A 400 72.48 36.03 -41.38
CA TYR A 400 72.06 35.08 -40.34
C TYR A 400 72.78 33.72 -40.48
N ALA A 401 73.30 33.21 -39.37
CA ALA A 401 73.60 31.79 -39.21
C ALA A 401 72.29 31.04 -38.92
N VAL A 402 72.13 29.86 -39.51
CA VAL A 402 70.94 29.00 -39.34
C VAL A 402 71.41 27.62 -38.93
N LYS A 403 70.81 27.10 -37.86
CA LYS A 403 70.98 25.73 -37.38
C LYS A 403 69.61 25.16 -37.03
N ALA A 404 69.25 24.04 -37.65
CA ALA A 404 68.10 23.24 -37.24
C ALA A 404 68.60 21.90 -36.70
N GLU A 405 68.14 21.50 -35.51
CA GLU A 405 68.25 20.12 -35.00
C GLU A 405 66.86 19.50 -34.97
N PHE A 406 66.72 18.25 -35.41
CA PHE A 406 65.39 17.67 -35.64
C PHE A 406 65.31 16.18 -35.37
N GLU A 407 64.11 15.71 -35.00
CA GLU A 407 63.77 14.30 -34.86
C GLU A 407 62.73 13.92 -35.92
N LEU A 408 62.93 12.77 -36.56
CA LEU A 408 62.14 12.25 -37.68
C LEU A 408 61.56 10.87 -37.36
N HIS A 409 60.42 10.56 -37.95
CA HIS A 409 59.78 9.24 -37.87
C HIS A 409 59.29 8.80 -39.26
N PRO A 410 59.54 7.55 -39.70
CA PRO A 410 59.06 7.07 -41.00
C PRO A 410 57.54 7.09 -41.13
N VAL A 411 57.01 7.55 -42.26
CA VAL A 411 55.55 7.61 -42.53
C VAL A 411 54.90 6.22 -42.67
N GLY A 412 55.70 5.14 -42.73
CA GLY A 412 55.23 3.76 -42.81
C GLY A 412 54.77 3.13 -41.49
N GLU A 413 54.91 3.82 -40.35
CA GLU A 413 54.34 3.43 -39.05
C GLU A 413 53.32 4.50 -38.61
N TYR A 414 52.34 4.12 -37.79
CA TYR A 414 51.41 5.10 -37.19
C TYR A 414 52.10 5.85 -36.06
N TYR A 415 52.20 7.18 -36.17
CA TYR A 415 52.60 8.01 -35.04
C TYR A 415 51.47 8.12 -34.01
N ARG A 416 51.81 7.90 -32.74
CA ARG A 416 50.96 8.12 -31.56
C ARG A 416 51.74 8.92 -30.53
N LEU A 417 51.04 9.70 -29.70
CA LEU A 417 51.67 10.33 -28.55
C LEU A 417 52.16 9.27 -27.56
N PRO A 418 53.34 9.46 -26.95
CA PRO A 418 53.80 8.56 -25.90
C PRO A 418 52.92 8.75 -24.65
N GLN A 419 52.37 7.66 -24.11
CA GLN A 419 51.59 7.71 -22.86
C GLN A 419 52.54 8.02 -21.68
N LEU A 420 52.53 9.27 -21.22
CA LEU A 420 53.41 9.87 -20.22
C LEU A 420 52.64 10.66 -19.16
N THR A 421 51.52 11.29 -19.53
CA THR A 421 50.71 12.11 -18.63
C THR A 421 49.89 11.20 -17.70
N PRO A 422 50.17 11.18 -16.38
CA PRO A 422 49.47 10.30 -15.46
C PRO A 422 48.02 10.74 -15.29
N LYS A 423 47.09 9.77 -15.28
CA LYS A 423 45.71 10.04 -14.86
C LYS A 423 45.73 10.45 -13.37
N PRO A 424 45.03 11.54 -12.98
CA PRO A 424 44.91 11.91 -11.57
C PRO A 424 44.23 10.81 -10.76
N ARG A 425 44.45 10.81 -9.45
CA ARG A 425 43.88 9.87 -8.48
C ARG A 425 43.18 10.64 -7.37
N VAL A 426 42.00 10.17 -6.98
CA VAL A 426 41.30 10.66 -5.79
C VAL A 426 41.76 9.85 -4.59
N GLU A 427 42.41 10.50 -3.63
CA GLU A 427 42.83 9.87 -2.37
C GLU A 427 41.74 10.07 -1.31
N GLY A 428 41.11 8.97 -0.87
CA GLY A 428 40.09 8.98 0.19
C GLY A 428 38.64 8.99 -0.32
N TYR A 429 37.82 9.85 0.28
CA TYR A 429 36.39 9.99 0.00
C TYR A 429 36.04 11.45 -0.32
N GLU A 430 35.11 11.66 -1.25
CA GLU A 430 34.51 12.96 -1.55
C GLU A 430 33.04 12.98 -1.11
N TYR A 431 32.48 14.17 -0.87
CA TYR A 431 31.07 14.33 -0.52
C TYR A 431 30.20 14.55 -1.75
N ALA A 432 29.01 13.97 -1.74
CA ALA A 432 27.98 14.21 -2.73
C ALA A 432 26.59 14.20 -2.09
N VAL A 433 25.62 14.82 -2.76
CA VAL A 433 24.21 14.74 -2.42
C VAL A 433 23.49 13.85 -3.44
N ILE A 434 22.57 13.02 -2.95
CA ILE A 434 21.67 12.23 -3.81
C ILE A 434 20.62 13.16 -4.40
N VAL A 435 20.36 13.03 -5.70
CA VAL A 435 19.43 13.90 -6.45
C VAL A 435 18.40 13.07 -7.20
N ALA A 436 17.27 13.70 -7.51
CA ALA A 436 16.16 13.11 -8.26
C ALA A 436 15.43 14.22 -9.04
N PRO A 437 14.62 13.87 -10.04
CA PRO A 437 13.63 14.78 -10.61
C PRO A 437 12.76 15.43 -9.51
N GLN A 438 12.38 16.69 -9.69
CA GLN A 438 11.71 17.50 -8.66
C GLN A 438 10.36 16.93 -8.17
N ASP A 439 9.75 16.01 -8.91
CA ASP A 439 8.52 15.30 -8.56
C ASP A 439 8.73 14.06 -7.66
N ARG A 440 9.97 13.76 -7.20
CA ARG A 440 10.32 12.44 -6.63
C ARG A 440 11.23 12.51 -5.39
N GLU A 441 10.81 11.84 -4.31
CA GLU A 441 11.70 11.58 -3.16
C GLU A 441 12.80 10.55 -3.47
N MET A 442 12.61 9.71 -4.50
CA MET A 442 13.55 8.64 -4.90
C MET A 442 13.66 8.49 -6.42
N TRP A 443 14.88 8.30 -6.90
CA TRP A 443 15.17 7.97 -8.30
C TRP A 443 16.35 7.00 -8.37
N ILE A 444 16.04 5.72 -8.59
CA ILE A 444 16.99 4.60 -8.53
C ILE A 444 16.81 3.70 -9.75
N ASP A 445 17.87 3.01 -10.17
CA ASP A 445 17.81 2.03 -11.27
C ASP A 445 17.62 0.58 -10.78
N SER A 446 17.47 -0.35 -11.72
CA SER A 446 17.31 -1.79 -11.44
C SER A 446 18.53 -2.48 -10.79
N ARG A 447 19.60 -1.74 -10.48
CA ARG A 447 20.81 -2.21 -9.80
C ARG A 447 21.10 -1.42 -8.52
N ASN A 448 20.13 -0.64 -8.02
CA ASN A 448 20.29 0.28 -6.89
C ASN A 448 21.45 1.28 -7.08
N ARG A 449 21.65 1.75 -8.33
CA ARG A 449 22.39 2.99 -8.57
C ARG A 449 21.53 4.19 -8.17
N LEU A 450 22.18 5.24 -7.70
CA LEU A 450 21.57 6.54 -7.38
C LEU A 450 22.09 7.58 -8.36
N LEU A 451 21.31 8.62 -8.66
CA LEU A 451 21.89 9.85 -9.19
C LEU A 451 22.52 10.64 -8.03
N ILE A 452 23.75 11.10 -8.21
CA ILE A 452 24.43 11.98 -7.27
C ILE A 452 25.02 13.21 -7.96
N GLN A 453 25.24 14.26 -7.19
CA GLN A 453 26.01 15.45 -7.55
C GLN A 453 27.05 15.74 -6.46
N PHE A 454 28.31 15.96 -6.85
CA PHE A 454 29.40 16.29 -5.94
C PHE A 454 29.31 17.75 -5.46
N ASP A 455 29.91 18.03 -4.29
CA ASP A 455 30.01 19.37 -3.72
C ASP A 455 30.89 20.34 -4.56
N TRP A 456 31.90 19.81 -5.24
CA TRP A 456 32.80 20.56 -6.13
C TRP A 456 32.25 20.78 -7.55
N ASP A 457 31.13 20.18 -7.94
CA ASP A 457 30.58 20.31 -9.29
C ASP A 457 29.87 21.67 -9.47
N ARG A 458 30.52 22.55 -10.24
CA ARG A 458 30.08 23.93 -10.52
C ARG A 458 29.19 24.07 -11.77
N GLU A 459 29.06 23.02 -12.59
CA GLU A 459 28.25 23.06 -13.81
C GLU A 459 26.87 22.39 -13.61
N ALA A 460 26.73 21.56 -12.57
CA ALA A 460 25.50 20.83 -12.23
C ALA A 460 24.45 21.63 -11.42
N ARG A 461 23.19 21.19 -11.49
CA ARG A 461 21.99 21.99 -11.21
C ARG A 461 21.01 21.39 -10.20
N PHE A 462 21.34 20.24 -9.61
CA PHE A 462 20.48 19.44 -8.73
C PHE A 462 19.16 18.99 -9.38
N ASP A 463 19.12 18.94 -10.72
CA ASP A 463 17.94 18.62 -11.54
C ASP A 463 17.89 17.16 -12.03
N GLY A 464 18.93 16.38 -11.76
CA GLY A 464 19.11 15.01 -12.26
C GLY A 464 19.52 14.90 -13.74
N ALA A 465 19.44 16.00 -14.51
CA ALA A 465 19.88 16.04 -15.91
C ALA A 465 21.38 16.29 -16.04
N THR A 466 21.99 16.86 -15.00
CA THR A 466 23.41 17.18 -14.87
C THR A 466 24.16 16.22 -13.93
N SER A 467 23.61 15.03 -13.68
CA SER A 467 23.99 14.16 -12.56
C SER A 467 24.37 12.75 -13.01
N ILE A 468 25.20 12.04 -12.24
CA ILE A 468 25.79 10.74 -12.63
C ILE A 468 25.18 9.55 -11.88
N TRP A 469 25.04 8.41 -12.59
CA TRP A 469 24.56 7.15 -12.02
C TRP A 469 25.66 6.37 -11.29
N VAL A 470 25.63 6.36 -9.97
CA VAL A 470 26.67 5.76 -9.12
C VAL A 470 26.12 4.59 -8.31
N ARG A 471 26.89 3.48 -8.27
CA ARG A 471 26.54 2.28 -7.47
C ARG A 471 26.69 2.54 -5.97
N VAL A 472 25.87 1.88 -5.16
CA VAL A 472 25.97 1.89 -3.69
C VAL A 472 26.69 0.63 -3.21
N VAL A 473 27.68 0.80 -2.31
CA VAL A 473 28.22 -0.28 -1.49
C VAL A 473 27.22 -0.58 -0.38
N THR A 474 26.66 -1.78 -0.39
CA THR A 474 25.81 -2.31 0.68
C THR A 474 26.61 -3.30 1.53
N GLN A 475 26.20 -3.52 2.78
CA GLN A 475 26.93 -4.41 3.72
C GLN A 475 27.03 -5.85 3.23
N TRP A 476 26.02 -6.32 2.49
CA TRP A 476 25.92 -7.65 1.90
C TRP A 476 24.91 -7.58 0.75
N GLN A 477 25.30 -8.00 -0.46
CA GLN A 477 24.39 -8.08 -1.61
C GLN A 477 24.94 -9.01 -2.70
N GLY A 478 24.06 -9.82 -3.31
CA GLY A 478 24.38 -10.66 -4.46
C GLY A 478 23.53 -11.93 -4.54
N GLY A 479 23.21 -12.39 -5.75
CA GLY A 479 22.47 -13.64 -5.95
C GLY A 479 21.10 -13.68 -5.27
N GLU A 480 20.34 -12.58 -5.35
CA GLU A 480 19.03 -12.39 -4.70
C GLU A 480 19.07 -12.34 -3.15
N LEU A 481 20.28 -12.34 -2.56
CA LEU A 481 20.52 -12.13 -1.12
C LEU A 481 21.01 -10.70 -0.84
N GLY A 482 20.77 -10.20 0.37
CA GLY A 482 21.43 -8.99 0.89
C GLY A 482 20.54 -7.99 1.62
N VAL A 483 21.13 -6.81 1.87
CA VAL A 483 20.48 -5.62 2.44
C VAL A 483 20.38 -4.56 1.37
N VAL A 484 19.16 -4.14 1.03
CA VAL A 484 18.90 -3.04 0.08
C VAL A 484 18.38 -1.83 0.85
N THR A 485 19.14 -0.74 0.83
CA THR A 485 18.80 0.55 1.44
C THR A 485 18.84 1.63 0.34
N PRO A 486 17.71 1.89 -0.34
CA PRO A 486 17.67 2.89 -1.40
C PRO A 486 17.87 4.31 -0.85
N GLY A 487 18.73 5.09 -1.50
CA GLY A 487 18.93 6.49 -1.17
C GLY A 487 17.78 7.38 -1.64
N ARG A 488 17.57 8.48 -0.91
CA ARG A 488 16.55 9.51 -1.18
C ARG A 488 17.18 10.84 -1.56
N ALA A 489 16.46 11.64 -2.34
CA ALA A 489 16.89 12.98 -2.72
C ALA A 489 17.18 13.84 -1.48
N GLY A 490 18.27 14.62 -1.54
CA GLY A 490 18.73 15.48 -0.44
C GLY A 490 19.58 14.77 0.62
N GLN A 491 19.73 13.43 0.58
CA GLN A 491 20.63 12.72 1.49
C GLN A 491 22.10 12.89 1.11
N MET A 492 22.95 13.22 2.09
CA MET A 492 24.40 13.30 1.90
C MET A 492 25.07 11.91 1.96
N VAL A 493 26.02 11.68 1.06
CA VAL A 493 26.78 10.44 0.93
C VAL A 493 28.27 10.71 0.80
N VAL A 494 29.08 9.72 1.19
CA VAL A 494 30.51 9.66 0.88
C VAL A 494 30.76 8.77 -0.33
N VAL A 495 31.54 9.27 -1.27
CA VAL A 495 31.88 8.63 -2.53
C VAL A 495 33.34 8.21 -2.49
N SER A 496 33.58 6.91 -2.69
CA SER A 496 34.93 6.37 -2.89
C SER A 496 35.18 6.12 -4.38
N HIS A 497 36.45 5.93 -4.76
CA HIS A 497 36.86 5.78 -6.15
C HIS A 497 37.61 4.46 -6.32
N VAL A 498 37.16 3.59 -7.25
CA VAL A 498 37.73 2.24 -7.41
C VAL A 498 39.18 2.36 -7.90
N HIS A 499 40.13 1.82 -7.12
CA HIS A 499 41.58 2.04 -7.32
C HIS A 499 42.04 3.51 -7.27
N GLY A 500 41.22 4.42 -6.71
CA GLY A 500 41.44 5.88 -6.75
C GLY A 500 41.11 6.53 -8.10
N ASP A 501 40.47 5.80 -9.02
CA ASP A 501 40.13 6.28 -10.37
C ASP A 501 38.96 7.29 -10.33
N PRO A 502 39.15 8.56 -10.74
CA PRO A 502 38.10 9.59 -10.73
C PRO A 502 36.86 9.24 -11.56
N ASP A 503 37.00 8.34 -12.54
CA ASP A 503 35.91 7.92 -13.45
C ASP A 503 35.14 6.70 -12.93
N ARG A 504 35.52 6.18 -11.73
CA ARG A 504 34.87 5.03 -11.08
C ARG A 504 34.37 5.34 -9.66
N PRO A 505 33.48 6.35 -9.50
CA PRO A 505 32.85 6.61 -8.21
C PRO A 505 31.97 5.43 -7.75
N VAL A 506 31.88 5.26 -6.43
CA VAL A 506 30.95 4.36 -5.75
C VAL A 506 30.53 4.99 -4.42
N VAL A 507 29.23 5.06 -4.13
CA VAL A 507 28.72 5.52 -2.83
C VAL A 507 29.13 4.50 -1.78
N ALA A 508 30.03 4.87 -0.87
CA ALA A 508 30.57 4.01 0.17
C ALA A 508 29.75 4.03 1.47
N GLY A 509 28.90 5.04 1.65
CA GLY A 509 28.03 5.17 2.81
C GLY A 509 27.23 6.47 2.82
N PHE A 510 26.25 6.53 3.71
CA PHE A 510 25.44 7.71 4.00
C PHE A 510 26.01 8.45 5.23
N VAL A 511 25.94 9.78 5.24
CA VAL A 511 26.46 10.60 6.34
C VAL A 511 25.37 11.49 6.89
N ALA A 512 25.33 11.63 8.22
CA ALA A 512 24.38 12.50 8.90
C ALA A 512 24.84 13.97 8.85
N ASP A 513 23.89 14.89 8.67
CA ASP A 513 24.13 16.33 8.65
C ASP A 513 22.98 17.10 9.35
N ARG A 514 22.94 18.43 9.19
CA ARG A 514 21.95 19.31 9.82
C ARG A 514 20.50 19.03 9.37
N PHE A 515 20.31 18.54 8.16
CA PHE A 515 19.02 18.22 7.54
C PHE A 515 18.80 16.71 7.52
N ASN A 516 19.85 15.92 7.31
CA ASN A 516 19.86 14.46 7.42
C ASN A 516 20.28 14.00 8.82
N THR A 517 19.47 14.27 9.84
CA THR A 517 19.76 13.89 11.22
C THR A 517 19.77 12.36 11.43
N PRO A 518 20.46 11.84 12.47
CA PRO A 518 20.36 10.44 12.88
C PRO A 518 18.92 9.93 13.11
N PRO A 519 18.71 8.59 13.13
CA PRO A 519 17.39 7.96 13.33
C PRO A 519 16.60 8.42 14.56
N TRP A 520 17.31 8.75 15.64
CA TRP A 520 16.80 9.18 16.95
C TRP A 520 17.59 10.38 17.49
N GLU A 521 16.97 11.15 18.40
CA GLU A 521 17.54 12.35 19.01
C GLU A 521 18.75 12.01 19.92
N LEU A 522 19.96 12.36 19.47
CA LEU A 522 21.22 12.19 20.21
C LEU A 522 21.64 13.49 20.92
N PRO A 523 22.32 13.43 22.08
CA PRO A 523 22.80 12.22 22.76
C PRO A 523 21.77 11.55 23.69
N ALA A 524 20.54 12.08 23.81
CA ALA A 524 19.53 11.56 24.74
C ALA A 524 19.23 10.06 24.54
N ASN A 525 19.25 9.60 23.29
CA ASN A 525 19.03 8.21 22.90
C ASN A 525 20.32 7.42 22.61
N ALA A 526 21.48 7.79 23.20
CA ALA A 526 22.77 7.16 22.87
C ALA A 526 22.90 5.65 23.21
N ALA A 527 21.93 5.07 23.93
CA ALA A 527 21.84 3.62 24.16
C ALA A 527 20.86 2.89 23.22
N LEU A 528 20.24 3.60 22.26
CA LEU A 528 19.44 2.98 21.21
C LEU A 528 20.31 2.62 20.00
N SER A 529 20.20 1.38 19.53
CA SER A 529 20.81 0.91 18.28
C SER A 529 19.78 0.20 17.40
N GLY A 530 20.06 0.09 16.09
CA GLY A 530 19.17 -0.62 15.15
C GLY A 530 18.89 0.15 13.85
N ILE A 531 17.73 -0.11 13.25
CA ILE A 531 17.33 0.37 11.92
C ILE A 531 15.97 1.05 12.01
N ARG A 532 15.84 2.27 11.50
CA ARG A 532 14.56 3.00 11.38
C ARG A 532 14.37 3.48 9.94
N SER A 533 13.18 3.19 9.40
CA SER A 533 12.72 3.64 8.09
C SER A 533 11.81 4.87 8.21
N LYS A 534 11.43 5.46 7.07
CA LYS A 534 10.42 6.50 6.94
C LYS A 534 9.46 6.11 5.81
N SER A 535 8.17 6.46 5.89
CA SER A 535 7.25 6.37 4.75
C SER A 535 7.77 7.16 3.54
N LEU A 536 7.30 6.83 2.34
CA LEU A 536 7.54 7.62 1.13
C LEU A 536 6.63 8.88 1.12
N ASP A 537 6.70 9.63 0.02
CA ASP A 537 5.93 10.85 -0.22
C ASP A 537 6.10 11.88 0.92
N HIS A 538 7.33 11.92 1.45
CA HIS A 538 7.78 12.72 2.59
C HIS A 538 7.06 12.46 3.94
N GLY A 539 6.14 11.49 4.02
CA GLY A 539 5.27 11.24 5.17
C GLY A 539 6.02 10.95 6.48
N ALA A 540 5.38 11.21 7.63
CA ALA A 540 6.02 11.19 8.94
C ALA A 540 6.12 9.80 9.63
N GLN A 541 5.51 8.75 9.07
CA GLN A 541 5.45 7.43 9.70
C GLN A 541 6.76 6.65 9.52
N SER A 542 7.01 5.70 10.43
CA SER A 542 8.21 4.86 10.44
C SER A 542 7.91 3.39 10.77
N ASN A 543 8.80 2.50 10.32
CA ASN A 543 8.96 1.16 10.88
C ASN A 543 10.39 1.06 11.43
N HIS A 544 10.57 0.43 12.58
CA HIS A 544 11.90 0.26 13.19
C HIS A 544 12.10 -1.09 13.85
N LEU A 545 13.37 -1.53 13.82
CA LEU A 545 13.94 -2.48 14.75
C LEU A 545 14.86 -1.68 15.68
N ALA A 546 14.55 -1.63 16.96
CA ALA A 546 15.31 -0.93 17.98
C ALA A 546 15.77 -1.90 19.09
N LEU A 547 17.02 -1.76 19.50
CA LEU A 547 17.60 -2.37 20.69
C LEU A 547 17.96 -1.24 21.66
N ASP A 548 17.67 -1.44 22.95
CA ASP A 548 18.05 -0.50 24.02
C ASP A 548 19.04 -1.19 24.95
N ASP A 549 20.30 -0.73 24.95
CA ASP A 549 21.39 -1.28 25.75
C ASP A 549 21.53 -0.60 27.13
N THR A 550 20.47 0.08 27.61
CA THR A 550 20.46 0.71 28.93
C THR A 550 20.67 -0.33 30.04
N ALA A 551 21.66 -0.08 30.89
CA ALA A 551 22.05 -0.99 31.97
C ALA A 551 20.86 -1.35 32.89
N GLY A 552 20.59 -2.66 33.02
CA GLY A 552 19.45 -3.19 33.79
C GLY A 552 18.08 -3.00 33.15
N LYS A 553 18.00 -2.46 31.92
CA LYS A 553 16.76 -2.11 31.20
C LYS A 553 16.81 -2.49 29.73
N LEU A 554 17.38 -3.65 29.42
CA LEU A 554 17.52 -4.13 28.05
C LEU A 554 16.15 -4.29 27.39
N GLN A 555 15.99 -3.75 26.19
CA GLN A 555 14.78 -3.85 25.38
C GLN A 555 15.13 -4.27 23.95
N ALA A 556 14.28 -5.09 23.33
CA ALA A 556 14.24 -5.27 21.89
C ALA A 556 12.82 -4.99 21.38
N GLN A 557 12.69 -4.21 20.31
CA GLN A 557 11.40 -3.83 19.73
C GLN A 557 11.43 -3.85 18.21
N LEU A 558 10.47 -4.56 17.61
CA LEU A 558 10.09 -4.43 16.20
C LEU A 558 8.73 -3.72 16.15
N ALA A 559 8.64 -2.59 15.46
CA ALA A 559 7.41 -1.78 15.41
C ALA A 559 7.15 -1.14 14.05
N SER A 560 5.86 -0.85 13.81
CA SER A 560 5.36 0.00 12.74
C SER A 560 4.41 1.04 13.32
N ASP A 561 4.54 2.30 12.89
CA ASP A 561 3.57 3.35 13.20
C ASP A 561 2.17 3.03 12.62
N HIS A 562 2.06 2.14 11.63
CA HIS A 562 0.78 1.70 11.10
C HIS A 562 0.01 0.89 12.17
N ALA A 563 -1.08 1.48 12.66
CA ALA A 563 -1.90 0.95 13.76
C ALA A 563 -1.09 0.60 15.02
N LYS A 564 0.05 1.26 15.27
CA LYS A 564 0.98 1.01 16.40
C LYS A 564 1.27 -0.49 16.61
N SER A 565 1.44 -1.20 15.51
CA SER A 565 1.70 -2.64 15.47
C SER A 565 3.12 -2.91 15.95
N SER A 566 3.30 -3.66 17.04
CA SER A 566 4.64 -3.91 17.60
C SER A 566 4.78 -5.22 18.38
N LEU A 567 5.99 -5.76 18.36
CA LEU A 567 6.49 -6.79 19.28
C LEU A 567 7.60 -6.15 20.12
N SER A 568 7.42 -6.10 21.44
CA SER A 568 8.41 -5.58 22.39
C SER A 568 8.79 -6.66 23.41
N LEU A 569 10.08 -6.74 23.74
CA LEU A 569 10.67 -7.72 24.65
C LEU A 569 11.60 -7.01 25.66
N GLY A 570 11.69 -7.53 26.88
CA GLY A 570 12.58 -7.01 27.93
C GLY A 570 11.91 -5.98 28.84
N HIS A 571 12.63 -4.91 29.22
CA HIS A 571 12.07 -3.76 29.94
C HIS A 571 11.42 -2.80 28.92
N ILE A 572 10.11 -2.92 28.73
CA ILE A 572 9.37 -2.29 27.63
C ILE A 572 9.16 -0.80 27.92
N THR A 573 9.78 0.04 27.09
CA THR A 573 9.49 1.47 26.97
C THR A 573 8.86 1.80 25.62
N ARG A 574 8.16 2.92 25.52
CA ARG A 574 7.70 3.46 24.24
C ARG A 574 8.88 4.11 23.50
N ILE A 575 9.12 3.68 22.26
CA ILE A 575 10.17 4.22 21.37
C ILE A 575 9.46 4.71 20.10
N ASP A 576 9.01 5.96 20.11
CA ASP A 576 8.11 6.53 19.09
C ASP A 576 8.80 7.68 18.31
N GLY A 577 8.85 7.55 16.99
CA GLY A 577 9.40 8.59 16.10
C GLY A 577 10.91 8.86 16.28
N ASN A 578 11.34 10.09 16.01
CA ASN A 578 12.75 10.51 16.20
C ASN A 578 13.08 10.74 17.70
N LYS A 579 12.09 11.15 18.52
CA LYS A 579 12.28 11.36 19.97
C LYS A 579 12.86 10.15 20.72
N GLY A 580 12.65 8.94 20.19
CA GLY A 580 13.15 7.71 20.78
C GLY A 580 12.42 7.39 22.09
N ARG A 581 13.18 7.07 23.15
CA ARG A 581 12.68 6.55 24.42
C ARG A 581 11.79 7.55 25.15
N GLN A 582 10.63 7.07 25.60
CA GLN A 582 9.62 7.82 26.35
C GLN A 582 9.27 7.07 27.65
N ASP A 583 7.99 6.94 27.97
CA ASP A 583 7.47 6.25 29.16
C ASP A 583 7.78 4.74 29.18
N ALA A 584 7.95 4.20 30.39
CA ALA A 584 8.01 2.77 30.64
C ALA A 584 6.59 2.19 30.70
N ARG A 585 6.39 1.01 30.10
CA ARG A 585 5.09 0.37 29.90
C ARG A 585 4.96 -1.02 30.55
N GLY A 586 6.07 -1.67 30.88
CA GLY A 586 6.09 -2.94 31.61
C GLY A 586 7.39 -3.71 31.45
N GLU A 587 7.41 -4.98 31.87
CA GLU A 587 8.52 -5.92 31.67
C GLU A 587 7.99 -7.25 31.13
N GLY A 588 8.81 -8.00 30.39
CA GLY A 588 8.46 -9.29 29.80
C GLY A 588 8.32 -9.22 28.29
N PHE A 589 7.10 -9.39 27.77
CA PHE A 589 6.80 -9.22 26.34
C PHE A 589 5.44 -8.54 26.12
N GLU A 590 5.31 -7.80 25.02
CA GLU A 590 4.05 -7.27 24.51
C GLU A 590 3.97 -7.54 23.00
N LEU A 591 2.82 -8.06 22.55
CA LEU A 591 2.41 -8.04 21.15
C LEU A 591 1.18 -7.13 21.04
N ARG A 592 1.33 -5.99 20.34
CA ARG A 592 0.30 -4.95 20.22
C ARG A 592 -0.11 -4.70 18.78
N SER A 593 -1.39 -4.37 18.59
CA SER A 593 -1.97 -3.76 17.40
C SER A 593 -3.18 -2.93 17.83
N ASP A 594 -3.36 -1.74 17.26
CA ASP A 594 -4.60 -0.94 17.39
C ASP A 594 -5.66 -1.37 16.33
N ARG A 595 -5.43 -2.51 15.68
CA ARG A 595 -6.33 -3.21 14.76
C ARG A 595 -6.43 -4.69 15.16
N TRP A 596 -6.87 -5.55 14.26
CA TRP A 596 -6.94 -7.00 14.49
C TRP A 596 -5.56 -7.58 14.89
N GLY A 597 -5.60 -8.56 15.79
CA GLY A 597 -4.49 -9.46 16.12
C GLY A 597 -4.96 -10.90 15.99
N VAL A 598 -4.13 -11.77 15.42
CA VAL A 598 -4.48 -13.17 15.16
C VAL A 598 -3.31 -14.07 15.56
N LEU A 599 -3.53 -14.96 16.52
CA LEU A 599 -2.63 -16.07 16.84
C LEU A 599 -3.18 -17.33 16.17
N ARG A 600 -2.34 -18.06 15.43
CA ARG A 600 -2.73 -19.28 14.69
C ARG A 600 -1.56 -20.26 14.63
N ALA A 601 -1.79 -21.47 15.11
CA ALA A 601 -0.91 -22.62 14.89
C ALA A 601 -1.78 -23.82 14.49
N SER A 602 -1.49 -24.42 13.34
CA SER A 602 -2.30 -25.51 12.77
C SER A 602 -2.20 -26.84 13.52
N MET A 603 -1.26 -26.94 14.47
CA MET A 603 -1.03 -28.11 15.32
C MET A 603 -1.47 -27.88 16.78
N GLY A 604 -2.15 -26.77 17.10
CA GLY A 604 -2.60 -26.44 18.45
C GLY A 604 -1.81 -25.32 19.14
N LEU A 605 -2.31 -24.86 20.29
CA LEU A 605 -1.77 -23.73 21.08
C LEU A 605 -1.73 -24.06 22.58
N LEU A 606 -0.73 -23.51 23.29
CA LEU A 606 -0.59 -23.60 24.74
C LEU A 606 -0.49 -22.20 25.36
N PHE A 607 -1.42 -21.87 26.25
CA PHE A 607 -1.39 -20.70 27.11
C PHE A 607 -1.20 -21.16 28.55
N THR A 608 -0.12 -20.75 29.19
CA THR A 608 0.30 -21.28 30.50
C THR A 608 1.00 -20.22 31.35
N SER A 609 0.78 -20.25 32.67
CA SER A 609 1.58 -19.52 33.67
C SER A 609 2.52 -20.43 34.48
N TRP A 610 2.61 -21.72 34.15
CA TRP A 610 3.55 -22.66 34.76
C TRP A 610 4.99 -22.32 34.36
N GLY A 611 5.82 -22.01 35.35
CA GLY A 611 7.19 -21.53 35.14
C GLY A 611 8.16 -22.61 34.67
N ARG A 612 9.13 -22.20 33.84
CA ARG A 612 10.31 -22.99 33.47
C ARG A 612 11.56 -22.20 33.87
N SER A 613 12.08 -22.47 35.07
CA SER A 613 13.20 -21.71 35.64
C SER A 613 14.43 -21.79 34.74
N GLY A 614 15.01 -20.65 34.37
CA GLY A 614 16.11 -20.58 33.40
C GLY A 614 15.77 -21.15 32.01
N ALA A 615 14.49 -21.22 31.64
CA ALA A 615 13.97 -21.93 30.47
C ALA A 615 14.29 -23.44 30.42
N ALA A 616 14.57 -24.06 31.58
CA ALA A 616 14.78 -25.50 31.66
C ALA A 616 13.48 -26.29 31.38
N GLY A 617 13.53 -27.19 30.40
CA GLY A 617 12.39 -28.01 29.96
C GLY A 617 12.30 -28.08 28.43
N LYS A 618 11.19 -28.61 27.91
CA LYS A 618 10.79 -28.48 26.49
C LYS A 618 9.81 -27.31 26.34
N VAL A 619 9.74 -26.68 25.16
CA VAL A 619 8.84 -25.53 24.93
C VAL A 619 7.36 -25.89 25.15
N LYS A 620 6.95 -27.13 24.83
CA LYS A 620 5.60 -27.67 25.07
C LYS A 620 5.48 -28.50 26.38
N ASP A 621 6.41 -28.33 27.32
CA ASP A 621 6.40 -29.05 28.60
C ASP A 621 5.19 -28.65 29.46
N MET A 622 4.36 -29.62 29.82
CA MET A 622 3.00 -29.41 30.31
C MET A 622 2.56 -30.43 31.38
N ASP A 623 3.50 -31.09 32.07
CA ASP A 623 3.17 -32.18 33.01
C ASP A 623 2.22 -31.72 34.14
N GLU A 624 2.29 -30.46 34.60
CA GLU A 624 1.35 -29.91 35.59
C GLU A 624 -0.06 -29.71 35.01
N THR A 625 -0.17 -29.25 33.76
CA THR A 625 -1.44 -29.12 33.03
C THR A 625 -2.08 -30.50 32.83
N HIS A 626 -1.29 -31.48 32.39
CA HIS A 626 -1.77 -32.86 32.24
C HIS A 626 -2.19 -33.47 33.59
N ALA A 627 -1.46 -33.19 34.67
CA ALA A 627 -1.81 -33.63 36.02
C ALA A 627 -3.16 -33.04 36.50
N ARG A 628 -3.37 -31.73 36.35
CA ARG A 628 -4.66 -31.08 36.69
C ARG A 628 -5.83 -31.62 35.86
N LEU A 629 -5.64 -31.82 34.56
CA LEU A 629 -6.67 -32.41 33.69
C LEU A 629 -6.96 -33.88 34.02
N THR A 630 -5.97 -34.63 34.50
CA THR A 630 -6.14 -36.01 34.97
C THR A 630 -6.94 -36.06 36.29
N GLU A 631 -6.59 -35.21 37.25
CA GLU A 631 -7.31 -35.04 38.52
C GLU A 631 -8.79 -34.66 38.30
N ALA A 632 -9.04 -33.69 37.41
CA ALA A 632 -10.40 -33.28 37.04
C ALA A 632 -11.22 -34.44 36.42
N ARG A 633 -10.60 -35.28 35.58
CA ARG A 633 -11.26 -36.48 35.06
C ARG A 633 -11.65 -37.44 36.20
N SER A 634 -10.75 -37.71 37.14
CA SER A 634 -11.01 -38.65 38.24
C SER A 634 -12.11 -38.18 39.20
N ILE A 635 -12.23 -36.88 39.46
CA ILE A 635 -13.37 -36.32 40.22
C ILE A 635 -14.70 -36.61 39.50
N HIS A 636 -14.75 -36.48 38.17
CA HIS A 636 -15.95 -36.84 37.39
C HIS A 636 -16.22 -38.35 37.37
N GLU A 637 -15.18 -39.20 37.38
CA GLU A 637 -15.29 -40.67 37.45
C GLU A 637 -15.86 -41.14 38.80
N GLU A 638 -15.35 -40.61 39.92
CA GLU A 638 -15.79 -40.95 41.28
C GLU A 638 -17.23 -40.51 41.56
N LEU A 639 -17.59 -39.27 41.19
CA LEU A 639 -18.95 -38.76 41.39
C LEU A 639 -19.98 -39.48 40.52
N ALA A 640 -19.62 -39.89 39.29
CA ALA A 640 -20.48 -40.72 38.44
C ALA A 640 -20.76 -42.08 39.09
N LEU A 641 -19.72 -42.76 39.58
CA LEU A 641 -19.85 -44.06 40.25
C LEU A 641 -20.71 -43.95 41.52
N SER A 642 -20.54 -42.87 42.29
CA SER A 642 -21.32 -42.62 43.51
C SER A 642 -22.80 -42.37 43.20
N ALA A 643 -23.11 -41.60 42.15
CA ALA A 643 -24.48 -41.38 41.67
C ALA A 643 -25.14 -42.68 41.19
N GLN A 644 -24.39 -43.54 40.47
CA GLN A 644 -24.87 -44.85 40.02
C GLN A 644 -25.19 -45.80 41.19
N GLN A 645 -24.33 -45.85 42.21
CA GLN A 645 -24.56 -46.70 43.40
C GLN A 645 -25.83 -46.33 44.18
N HIS A 646 -26.27 -45.07 44.11
CA HIS A 646 -27.46 -44.56 44.78
C HIS A 646 -28.68 -44.45 43.85
N GLY A 647 -28.62 -45.05 42.65
CA GLY A 647 -29.75 -45.10 41.70
C GLY A 647 -30.05 -43.79 40.96
N ALA A 648 -29.31 -42.71 41.21
CA ALA A 648 -29.48 -41.43 40.53
C ALA A 648 -29.01 -41.45 39.06
N GLN A 649 -28.29 -42.50 38.64
CA GLN A 649 -27.90 -42.77 37.26
C GLN A 649 -27.88 -44.27 36.98
N GLN A 650 -28.12 -44.68 35.72
CA GLN A 650 -27.98 -46.08 35.31
C GLN A 650 -26.50 -46.46 35.09
N ALA A 651 -26.16 -47.73 35.30
CA ALA A 651 -24.79 -48.27 35.17
C ALA A 651 -24.20 -48.14 33.74
N THR A 652 -25.06 -48.10 32.73
CA THR A 652 -24.74 -47.71 31.34
C THR A 652 -25.36 -46.34 31.07
N GLY A 653 -24.56 -45.28 31.08
CA GLY A 653 -25.07 -43.91 30.99
C GLY A 653 -23.99 -42.86 30.66
N ALA A 654 -24.46 -41.73 30.12
CA ALA A 654 -23.64 -40.76 29.38
C ALA A 654 -22.45 -40.15 30.15
N GLN A 655 -22.51 -40.02 31.49
CA GLN A 655 -21.41 -39.43 32.26
C GLN A 655 -20.12 -40.28 32.18
N ARG A 656 -20.24 -41.59 31.96
CA ARG A 656 -19.07 -42.48 31.72
C ARG A 656 -18.44 -42.21 30.35
N ASP A 657 -19.24 -41.90 29.35
CA ASP A 657 -18.75 -41.56 28.00
C ASP A 657 -18.07 -40.18 27.99
N VAL A 658 -18.59 -39.22 28.76
CA VAL A 658 -17.93 -37.92 29.02
C VAL A 658 -16.55 -38.14 29.65
N ALA A 659 -16.45 -38.93 30.73
CA ALA A 659 -15.17 -39.21 31.39
C ALA A 659 -14.16 -39.89 30.44
N LYS A 660 -14.62 -40.83 29.62
CA LYS A 660 -13.78 -41.46 28.58
C LYS A 660 -13.32 -40.46 27.52
N ALA A 661 -14.21 -39.63 26.99
CA ALA A 661 -13.87 -38.63 25.98
C ALA A 661 -12.83 -37.60 26.50
N LEU A 662 -12.94 -37.20 27.78
CA LEU A 662 -11.93 -36.38 28.45
C LEU A 662 -10.60 -37.13 28.62
N SER A 663 -10.63 -38.44 28.90
CA SER A 663 -9.41 -39.26 28.95
C SER A 663 -8.67 -39.29 27.61
N ASP A 664 -9.41 -39.51 26.51
CA ASP A 664 -8.85 -39.61 25.16
C ASP A 664 -8.30 -38.24 24.70
N ALA A 665 -8.97 -37.13 25.05
CA ALA A 665 -8.50 -35.77 24.82
C ALA A 665 -7.21 -35.45 25.61
N ASN A 666 -7.18 -35.73 26.92
CA ASN A 666 -5.99 -35.51 27.76
C ASN A 666 -4.76 -36.27 27.24
N ALA A 667 -4.95 -37.50 26.75
CA ALA A 667 -3.89 -38.30 26.14
C ALA A 667 -3.40 -37.73 24.81
N ALA A 668 -4.30 -37.20 23.97
CA ALA A 668 -3.92 -36.48 22.75
C ALA A 668 -3.16 -35.18 23.05
N LEU A 669 -3.58 -34.44 24.08
CA LEU A 669 -2.96 -33.19 24.52
C LEU A 669 -1.49 -33.39 24.92
N ARG A 670 -1.21 -34.43 25.72
CA ARG A 670 0.14 -34.76 26.18
C ARG A 670 1.07 -35.04 25.00
N GLY A 671 0.56 -35.77 24.02
CA GLY A 671 1.36 -36.32 22.93
C GLY A 671 1.99 -37.67 23.28
N ARG A 672 2.44 -38.39 22.26
CA ARG A 672 3.34 -39.55 22.43
C ARG A 672 4.76 -39.09 22.17
N ALA A 673 5.69 -39.44 23.06
CA ALA A 673 7.08 -39.56 22.66
C ALA A 673 7.26 -40.93 21.99
N SER A 674 7.97 -41.00 20.87
CA SER A 674 8.63 -42.23 20.45
C SER A 674 9.93 -42.44 21.23
N ASP A 675 10.48 -43.66 21.20
CA ASP A 675 11.65 -44.05 21.99
C ASP A 675 12.99 -43.40 21.52
N GLY A 676 12.91 -42.41 20.62
CA GLY A 676 14.06 -41.72 20.03
C GLY A 676 14.53 -40.52 20.87
N ALA A 677 15.84 -40.45 21.15
CA ALA A 677 16.48 -39.39 21.95
C ALA A 677 16.47 -37.96 21.33
N ARG A 678 15.62 -37.69 20.34
CA ARG A 678 15.40 -36.37 19.72
C ARG A 678 13.92 -35.99 19.61
N ASP A 679 13.01 -36.82 20.13
CA ASP A 679 11.59 -36.64 19.90
C ASP A 679 10.95 -35.68 20.93
N PHE A 680 10.03 -34.85 20.46
CA PHE A 680 9.27 -33.92 21.28
C PHE A 680 7.81 -34.38 21.27
N PRO A 681 7.15 -34.58 22.42
CA PRO A 681 5.78 -35.03 22.45
C PRO A 681 4.86 -33.87 22.02
N GLU A 682 4.61 -33.74 20.72
CA GLU A 682 3.72 -32.71 20.17
C GLU A 682 2.25 -32.99 20.46
N PHE A 683 1.35 -32.03 20.21
CA PHE A 683 -0.09 -32.27 20.33
C PHE A 683 -0.55 -33.33 19.29
N GLY A 684 -1.38 -34.29 19.71
CA GLY A 684 -1.94 -35.31 18.83
C GLY A 684 -3.15 -34.85 18.01
N GLN A 685 -3.75 -33.71 18.37
CA GLN A 685 -4.88 -33.03 17.71
C GLN A 685 -4.65 -31.50 17.80
N PRO A 686 -5.30 -30.66 16.97
CA PRO A 686 -5.09 -29.21 16.96
C PRO A 686 -5.79 -28.51 18.14
N ASP A 687 -5.45 -28.91 19.37
CA ASP A 687 -6.08 -28.48 20.61
C ASP A 687 -5.62 -27.08 21.06
N ILE A 688 -6.43 -26.40 21.89
CA ILE A 688 -6.02 -25.19 22.60
C ILE A 688 -6.02 -25.48 24.11
N ALA A 689 -4.83 -25.60 24.68
CA ALA A 689 -4.63 -25.75 26.11
C ALA A 689 -4.56 -24.38 26.80
N VAL A 690 -5.40 -24.13 27.79
CA VAL A 690 -5.31 -22.97 28.70
C VAL A 690 -5.14 -23.48 30.12
N SER A 691 -4.07 -23.08 30.78
CA SER A 691 -3.66 -23.60 32.09
C SER A 691 -3.06 -22.49 32.97
N SER A 692 -3.17 -22.61 34.28
CA SER A 692 -2.60 -21.66 35.22
C SER A 692 -2.04 -22.35 36.46
N ALA A 693 -0.94 -21.81 37.00
CA ALA A 693 -0.36 -22.20 38.28
C ALA A 693 -1.13 -21.67 39.51
N ALA A 694 -2.11 -20.79 39.29
CA ALA A 694 -2.99 -20.25 40.32
C ALA A 694 -4.42 -20.08 39.78
N ASN A 695 -4.87 -18.85 39.55
CA ASN A 695 -6.22 -18.56 39.06
C ASN A 695 -6.28 -18.53 37.53
N LEU A 696 -7.46 -18.83 36.98
CA LEU A 696 -7.85 -18.50 35.61
C LEU A 696 -9.10 -17.61 35.67
N HIS A 697 -9.08 -16.50 34.94
CA HIS A 697 -10.19 -15.54 34.90
C HIS A 697 -10.66 -15.35 33.46
N ALA A 698 -11.98 -15.45 33.26
CA ALA A 698 -12.65 -15.06 32.03
C ALA A 698 -13.72 -14.01 32.39
N ALA A 699 -13.72 -12.89 31.69
CA ALA A 699 -14.65 -11.79 31.90
C ALA A 699 -15.01 -11.15 30.57
N ALA A 700 -16.31 -10.90 30.37
CA ALA A 700 -16.85 -10.13 29.26
C ALA A 700 -17.86 -9.14 29.85
N GLN A 701 -17.97 -7.94 29.25
CA GLN A 701 -18.89 -6.92 29.73
C GLN A 701 -20.35 -7.29 29.43
N ASP A 702 -20.60 -7.82 28.23
CA ASP A 702 -21.96 -8.06 27.74
C ASP A 702 -22.35 -9.55 27.86
N ASN A 703 -21.65 -10.45 27.15
CA ASN A 703 -22.02 -11.87 27.05
C ASN A 703 -20.78 -12.78 27.08
N THR A 704 -20.90 -13.93 27.76
CA THR A 704 -19.96 -15.06 27.68
C THR A 704 -20.72 -16.27 27.16
N HIS A 705 -20.26 -16.87 26.06
CA HIS A 705 -20.90 -18.02 25.40
C HIS A 705 -19.91 -19.18 25.30
N ILE A 706 -20.30 -20.37 25.76
CA ILE A 706 -19.47 -21.58 25.79
C ILE A 706 -20.22 -22.70 25.06
N VAL A 707 -19.64 -23.21 23.97
CA VAL A 707 -20.26 -24.21 23.10
C VAL A 707 -19.31 -25.38 22.89
N SER A 708 -19.82 -26.61 23.01
CA SER A 708 -19.09 -27.84 22.71
C SER A 708 -19.96 -28.78 21.89
N GLY A 709 -19.49 -29.22 20.72
CA GLY A 709 -20.25 -30.13 19.83
C GLY A 709 -20.39 -31.58 20.32
N LYS A 710 -19.95 -31.89 21.56
CA LYS A 710 -20.07 -33.21 22.20
C LYS A 710 -20.40 -33.07 23.69
N HIS A 711 -19.45 -32.54 24.47
CA HIS A 711 -19.53 -32.50 25.93
C HIS A 711 -18.92 -31.19 26.45
N THR A 712 -19.60 -30.53 27.39
CA THR A 712 -19.02 -29.47 28.22
C THR A 712 -18.92 -30.02 29.64
N ALA A 713 -17.73 -29.98 30.22
CA ALA A 713 -17.45 -30.50 31.56
C ALA A 713 -17.02 -29.35 32.48
N LEU A 714 -17.58 -29.30 33.69
CA LEU A 714 -17.23 -28.33 34.72
C LEU A 714 -16.85 -29.10 35.98
N THR A 715 -15.60 -29.01 36.38
CA THR A 715 -15.04 -29.73 37.54
C THR A 715 -14.36 -28.76 38.49
N ALA A 716 -14.56 -28.95 39.79
CA ALA A 716 -13.76 -28.34 40.84
C ALA A 716 -13.45 -29.40 41.91
N GLY A 717 -12.24 -29.35 42.49
CA GLY A 717 -11.91 -30.11 43.71
C GLY A 717 -12.50 -29.51 44.99
N GLY A 718 -13.21 -28.39 44.87
CA GLY A 718 -13.97 -27.73 45.93
C GLY A 718 -15.38 -27.41 45.45
N ASN A 719 -15.83 -26.17 45.65
CA ASN A 719 -17.18 -25.75 45.26
C ASN A 719 -17.24 -25.26 43.80
N VAL A 720 -18.31 -25.62 43.09
CA VAL A 720 -18.77 -24.89 41.90
C VAL A 720 -19.86 -23.93 42.37
N ALA A 721 -19.68 -22.63 42.13
CA ALA A 721 -20.65 -21.59 42.50
C ALA A 721 -21.21 -20.93 41.23
N ILE A 722 -22.54 -20.94 41.09
CA ILE A 722 -23.26 -20.29 40.00
C ILE A 722 -24.18 -19.23 40.62
N ALA A 723 -24.05 -17.98 40.19
CA ALA A 723 -24.88 -16.87 40.65
C ALA A 723 -25.30 -16.03 39.44
N ALA A 724 -26.58 -15.67 39.40
CA ALA A 724 -27.15 -14.81 38.36
C ALA A 724 -28.05 -13.76 39.02
N LEU A 725 -27.93 -12.50 38.62
CA LEU A 725 -28.65 -11.37 39.23
C LEU A 725 -30.16 -11.34 38.86
N LYS A 726 -30.53 -11.97 37.74
CA LYS A 726 -31.93 -12.02 37.25
C LYS A 726 -32.52 -13.43 37.31
N SER A 727 -31.93 -14.38 36.59
CA SER A 727 -32.47 -15.74 36.45
C SER A 727 -31.36 -16.72 36.04
N LEU A 728 -31.54 -17.99 36.39
CA LEU A 728 -30.71 -19.11 35.92
C LEU A 728 -31.64 -20.14 35.26
N PHE A 729 -31.36 -20.49 34.00
CA PHE A 729 -32.17 -21.43 33.22
C PHE A 729 -31.36 -22.68 32.86
N ALA A 730 -31.99 -23.84 32.89
CA ALA A 730 -31.40 -25.11 32.48
C ALA A 730 -32.42 -25.95 31.69
N SER A 731 -32.24 -26.01 30.37
CA SER A 731 -33.11 -26.76 29.46
C SER A 731 -32.37 -27.99 28.93
N VAL A 732 -32.84 -29.19 29.27
CA VAL A 732 -32.21 -30.46 28.86
C VAL A 732 -33.28 -31.38 28.26
N ARG A 733 -32.92 -32.06 27.17
CA ARG A 733 -33.88 -32.83 26.36
C ARG A 733 -34.13 -34.25 26.88
N GLU A 734 -33.11 -34.92 27.42
CA GLU A 734 -33.19 -36.35 27.75
C GLU A 734 -33.38 -36.58 29.25
N ALA A 735 -32.52 -36.03 30.12
CA ALA A 735 -32.68 -36.10 31.58
C ALA A 735 -31.90 -34.99 32.33
N ILE A 736 -32.43 -34.54 33.47
CA ILE A 736 -31.68 -33.79 34.50
C ILE A 736 -31.63 -34.68 35.74
N ALA A 737 -30.43 -34.92 36.28
CA ALA A 737 -30.24 -35.75 37.47
C ALA A 737 -29.44 -34.98 38.53
N PHE A 738 -30.04 -34.71 39.68
CA PHE A 738 -29.38 -34.10 40.82
C PHE A 738 -28.94 -35.18 41.81
N TYR A 739 -27.63 -35.35 41.99
CA TYR A 739 -27.06 -36.22 43.02
C TYR A 739 -26.27 -35.40 44.05
N ALA A 740 -26.51 -35.65 45.33
CA ALA A 740 -25.74 -35.09 46.44
C ALA A 740 -25.60 -36.13 47.55
N GLY A 741 -24.38 -36.54 47.88
CA GLY A 741 -24.09 -37.56 48.90
C GLY A 741 -24.33 -37.13 50.37
N LYS A 742 -25.11 -36.07 50.62
CA LYS A 742 -25.49 -35.59 51.96
C LYS A 742 -26.91 -35.02 51.99
N SER A 743 -27.16 -33.96 51.22
CA SER A 743 -28.41 -33.20 51.27
C SER A 743 -28.60 -32.38 50.00
N ILE A 744 -29.84 -32.29 49.52
CA ILE A 744 -30.29 -31.27 48.56
C ILE A 744 -31.14 -30.27 49.35
N THR A 745 -31.06 -28.98 49.00
CA THR A 745 -31.82 -27.92 49.67
C THR A 745 -32.32 -26.94 48.61
N MET A 746 -33.64 -26.74 48.59
CA MET A 746 -34.32 -25.85 47.66
C MET A 746 -35.16 -24.88 48.49
N ILE A 747 -34.90 -23.58 48.33
CA ILE A 747 -35.53 -22.49 49.07
C ILE A 747 -35.62 -21.30 48.11
N ALA A 748 -36.76 -20.63 48.06
CA ALA A 748 -36.83 -19.23 47.63
C ALA A 748 -37.50 -18.40 48.71
N ALA A 749 -36.94 -17.22 48.95
CA ALA A 749 -37.31 -16.37 50.09
C ALA A 749 -38.72 -15.76 49.97
N THR A 750 -39.28 -15.67 48.76
CA THR A 750 -40.56 -14.99 48.47
C THR A 750 -41.52 -15.77 47.58
N GLY A 751 -41.21 -17.01 47.18
CA GLY A 751 -41.95 -17.79 46.16
C GLY A 751 -42.52 -19.16 46.58
N ARG A 752 -42.96 -20.06 45.65
CA ARG A 752 -43.62 -21.39 45.91
C ARG A 752 -43.49 -22.58 44.88
N ILE A 753 -42.28 -23.18 44.65
CA ILE A 753 -41.84 -23.95 43.43
C ILE A 753 -42.98 -24.79 42.91
N HIS A 754 -43.14 -24.65 41.62
CA HIS A 754 -43.93 -25.53 40.83
C HIS A 754 -43.45 -26.98 40.85
N LEU A 755 -44.03 -27.76 41.77
CA LEU A 755 -44.09 -29.20 41.59
C LEU A 755 -45.02 -29.53 40.41
N GLU A 756 -44.52 -30.08 39.29
CA GLU A 756 -45.37 -30.67 38.24
C GLU A 756 -44.84 -31.90 37.45
N ALA A 757 -45.79 -32.83 37.27
CA ALA A 757 -45.94 -33.87 36.24
C ALA A 757 -47.45 -33.92 35.86
N ARG A 758 -47.88 -34.55 34.73
CA ARG A 758 -49.19 -34.26 34.09
C ARG A 758 -50.21 -35.34 33.58
N THR A 759 -50.13 -36.63 33.19
CA THR A 759 -49.26 -37.82 32.96
C THR A 759 -48.54 -38.52 34.11
N ASP A 760 -47.25 -38.87 33.95
CA ASP A 760 -46.53 -39.78 34.85
C ASP A 760 -46.40 -39.21 36.27
N ALA A 761 -46.03 -40.07 37.22
CA ALA A 761 -46.23 -39.81 38.64
C ALA A 761 -45.26 -38.80 39.24
N LEU A 762 -45.77 -37.93 40.12
CA LEU A 762 -44.95 -37.43 41.22
C LEU A 762 -44.69 -38.58 42.19
N GLN A 763 -43.43 -38.98 42.31
CA GLN A 763 -42.96 -39.84 43.39
C GLN A 763 -42.21 -39.01 44.44
N ALA A 764 -42.76 -38.94 45.65
CA ALA A 764 -42.12 -38.34 46.82
C ALA A 764 -41.92 -39.42 47.88
N ILE A 765 -40.78 -40.13 47.81
CA ILE A 765 -40.49 -41.30 48.63
C ILE A 765 -39.46 -40.94 49.71
N ALA A 766 -39.84 -41.11 50.97
CA ALA A 766 -38.90 -41.13 52.10
C ALA A 766 -38.87 -42.52 52.74
N ARG A 767 -37.74 -42.86 53.38
CA ARG A 767 -37.60 -44.07 54.21
C ARG A 767 -38.16 -43.89 55.62
N GLU A 768 -38.22 -42.64 56.07
CA GLU A 768 -38.78 -42.18 57.35
C GLU A 768 -39.96 -41.25 57.01
N ASP A 769 -40.13 -40.12 57.70
CA ASP A 769 -41.33 -39.28 57.56
C ASP A 769 -41.37 -38.41 56.28
N VAL A 770 -42.52 -38.40 55.60
CA VAL A 770 -42.86 -37.36 54.60
C VAL A 770 -43.72 -36.30 55.29
N THR A 771 -43.09 -35.22 55.77
CA THR A 771 -43.80 -34.11 56.42
C THR A 771 -44.23 -33.06 55.40
N VAL A 772 -45.54 -32.85 55.24
CA VAL A 772 -46.11 -31.74 54.46
C VAL A 772 -46.95 -30.87 55.40
N THR A 773 -46.62 -29.59 55.52
CA THR A 773 -47.25 -28.69 56.49
C THR A 773 -47.40 -27.29 55.92
N SER A 774 -48.57 -26.69 56.14
CA SER A 774 -48.80 -25.26 55.92
C SER A 774 -49.03 -24.60 57.26
N GLN A 775 -48.21 -23.59 57.62
CA GLN A 775 -48.21 -23.02 58.96
C GLN A 775 -49.37 -22.04 59.20
N ASN A 776 -49.72 -21.24 58.18
CA ASN A 776 -50.73 -20.18 58.24
C ASN A 776 -51.84 -20.34 57.19
N GLY A 777 -51.86 -21.46 56.45
CA GLY A 777 -52.76 -21.66 55.31
C GLY A 777 -53.19 -23.12 55.15
N TRP A 778 -53.82 -23.44 54.02
CA TRP A 778 -54.47 -24.74 53.81
C TRP A 778 -53.60 -25.72 53.04
N LEU A 779 -53.65 -26.99 53.44
CA LEU A 779 -53.26 -28.12 52.60
C LEU A 779 -54.42 -28.42 51.62
N ARG A 780 -54.28 -28.01 50.35
CA ARG A 780 -55.26 -28.33 49.30
C ARG A 780 -54.89 -29.68 48.66
N LEU A 781 -55.77 -30.67 48.78
CA LEU A 781 -55.70 -31.91 48.00
C LEU A 781 -56.92 -31.97 47.08
N ALA A 782 -56.71 -32.23 45.78
CA ALA A 782 -57.76 -32.30 44.77
C ALA A 782 -57.36 -33.29 43.67
N ALA A 783 -58.29 -34.13 43.23
CA ALA A 783 -58.06 -35.12 42.18
C ALA A 783 -59.36 -35.47 41.45
N LEU A 784 -59.35 -35.44 40.11
CA LEU A 784 -60.55 -35.60 39.26
C LEU A 784 -61.26 -36.96 39.45
N LYS A 785 -60.50 -38.03 39.69
CA LYS A 785 -61.04 -39.39 39.92
C LYS A 785 -61.48 -39.62 41.37
N GLY A 786 -61.04 -38.78 42.29
CA GLY A 786 -61.21 -38.93 43.73
C GLY A 786 -59.89 -38.98 44.50
N ILE A 787 -59.97 -38.78 45.81
CA ILE A 787 -58.85 -38.79 46.76
C ILE A 787 -58.97 -40.02 47.65
N GLU A 788 -57.87 -40.76 47.83
CA GLU A 788 -57.77 -41.86 48.78
C GLU A 788 -56.76 -41.51 49.87
N ILE A 789 -57.19 -41.61 51.13
CA ILE A 789 -56.32 -41.53 52.30
C ILE A 789 -56.43 -42.87 53.01
N ASN A 790 -55.35 -43.65 52.95
CA ASN A 790 -55.24 -44.96 53.59
C ASN A 790 -54.24 -44.87 54.75
N ALA A 791 -54.72 -45.08 55.98
CA ALA A 791 -53.91 -45.06 57.18
C ALA A 791 -54.33 -46.21 58.11
N GLY A 792 -53.39 -47.09 58.47
CA GLY A 792 -53.61 -48.16 59.44
C GLY A 792 -54.75 -49.15 59.10
N GLY A 793 -55.13 -49.28 57.83
CA GLY A 793 -56.26 -50.12 57.39
C GLY A 793 -57.64 -49.44 57.48
N THR A 794 -57.70 -48.13 57.74
CA THR A 794 -58.89 -47.31 57.43
C THR A 794 -58.65 -46.56 56.13
N LEU A 795 -59.63 -46.64 55.22
CA LEU A 795 -59.66 -45.91 53.94
C LEU A 795 -60.77 -44.86 53.98
N LEU A 796 -60.37 -43.59 53.88
CA LEU A 796 -61.26 -42.50 53.48
C LEU A 796 -61.13 -42.31 51.97
N ARG A 797 -62.23 -42.53 51.23
CA ARG A 797 -62.29 -42.33 49.78
C ARG A 797 -63.36 -41.28 49.45
N LEU A 798 -62.92 -40.20 48.82
CA LEU A 798 -63.73 -39.05 48.40
C LEU A 798 -63.85 -39.07 46.87
N THR A 799 -65.04 -39.23 46.30
CA THR A 799 -65.23 -39.27 44.83
C THR A 799 -66.41 -38.39 44.38
N PRO A 800 -66.58 -38.14 43.06
CA PRO A 800 -67.76 -37.44 42.54
C PRO A 800 -69.10 -38.13 42.80
N GLN A 801 -69.10 -39.38 43.28
CA GLN A 801 -70.29 -40.14 43.65
C GLN A 801 -70.62 -40.04 45.15
N GLY A 802 -69.73 -39.44 45.97
CA GLY A 802 -69.95 -39.21 47.39
C GLY A 802 -68.73 -39.44 48.28
N VAL A 803 -68.95 -39.36 49.59
CA VAL A 803 -67.97 -39.71 50.62
C VAL A 803 -68.17 -41.16 51.03
N THR A 804 -67.12 -41.96 50.95
CA THR A 804 -67.11 -43.36 51.42
C THR A 804 -66.04 -43.58 52.47
N VAL A 805 -66.43 -44.13 53.62
CA VAL A 805 -65.54 -44.45 54.74
C VAL A 805 -65.55 -45.96 54.93
N HIS A 806 -64.42 -46.62 54.63
CA HIS A 806 -64.23 -48.03 54.94
C HIS A 806 -63.28 -48.14 56.13
N THR A 807 -63.79 -48.57 57.28
CA THR A 807 -63.02 -48.79 58.50
C THR A 807 -63.41 -50.10 59.15
N ASN A 808 -62.45 -50.73 59.83
CA ASN A 808 -62.66 -51.94 60.63
C ASN A 808 -63.08 -51.61 62.08
N GLY A 809 -63.31 -50.33 62.41
CA GLY A 809 -63.71 -49.85 63.73
C GLY A 809 -65.09 -49.16 63.75
N HIS A 810 -65.42 -48.49 64.86
CA HIS A 810 -66.66 -47.73 64.99
C HIS A 810 -66.58 -46.36 64.29
N TYR A 811 -67.62 -46.02 63.53
CA TYR A 811 -67.83 -44.68 62.97
C TYR A 811 -68.85 -43.92 63.84
N LEU A 812 -68.45 -42.76 64.38
CA LEU A 812 -69.22 -42.00 65.37
C LEU A 812 -69.22 -40.50 65.02
N VAL A 813 -70.37 -39.84 65.15
CA VAL A 813 -70.57 -38.42 64.78
C VAL A 813 -71.41 -37.73 65.86
N HIS A 814 -71.05 -36.51 66.25
CA HIS A 814 -71.75 -35.70 67.26
C HIS A 814 -72.26 -34.39 66.64
N ALA A 815 -73.54 -34.06 66.87
CA ALA A 815 -74.18 -32.82 66.41
C ALA A 815 -75.34 -32.40 67.34
N ALA A 816 -75.71 -31.11 67.33
CA ALA A 816 -76.72 -30.53 68.23
C ALA A 816 -78.05 -30.12 67.53
N SER A 817 -78.07 -30.06 66.21
CA SER A 817 -79.26 -29.85 65.36
C SER A 817 -78.94 -30.38 63.96
N HIS A 818 -79.97 -30.82 63.21
CA HIS A 818 -79.81 -31.32 61.84
C HIS A 818 -81.11 -31.13 61.05
N ALA A 819 -81.03 -30.41 59.93
CA ALA A 819 -82.13 -30.15 59.00
C ALA A 819 -81.60 -30.12 57.55
N THR A 820 -82.48 -30.29 56.58
CA THR A 820 -82.14 -30.31 55.14
C THR A 820 -83.26 -29.64 54.35
N ASP A 821 -82.93 -28.57 53.63
CA ASP A 821 -83.88 -27.77 52.84
C ASP A 821 -84.05 -28.29 51.39
N ASP A 822 -84.89 -27.61 50.61
CA ASP A 822 -85.09 -27.85 49.17
C ASP A 822 -83.77 -27.78 48.37
N PRO A 823 -83.66 -28.50 47.23
CA PRO A 823 -82.43 -28.64 46.46
C PRO A 823 -82.02 -27.34 45.74
N GLN A 824 -81.36 -26.43 46.47
CA GLN A 824 -80.57 -25.37 45.87
C GLN A 824 -79.33 -25.96 45.20
N ALA A 825 -79.13 -25.64 43.92
CA ALA A 825 -77.92 -26.01 43.18
C ALA A 825 -76.73 -25.11 43.59
N ALA A 826 -76.23 -25.32 44.81
CA ALA A 826 -75.01 -24.68 45.29
C ALA A 826 -73.79 -25.29 44.57
N PRO A 827 -73.03 -24.53 43.75
CA PRO A 827 -71.80 -25.05 43.17
C PRO A 827 -70.77 -25.26 44.29
N ILE A 828 -70.36 -26.51 44.51
CA ILE A 828 -69.35 -26.87 45.52
C ILE A 828 -67.98 -26.31 45.08
N THR A 829 -67.75 -25.05 45.40
CA THR A 829 -66.46 -24.39 45.28
C THR A 829 -65.67 -24.74 46.52
N LEU A 830 -64.63 -25.58 46.38
CA LEU A 830 -63.87 -26.11 47.51
C LEU A 830 -63.28 -24.97 48.37
N PRO A 831 -63.49 -25.00 49.70
CA PRO A 831 -63.17 -23.85 50.55
C PRO A 831 -61.65 -23.71 50.75
N VAL A 832 -61.17 -22.47 50.68
CA VAL A 832 -59.83 -22.08 51.11
C VAL A 832 -59.91 -20.66 51.66
N THR A 833 -59.30 -20.39 52.81
CA THR A 833 -59.49 -19.09 53.49
C THR A 833 -58.86 -17.90 52.76
N GLN A 834 -59.44 -16.72 53.02
CA GLN A 834 -58.97 -15.43 52.54
C GLN A 834 -57.80 -14.83 53.34
N GLU A 835 -57.38 -15.48 54.44
CA GLU A 835 -56.24 -15.04 55.27
C GLU A 835 -54.89 -15.41 54.62
N ASN A 836 -54.69 -14.93 53.40
CA ASN A 836 -53.53 -15.07 52.51
C ASN A 836 -53.08 -16.52 52.22
N PRO A 837 -53.14 -16.91 50.94
CA PRO A 837 -51.88 -16.82 50.21
C PRO A 837 -51.98 -16.25 48.80
N GLY A 838 -51.08 -15.30 48.50
CA GLY A 838 -50.44 -15.15 47.20
C GLY A 838 -51.34 -14.98 45.97
N ARG A 839 -51.75 -13.74 45.70
CA ARG A 839 -52.08 -13.32 44.33
C ARG A 839 -50.86 -13.56 43.44
N LEU A 840 -51.01 -14.29 42.35
CA LEU A 840 -50.21 -14.10 41.15
C LEU A 840 -51.17 -13.65 40.04
N ALA A 841 -50.81 -12.62 39.29
CA ALA A 841 -51.69 -12.01 38.31
C ALA A 841 -51.08 -12.01 36.91
N ALA A 842 -51.64 -12.83 36.02
CA ALA A 842 -51.43 -12.68 34.59
C ALA A 842 -52.22 -11.46 34.08
N HIS A 843 -51.65 -10.26 34.26
CA HIS A 843 -52.20 -9.02 33.69
C HIS A 843 -51.83 -8.95 32.19
N HIS A 844 -52.51 -9.77 31.38
CA HIS A 844 -52.37 -9.70 29.93
C HIS A 844 -53.08 -8.45 29.40
N VAL A 845 -52.30 -7.42 29.11
CA VAL A 845 -52.73 -6.32 28.24
C VAL A 845 -52.82 -6.87 26.82
N LEU A 846 -54.02 -6.95 26.25
CA LEU A 846 -54.16 -7.05 24.80
C LEU A 846 -53.69 -5.73 24.19
N VAL A 847 -52.57 -5.78 23.48
CA VAL A 847 -52.19 -4.78 22.49
C VAL A 847 -52.44 -5.34 21.09
N GLU A 848 -52.71 -4.44 20.14
CA GLU A 848 -52.67 -4.73 18.72
C GLU A 848 -51.23 -5.04 18.30
N ASP A 849 -51.01 -6.20 17.68
CA ASP A 849 -49.68 -6.65 17.25
C ASP A 849 -49.09 -5.69 16.20
N GLY A 850 -47.78 -5.42 16.29
CA GLY A 850 -47.06 -4.37 15.53
C GLY A 850 -47.50 -2.92 15.80
N GLY A 851 -48.76 -2.69 16.23
CA GLY A 851 -49.33 -1.37 16.46
C GLY A 851 -49.03 -0.80 17.84
N GLY A 852 -49.01 -1.67 18.86
CA GLY A 852 -48.84 -1.29 20.28
C GLY A 852 -50.08 -0.66 20.92
N PHE A 853 -51.19 -0.52 20.18
CA PHE A 853 -52.41 0.11 20.69
C PHE A 853 -53.20 -0.82 21.59
N ILE A 854 -53.69 -0.28 22.69
CA ILE A 854 -54.35 -1.02 23.75
C ILE A 854 -55.79 -1.41 23.36
N LEU A 855 -56.08 -2.71 23.31
CA LEU A 855 -57.37 -3.27 22.90
C LEU A 855 -58.32 -3.45 24.09
N GLY A 856 -58.89 -2.34 24.56
CA GLY A 856 -59.92 -2.34 25.60
C GLY A 856 -61.32 -2.71 25.10
N GLY A 857 -62.12 -3.35 25.95
CA GLY A 857 -63.50 -3.75 25.64
C GLY A 857 -63.63 -5.01 24.77
N GLN A 858 -62.56 -5.80 24.63
CA GLN A 858 -62.53 -6.98 23.75
C GLN A 858 -62.94 -8.27 24.50
N PRO A 859 -63.98 -9.00 24.05
CA PRO A 859 -64.34 -10.31 24.57
C PRO A 859 -63.30 -11.39 24.27
N TYR A 860 -63.07 -12.27 25.24
CA TYR A 860 -62.18 -13.42 25.12
C TYR A 860 -62.64 -14.59 25.99
N ARG A 861 -62.15 -15.77 25.67
CA ARG A 861 -62.38 -17.07 26.32
C ARG A 861 -61.02 -17.75 26.46
N ILE A 862 -60.58 -18.06 27.68
CA ILE A 862 -59.36 -18.84 27.91
C ILE A 862 -59.77 -20.26 28.27
N THR A 863 -59.51 -21.20 27.38
CA THR A 863 -59.73 -22.64 27.61
C THR A 863 -58.41 -23.25 28.08
N LEU A 864 -58.31 -23.56 29.37
CA LEU A 864 -57.14 -24.18 30.00
C LEU A 864 -57.07 -25.69 29.73
N ASP A 865 -55.86 -26.27 29.72
CA ASP A 865 -55.62 -27.71 29.49
C ASP A 865 -56.36 -28.64 30.47
N ASP A 866 -56.64 -28.15 31.68
CA ASP A 866 -57.43 -28.83 32.72
C ASP A 866 -58.95 -28.84 32.44
N GLY A 867 -59.39 -28.16 31.38
CA GLY A 867 -60.78 -28.04 30.96
C GLY A 867 -61.52 -26.83 31.52
N GLN A 868 -60.88 -25.98 32.35
CA GLN A 868 -61.48 -24.75 32.84
C GLN A 868 -61.58 -23.70 31.72
N VAL A 869 -62.79 -23.18 31.49
CA VAL A 869 -63.06 -22.11 30.53
C VAL A 869 -63.29 -20.79 31.30
N ILE A 870 -62.54 -19.75 30.96
CA ILE A 870 -62.58 -18.43 31.61
C ILE A 870 -62.97 -17.38 30.56
N GLU A 871 -64.21 -16.92 30.60
CA GLU A 871 -64.72 -15.89 29.68
C GLU A 871 -64.67 -14.51 30.33
N GLY A 872 -64.34 -13.48 29.54
CA GLY A 872 -64.22 -12.11 30.03
C GLY A 872 -64.17 -11.07 28.92
N VAL A 873 -64.07 -9.81 29.32
CA VAL A 873 -63.91 -8.66 28.43
C VAL A 873 -62.78 -7.79 28.99
N THR A 874 -61.85 -7.35 28.14
CA THR A 874 -60.73 -6.50 28.59
C THR A 874 -61.20 -5.14 29.08
N ASN A 875 -60.51 -4.57 30.08
CA ASN A 875 -60.84 -3.25 30.62
C ASN A 875 -60.36 -2.11 29.69
N GLY A 876 -60.58 -0.85 30.09
CA GLY A 876 -60.15 0.34 29.32
C GLY A 876 -58.63 0.53 29.16
N ARG A 877 -57.81 -0.35 29.75
CA ARG A 877 -56.36 -0.46 29.57
C ARG A 877 -55.96 -1.76 28.84
N GLY A 878 -56.92 -2.43 28.19
CA GLY A 878 -56.69 -3.69 27.47
C GLY A 878 -56.38 -4.88 28.37
N GLU A 879 -56.39 -4.70 29.68
CA GLU A 879 -56.06 -5.74 30.65
C GLU A 879 -57.22 -6.75 30.71
N MET A 880 -56.93 -8.02 30.44
CA MET A 880 -57.82 -9.15 30.73
C MET A 880 -58.11 -9.21 32.24
N GLN A 881 -59.26 -9.78 32.62
CA GLN A 881 -59.41 -10.26 34.00
C GLN A 881 -58.35 -11.32 34.29
N VAL A 882 -57.80 -11.25 35.50
CA VAL A 882 -56.74 -12.13 35.97
C VAL A 882 -57.22 -13.59 36.03
N ALA A 883 -56.74 -14.40 35.08
CA ALA A 883 -56.88 -15.85 35.12
C ALA A 883 -55.92 -16.44 36.18
N THR A 884 -56.43 -17.30 37.06
CA THR A 884 -55.65 -17.98 38.10
C THR A 884 -55.87 -19.49 38.05
N SER A 885 -54.81 -20.26 37.75
CA SER A 885 -54.78 -21.71 37.90
C SER A 885 -53.96 -22.13 39.14
N ASN A 886 -54.11 -23.39 39.55
CA ASN A 886 -53.32 -24.02 40.61
C ASN A 886 -52.18 -24.92 40.06
N ALA A 887 -52.05 -25.03 38.74
CA ALA A 887 -51.01 -25.77 38.01
C ALA A 887 -50.46 -24.92 36.83
N VAL A 888 -49.46 -25.40 36.08
CA VAL A 888 -49.07 -24.76 34.80
C VAL A 888 -50.01 -25.25 33.71
N SER A 889 -51.20 -24.67 33.70
CA SER A 889 -52.13 -24.82 32.59
C SER A 889 -51.65 -23.96 31.42
N PHE A 890 -51.42 -24.55 30.26
CA PHE A 890 -51.48 -23.76 29.03
C PHE A 890 -52.96 -23.45 28.76
N GLY A 891 -53.21 -22.31 28.13
CA GLY A 891 -54.54 -21.82 27.84
C GLY A 891 -54.65 -21.41 26.40
N LEU A 892 -55.61 -21.96 25.67
CA LEU A 892 -56.02 -21.41 24.39
C LEU A 892 -56.86 -20.16 24.67
N VAL A 893 -56.23 -18.99 24.51
CA VAL A 893 -56.87 -17.67 24.56
C VAL A 893 -57.56 -17.44 23.24
N GLU A 894 -58.83 -17.82 23.18
CA GLU A 894 -59.74 -17.58 22.08
C GLU A 894 -60.34 -16.17 22.22
N LEU A 895 -59.97 -15.23 21.33
CA LEU A 895 -60.69 -13.95 21.25
C LEU A 895 -62.05 -14.20 20.59
N MET A 896 -63.12 -13.61 21.12
CA MET A 896 -64.49 -13.84 20.67
C MET A 896 -65.04 -12.65 19.89
N SER A 897 -65.92 -12.90 18.92
CA SER A 897 -66.60 -11.85 18.16
C SER A 897 -67.48 -10.99 19.09
N GLN A 898 -67.40 -9.66 18.94
CA GLN A 898 -68.29 -8.74 19.63
C GLN A 898 -69.75 -8.79 19.11
N SER A 899 -69.98 -9.39 17.94
CA SER A 899 -71.31 -9.48 17.29
C SER A 899 -71.95 -10.87 17.34
N GLU A 900 -71.16 -11.93 17.54
CA GLU A 900 -71.62 -13.33 17.60
C GLU A 900 -70.88 -14.05 18.76
N PRO A 901 -71.43 -14.07 20.00
CA PRO A 901 -70.66 -14.39 21.22
C PRO A 901 -69.91 -15.74 21.24
N ASP A 902 -70.45 -16.78 20.60
CA ASP A 902 -69.83 -18.12 20.54
C ASP A 902 -68.75 -18.27 19.47
N LYS A 903 -68.46 -17.21 18.72
CA LYS A 903 -67.58 -17.26 17.55
C LYS A 903 -66.17 -16.79 17.90
N VAL A 904 -65.28 -17.77 18.01
CA VAL A 904 -63.84 -17.57 18.08
C VAL A 904 -63.38 -16.84 16.80
N ILE A 905 -62.77 -15.67 16.98
CA ILE A 905 -62.15 -14.90 15.89
C ILE A 905 -60.65 -15.18 15.81
N SER A 906 -59.93 -15.17 16.94
CA SER A 906 -58.50 -15.44 17.05
C SER A 906 -58.24 -16.48 18.13
N ALA A 907 -57.10 -17.19 18.08
CA ALA A 907 -56.66 -18.07 19.15
C ALA A 907 -55.14 -17.99 19.32
N SER A 908 -54.68 -17.78 20.56
CA SER A 908 -53.26 -17.76 20.94
C SER A 908 -53.03 -18.58 22.20
N THR A 909 -51.86 -19.17 22.38
CA THR A 909 -51.52 -19.91 23.61
C THR A 909 -50.92 -18.99 24.67
N THR A 910 -51.55 -18.96 25.86
CA THR A 910 -50.92 -18.44 27.09
C THR A 910 -50.47 -19.59 27.99
N THR A 911 -49.69 -19.27 29.03
CA THR A 911 -49.28 -20.22 30.08
C THR A 911 -49.43 -19.55 31.44
N VAL A 912 -50.28 -20.11 32.29
CA VAL A 912 -50.57 -19.56 33.63
C VAL A 912 -49.64 -20.21 34.65
N TRP A 913 -48.52 -19.56 34.99
CA TRP A 913 -47.42 -20.21 35.72
C TRP A 913 -47.59 -20.29 37.26
N ARG A 914 -46.95 -21.30 37.88
CA ARG A 914 -46.59 -21.35 39.30
C ARG A 914 -45.11 -20.93 39.49
N ASP A 915 -44.82 -20.21 40.59
CA ASP A 915 -43.46 -19.72 40.97
C ASP A 915 -42.77 -20.63 42.04
N ASP A 916 -41.79 -20.18 42.88
CA ASP A 916 -40.41 -20.73 42.97
C ASP A 916 -39.69 -21.15 44.33
N SER A 917 -40.32 -21.48 45.49
CA SER A 917 -39.67 -22.12 46.69
C SER A 917 -39.74 -23.65 47.10
N LEU A 918 -40.55 -24.58 46.53
CA LEU A 918 -40.85 -25.95 47.04
C LEU A 918 -40.78 -27.14 46.00
N PRO A 919 -39.66 -27.90 45.85
CA PRO A 919 -39.27 -28.93 44.85
C PRO A 919 -39.98 -29.19 43.48
N THR A 920 -39.64 -30.31 42.80
CA THR A 920 -40.12 -30.68 41.45
C THR A 920 -40.28 -32.24 41.26
N PRO A 921 -41.35 -32.73 40.58
CA PRO A 921 -41.62 -34.11 40.15
C PRO A 921 -40.94 -34.53 38.83
N GLU A 922 -41.48 -35.58 38.21
CA GLU A 922 -40.92 -36.29 37.07
C GLU A 922 -41.75 -36.05 35.79
N THR A 923 -41.17 -35.27 34.90
CA THR A 923 -41.28 -35.22 33.42
C THR A 923 -42.45 -35.95 32.77
N VAL A 924 -43.17 -35.24 31.90
CA VAL A 924 -44.32 -35.83 31.20
C VAL A 924 -44.20 -35.88 29.68
N GLU A 925 -44.29 -37.11 29.18
CA GLU A 925 -44.60 -37.47 27.80
C GLU A 925 -45.77 -36.65 27.28
N MET A 926 -45.57 -35.92 26.17
CA MET A 926 -46.69 -35.23 25.53
C MET A 926 -47.76 -36.28 25.18
N PRO A 927 -49.00 -36.14 25.69
CA PRO A 927 -49.99 -37.19 25.56
C PRO A 927 -50.28 -37.47 24.09
N GLU A 928 -50.41 -38.75 23.72
CA GLU A 928 -50.78 -39.16 22.37
C GLU A 928 -51.98 -38.35 21.85
N LYS A 929 -51.86 -37.90 20.59
CA LYS A 929 -52.75 -36.96 19.89
C LYS A 929 -54.22 -37.07 20.32
N ARG A 930 -54.67 -36.20 21.23
CA ARG A 930 -56.02 -36.29 21.81
C ARG A 930 -57.03 -35.58 20.91
N THR A 931 -57.87 -36.36 20.24
CA THR A 931 -59.09 -35.87 19.58
C THR A 931 -60.20 -35.70 20.61
N THR A 932 -60.80 -34.51 20.66
CA THR A 932 -62.02 -34.22 21.41
C THR A 932 -63.13 -33.69 20.48
N LYS A 933 -64.37 -33.62 20.97
CA LYS A 933 -65.55 -33.21 20.21
C LYS A 933 -66.17 -31.95 20.81
N VAL A 934 -65.87 -30.79 20.20
CA VAL A 934 -66.44 -29.49 20.59
C VAL A 934 -67.46 -29.06 19.54
N GLY A 935 -68.67 -28.67 19.95
CA GLY A 935 -69.75 -28.28 19.02
C GLY A 935 -70.10 -29.34 17.96
N GLY A 936 -69.90 -30.62 18.27
CA GLY A 936 -70.13 -31.75 17.34
C GLY A 936 -69.03 -32.00 16.29
N LYS A 937 -68.04 -31.10 16.15
CA LYS A 937 -66.87 -31.29 15.28
C LYS A 937 -65.69 -31.87 16.07
N SER A 938 -64.84 -32.64 15.41
CA SER A 938 -63.58 -33.11 16.03
C SER A 938 -62.55 -31.99 16.01
N ALA A 939 -61.89 -31.78 17.14
CA ALA A 939 -60.68 -30.97 17.27
C ALA A 939 -59.58 -31.88 17.85
N GLU A 940 -58.34 -31.73 17.39
CA GLU A 940 -57.19 -32.49 17.89
C GLU A 940 -56.05 -31.54 18.25
N THR A 941 -55.29 -31.88 19.29
CA THR A 941 -54.00 -31.24 19.58
C THR A 941 -53.06 -31.39 18.37
N PRO A 942 -52.35 -30.32 17.93
CA PRO A 942 -51.45 -30.38 16.79
C PRO A 942 -50.40 -31.49 16.89
N GLY A 943 -49.99 -32.05 15.75
CA GLY A 943 -49.06 -33.18 15.66
C GLY A 943 -47.61 -32.82 15.36
N GLU A 944 -47.23 -31.55 15.54
CA GLU A 944 -45.91 -31.02 15.19
C GLU A 944 -45.12 -30.66 16.45
N ARG A 945 -43.79 -30.66 16.35
CA ARG A 945 -42.90 -30.35 17.48
C ARG A 945 -43.02 -28.90 17.93
N LEU A 946 -42.55 -28.65 19.16
CA LEU A 946 -42.32 -27.32 19.73
C LEU A 946 -41.83 -26.33 18.67
N THR A 947 -42.52 -25.19 18.58
CA THR A 947 -42.25 -24.09 17.65
C THR A 947 -40.92 -23.42 17.98
N GLY A 948 -39.85 -23.95 17.40
CA GLY A 948 -38.52 -23.38 17.37
C GLY A 948 -38.16 -22.80 16.01
N ASP A 949 -39.09 -22.09 15.35
CA ASP A 949 -38.81 -21.13 14.28
C ASP A 949 -40.07 -20.28 13.94
N GLY A 950 -40.01 -18.98 14.25
CA GLY A 950 -40.39 -17.92 13.30
C GLY A 950 -41.84 -17.67 12.85
N LYS A 951 -42.91 -18.35 13.32
CA LYS A 951 -44.31 -17.95 12.96
C LYS A 951 -45.26 -17.79 14.16
N PRO A 952 -45.79 -16.57 14.43
CA PRO A 952 -46.76 -16.33 15.50
C PRO A 952 -48.20 -16.72 15.10
N PRO A 953 -49.13 -16.87 16.07
CA PRO A 953 -50.56 -16.95 15.80
C PRO A 953 -51.08 -15.60 15.28
N VAL A 954 -51.18 -15.46 13.96
CA VAL A 954 -51.52 -14.21 13.26
C VAL A 954 -52.93 -13.72 13.57
N PHE A 955 -53.06 -12.53 14.18
CA PHE A 955 -54.26 -11.69 14.06
C PHE A 955 -53.95 -10.19 14.08
N VAL A 956 -54.43 -9.49 13.03
CA VAL A 956 -54.30 -8.02 12.82
C VAL A 956 -52.91 -7.46 13.14
N GLY A 957 -51.90 -7.90 12.40
CA GLY A 957 -50.58 -7.26 12.40
C GLY A 957 -50.68 -5.83 11.83
N CYS A 958 -50.34 -4.85 12.65
CA CYS A 958 -50.14 -3.47 12.26
C CYS A 958 -48.68 -3.22 11.95
N ASP A 959 -48.31 -3.26 10.67
CA ASP A 959 -47.05 -2.66 10.28
C ASP A 959 -47.20 -1.13 10.11
N PRO A 960 -46.47 -0.29 10.88
CA PRO A 960 -46.44 1.16 10.64
C PRO A 960 -45.71 1.55 9.35
N MET A 961 -44.84 0.69 8.80
CA MET A 961 -43.92 1.01 7.70
C MET A 961 -44.59 1.01 6.32
N ASN A 962 -45.66 0.23 6.12
CA ASN A 962 -46.32 0.09 4.82
C ASN A 962 -47.32 1.23 4.52
N TRP A 963 -46.94 2.47 4.84
CA TRP A 963 -47.72 3.71 4.64
C TRP A 963 -49.13 3.70 5.28
N GLY A 964 -49.32 2.94 6.36
CA GLY A 964 -50.62 2.74 7.01
C GLY A 964 -51.58 1.83 6.24
N LEU A 965 -51.13 1.16 5.17
CA LEU A 965 -51.91 0.15 4.46
C LEU A 965 -51.66 -1.23 5.08
N ARG A 966 -52.42 -1.55 6.14
CA ARG A 966 -52.37 -2.85 6.83
C ARG A 966 -52.98 -3.98 5.99
N THR A 967 -52.59 -5.21 6.29
CA THR A 967 -53.24 -6.44 5.81
C THR A 967 -53.49 -7.35 7.01
N CYS A 968 -54.42 -8.31 6.90
CA CYS A 968 -54.44 -9.44 7.82
C CYS A 968 -55.05 -10.67 7.16
N HIS A 969 -54.67 -11.84 7.68
CA HIS A 969 -55.32 -13.10 7.37
C HIS A 969 -56.32 -13.46 8.46
N LEU A 970 -57.47 -13.99 8.04
CA LEU A 970 -58.48 -14.54 8.93
C LEU A 970 -58.30 -16.06 9.01
N LEU A 971 -58.37 -16.62 10.22
CA LEU A 971 -58.51 -18.06 10.40
C LEU A 971 -59.75 -18.57 9.66
N ARG A 972 -59.69 -19.83 9.20
CA ARG A 972 -60.74 -20.43 8.35
C ARG A 972 -62.12 -20.25 8.98
N ASN A 973 -63.01 -19.57 8.25
CA ASN A 973 -64.43 -19.27 8.53
C ASN A 973 -64.76 -17.96 9.27
N ALA A 974 -63.79 -17.17 9.74
CA ALA A 974 -64.08 -15.82 10.24
C ALA A 974 -64.49 -14.86 9.09
N LYS A 975 -65.27 -13.82 9.41
CA LYS A 975 -65.90 -12.87 8.48
C LYS A 975 -65.64 -11.42 8.89
N GLY A 976 -65.81 -10.50 7.94
CA GLY A 976 -65.55 -9.07 8.16
C GLY A 976 -66.51 -8.32 9.11
N ALA A 977 -67.53 -9.00 9.65
CA ALA A 977 -68.47 -8.46 10.63
C ALA A 977 -68.12 -8.86 12.09
N ASP A 978 -67.07 -9.65 12.27
CA ASP A 978 -66.68 -10.22 13.56
C ASP A 978 -65.67 -9.34 14.32
N THR A 979 -65.31 -8.20 13.73
CA THR A 979 -64.33 -7.21 14.19
C THR A 979 -65.09 -5.97 14.70
N PRO A 980 -64.61 -5.25 15.74
CA PRO A 980 -65.39 -4.18 16.35
C PRO A 980 -65.74 -3.06 15.34
N PRO A 981 -66.88 -2.35 15.48
CA PRO A 981 -67.33 -1.37 14.48
C PRO A 981 -66.31 -0.26 14.15
N ALA A 982 -65.43 0.09 15.09
CA ALA A 982 -64.36 1.07 14.90
C ALA A 982 -63.19 0.59 14.00
N PHE A 983 -63.09 -0.72 13.73
CA PHE A 983 -61.97 -1.37 13.03
C PHE A 983 -62.42 -2.19 11.81
N GLN A 984 -63.59 -1.90 11.23
CA GLN A 984 -64.13 -2.64 10.10
C GLN A 984 -63.27 -2.54 8.82
N TYR A 985 -63.25 -3.62 8.04
CA TYR A 985 -62.44 -3.75 6.83
C TYR A 985 -62.81 -2.77 5.73
N ARG A 986 -61.80 -2.13 5.14
CA ARG A 986 -61.91 -1.35 3.91
C ARG A 986 -61.81 -2.30 2.71
N SER A 987 -62.95 -2.65 2.13
CA SER A 987 -63.07 -3.53 0.95
C SER A 987 -62.89 -2.82 -0.39
N ASP A 988 -62.65 -1.51 -0.35
CA ASP A 988 -62.46 -0.56 -1.46
C ASP A 988 -60.98 -0.36 -1.83
N ILE A 989 -60.03 -0.88 -1.04
CA ILE A 989 -58.59 -0.80 -1.30
C ILE A 989 -58.12 -2.09 -1.98
N GLU A 990 -57.82 -2.03 -3.28
CA GLU A 990 -56.98 -3.01 -3.95
C GLU A 990 -55.49 -2.67 -3.72
N TYR A 991 -54.59 -3.66 -3.84
CA TYR A 991 -53.12 -3.47 -3.84
C TYR A 991 -52.53 -3.55 -5.27
N PRO A 992 -52.83 -2.59 -6.18
CA PRO A 992 -52.46 -2.71 -7.59
C PRO A 992 -50.95 -2.66 -7.84
N ILE A 993 -50.17 -2.00 -6.98
CA ILE A 993 -48.72 -1.84 -7.16
C ILE A 993 -48.02 -3.19 -6.98
N ALA A 994 -48.15 -3.82 -5.80
CA ALA A 994 -47.58 -5.14 -5.53
C ALA A 994 -48.05 -6.20 -6.53
N LYS A 995 -49.34 -6.18 -6.89
CA LYS A 995 -49.96 -7.10 -7.87
C LYS A 995 -49.36 -6.94 -9.28
N ARG A 996 -49.10 -5.72 -9.74
CA ARG A 996 -48.45 -5.43 -11.03
C ARG A 996 -46.95 -5.75 -10.99
N TYR A 997 -46.26 -5.36 -9.92
CA TYR A 997 -44.85 -5.68 -9.68
C TYR A 997 -44.63 -7.20 -9.76
N THR A 998 -45.39 -7.97 -8.98
CA THR A 998 -45.19 -9.42 -8.87
C THR A 998 -45.43 -10.11 -10.20
N ALA A 999 -46.46 -9.70 -10.95
CA ALA A 999 -46.70 -10.23 -12.30
C ALA A 999 -45.51 -9.97 -13.24
N ALA A 1000 -44.99 -8.73 -13.26
CA ALA A 1000 -43.88 -8.33 -14.13
C ALA A 1000 -42.53 -8.93 -13.73
N VAL A 1001 -42.25 -9.08 -12.42
CA VAL A 1001 -41.04 -9.75 -11.92
C VAL A 1001 -41.12 -11.26 -12.14
N LYS A 1002 -42.28 -11.90 -11.90
CA LYS A 1002 -42.48 -13.31 -12.24
C LYS A 1002 -42.24 -13.58 -13.72
N GLU A 1003 -42.83 -12.77 -14.60
CA GLU A 1003 -42.63 -12.87 -16.05
C GLU A 1003 -41.17 -12.69 -16.46
N SER A 1004 -40.42 -11.82 -15.77
CA SER A 1004 -39.02 -11.49 -16.12
C SER A 1004 -38.02 -12.50 -15.56
N LEU A 1005 -38.15 -12.91 -14.29
CA LEU A 1005 -37.25 -13.87 -13.63
C LEU A 1005 -37.42 -15.31 -14.15
N CYS A 1006 -38.66 -15.72 -14.46
CA CYS A 1006 -38.91 -17.06 -15.05
C CYS A 1006 -38.46 -17.19 -16.51
N ARG A 1007 -38.10 -16.08 -17.18
CA ARG A 1007 -37.50 -16.08 -18.54
C ARG A 1007 -35.99 -16.20 -18.55
N ILE A 1008 -35.32 -16.09 -17.41
CA ILE A 1008 -33.88 -16.29 -17.31
C ILE A 1008 -33.61 -17.80 -17.29
N GLU A 1009 -32.82 -18.30 -18.23
CA GLU A 1009 -32.15 -19.59 -18.03
C GLU A 1009 -31.12 -19.40 -16.91
N TRP A 1010 -31.42 -19.92 -15.71
CA TRP A 1010 -30.54 -19.83 -14.55
C TRP A 1010 -29.37 -20.82 -14.60
N ALA A 1011 -29.64 -22.08 -15.00
CA ALA A 1011 -28.62 -23.12 -15.09
C ALA A 1011 -27.44 -22.76 -16.03
N SER A 1012 -27.70 -22.03 -17.12
CA SER A 1012 -26.65 -21.58 -18.07
C SER A 1012 -25.81 -20.39 -17.56
N ARG A 1013 -26.00 -19.97 -16.30
CA ARG A 1013 -25.24 -18.88 -15.64
C ARG A 1013 -24.23 -19.36 -14.61
N ALA A 1014 -24.13 -20.66 -14.37
CA ALA A 1014 -23.12 -21.23 -13.47
C ALA A 1014 -21.70 -20.79 -13.86
N GLY A 1015 -20.90 -20.35 -12.89
CA GLY A 1015 -19.53 -19.89 -13.09
C GLY A 1015 -19.37 -18.51 -13.75
N LYS A 1016 -20.46 -17.76 -14.00
CA LYS A 1016 -20.38 -16.40 -14.55
C LYS A 1016 -19.88 -15.37 -13.53
N THR A 1017 -19.15 -14.37 -14.03
CA THR A 1017 -18.66 -13.25 -13.22
C THR A 1017 -19.80 -12.30 -12.81
N ASP A 1018 -19.60 -11.54 -11.73
CA ASP A 1018 -20.62 -10.60 -11.21
C ASP A 1018 -21.11 -9.61 -12.29
N LYS A 1019 -20.20 -9.16 -13.16
CA LYS A 1019 -20.50 -8.27 -14.29
C LYS A 1019 -21.32 -8.94 -15.40
N GLU A 1020 -21.07 -10.22 -15.70
CA GLU A 1020 -21.86 -10.99 -16.68
C GLU A 1020 -23.26 -11.33 -16.14
N LEU A 1021 -23.39 -11.57 -14.83
CA LEU A 1021 -24.69 -11.76 -14.19
C LEU A 1021 -25.48 -10.44 -14.11
N ALA A 1022 -24.83 -9.34 -13.74
CA ALA A 1022 -25.47 -8.03 -13.65
C ALA A 1022 -26.01 -7.59 -15.02
N ALA A 1023 -25.30 -7.87 -16.11
CA ALA A 1023 -25.74 -7.60 -17.47
C ALA A 1023 -27.01 -8.37 -17.92
N VAL A 1024 -27.48 -9.35 -17.15
CA VAL A 1024 -28.69 -10.14 -17.43
C VAL A 1024 -29.77 -9.91 -16.37
N ILE A 1025 -29.40 -10.00 -15.09
CA ILE A 1025 -30.34 -9.96 -13.96
C ILE A 1025 -30.82 -8.52 -13.70
N VAL A 1026 -29.92 -7.52 -13.73
CA VAL A 1026 -30.31 -6.13 -13.44
C VAL A 1026 -31.32 -5.60 -14.46
N PRO A 1027 -31.13 -5.74 -15.80
CA PRO A 1027 -32.15 -5.34 -16.78
C PRO A 1027 -33.51 -6.03 -16.59
N ALA A 1028 -33.53 -7.30 -16.15
CA ALA A 1028 -34.76 -8.06 -15.95
C ALA A 1028 -35.61 -7.56 -14.77
N VAL A 1029 -34.99 -7.06 -13.69
CA VAL A 1029 -35.70 -6.59 -12.49
C VAL A 1029 -35.92 -5.08 -12.46
N GLN A 1030 -35.01 -4.29 -13.06
CA GLN A 1030 -35.02 -2.83 -12.99
C GLN A 1030 -36.31 -2.19 -13.52
N GLY A 1031 -36.82 -2.66 -14.66
CA GLY A 1031 -38.07 -2.17 -15.24
C GLY A 1031 -39.28 -2.38 -14.31
N PRO A 1032 -39.57 -3.62 -13.88
CA PRO A 1032 -40.62 -3.91 -12.89
C PRO A 1032 -40.51 -3.12 -11.58
N ILE A 1033 -39.29 -2.98 -11.01
CA ILE A 1033 -39.06 -2.19 -9.79
C ILE A 1033 -39.41 -0.72 -10.02
N TRP A 1034 -38.82 -0.08 -11.03
CA TRP A 1034 -39.06 1.33 -11.31
C TRP A 1034 -40.52 1.63 -11.64
N ASN A 1035 -41.22 0.72 -12.32
CA ASN A 1035 -42.66 0.83 -12.58
C ASN A 1035 -43.50 0.76 -11.30
N ALA A 1036 -43.09 -0.01 -10.29
CA ALA A 1036 -43.74 -0.06 -8.98
C ALA A 1036 -43.50 1.25 -8.19
N LEU A 1037 -42.26 1.75 -8.20
CA LEU A 1037 -41.86 2.98 -7.51
C LEU A 1037 -42.46 4.25 -8.12
N GLN A 1038 -42.85 4.23 -9.39
CA GLN A 1038 -43.51 5.32 -10.11
C GLN A 1038 -45.06 5.23 -10.10
N ALA A 1039 -45.64 4.29 -9.34
CA ALA A 1039 -47.09 4.09 -9.30
C ALA A 1039 -47.75 4.60 -8.00
N GLY A 1040 -49.02 5.00 -8.12
CA GLY A 1040 -49.86 5.41 -6.98
C GLY A 1040 -49.65 6.86 -6.52
N PRO A 1041 -50.30 7.27 -5.41
CA PRO A 1041 -50.22 8.66 -4.92
C PRO A 1041 -48.83 9.04 -4.38
N PHE A 1042 -48.02 8.06 -3.98
CA PHE A 1042 -46.64 8.21 -3.48
C PHE A 1042 -45.60 7.80 -4.55
N ALA A 1043 -45.88 8.11 -5.82
CA ALA A 1043 -44.98 7.84 -6.95
C ALA A 1043 -43.71 8.71 -6.89
N MET A 1044 -42.53 8.08 -6.95
CA MET A 1044 -41.25 8.79 -6.95
C MET A 1044 -40.88 9.33 -8.36
N PRO A 1045 -40.15 10.47 -8.46
CA PRO A 1045 -39.73 11.03 -9.74
C PRO A 1045 -38.92 10.07 -10.63
N ALA A 1046 -39.36 9.90 -11.88
CA ALA A 1046 -38.72 9.02 -12.87
C ALA A 1046 -37.31 9.49 -13.30
N ARG A 1047 -36.42 8.56 -13.65
CA ARG A 1047 -35.11 8.84 -14.28
C ARG A 1047 -35.34 9.50 -15.65
N GLY A 1048 -35.16 10.82 -15.71
CA GLY A 1048 -35.40 11.64 -16.91
C GLY A 1048 -36.24 12.90 -16.66
N ALA A 1049 -36.86 13.06 -15.49
CA ALA A 1049 -37.50 14.31 -15.10
C ALA A 1049 -36.49 15.49 -15.05
N ALA A 1050 -36.95 16.71 -15.30
CA ALA A 1050 -36.11 17.91 -15.51
C ALA A 1050 -35.24 18.35 -14.30
N LYS A 1051 -35.37 17.71 -13.14
CA LYS A 1051 -34.52 17.91 -11.94
C LYS A 1051 -33.65 16.68 -11.58
N GLY A 1052 -33.66 15.64 -12.42
CA GLY A 1052 -33.20 14.30 -12.06
C GLY A 1052 -34.31 13.45 -11.43
N GLY A 1053 -34.13 12.13 -11.42
CA GLY A 1053 -35.07 11.17 -10.85
C GLY A 1053 -34.57 10.55 -9.54
N ALA A 1054 -35.51 10.02 -8.75
CA ALA A 1054 -35.28 9.35 -7.47
C ALA A 1054 -35.31 7.81 -7.58
N MET A 1055 -35.30 7.26 -8.79
CA MET A 1055 -35.18 5.81 -9.00
C MET A 1055 -33.80 5.30 -8.54
N PRO A 1056 -33.75 4.24 -7.71
CA PRO A 1056 -32.48 3.68 -7.24
C PRO A 1056 -31.70 3.01 -8.38
N GLU A 1057 -30.38 2.97 -8.23
CA GLU A 1057 -29.54 2.04 -9.02
C GLU A 1057 -29.69 0.63 -8.46
N ILE A 1058 -29.34 -0.38 -9.26
CA ILE A 1058 -29.40 -1.79 -8.84
C ILE A 1058 -28.09 -2.46 -9.25
N THR A 1059 -27.47 -3.19 -8.33
CA THR A 1059 -26.19 -3.86 -8.55
C THR A 1059 -26.14 -5.23 -7.88
N ILE A 1060 -25.27 -6.12 -8.37
CA ILE A 1060 -24.95 -7.38 -7.70
C ILE A 1060 -23.73 -7.14 -6.80
N VAL A 1061 -23.84 -7.60 -5.56
CA VAL A 1061 -22.78 -7.46 -4.56
C VAL A 1061 -22.23 -8.81 -4.15
N SER A 1062 -20.89 -8.93 -4.21
CA SER A 1062 -20.10 -10.07 -3.79
C SER A 1062 -19.04 -9.62 -2.76
N PRO A 1063 -18.29 -10.55 -2.14
CA PRO A 1063 -17.20 -10.21 -1.22
C PRO A 1063 -16.16 -9.23 -1.78
N ASN A 1064 -16.07 -9.07 -3.10
CA ASN A 1064 -15.12 -8.19 -3.77
C ASN A 1064 -15.54 -6.71 -3.77
N ASN A 1065 -16.84 -6.39 -3.73
CA ASN A 1065 -17.37 -5.02 -3.75
C ASN A 1065 -18.31 -4.67 -2.57
N ALA A 1066 -18.62 -5.61 -1.67
CA ALA A 1066 -19.48 -5.36 -0.51
C ALA A 1066 -19.03 -4.18 0.38
N ALA A 1067 -17.72 -3.95 0.51
CA ALA A 1067 -17.17 -2.83 1.28
C ALA A 1067 -17.43 -1.45 0.63
N GLU A 1068 -17.64 -1.38 -0.69
CA GLU A 1068 -17.99 -0.14 -1.40
C GLU A 1068 -19.39 0.32 -0.98
N PHE A 1069 -20.34 -0.61 -0.99
CA PHE A 1069 -21.77 -0.38 -0.73
C PHE A 1069 -22.17 -0.47 0.75
N HIS A 1070 -21.27 -0.84 1.67
CA HIS A 1070 -21.56 -1.21 3.07
C HIS A 1070 -22.53 -2.41 3.21
N PHE A 1071 -22.45 -3.36 2.28
CA PHE A 1071 -23.34 -4.53 2.22
C PHE A 1071 -22.98 -5.61 3.26
N PRO A 1072 -23.92 -6.08 4.11
CA PRO A 1072 -23.67 -7.22 4.98
C PRO A 1072 -23.65 -8.52 4.16
N LEU A 1073 -22.52 -9.25 4.16
CA LEU A 1073 -22.35 -10.46 3.33
C LEU A 1073 -23.24 -11.67 3.71
N ALA A 1074 -24.04 -11.55 4.78
CA ALA A 1074 -25.06 -12.53 5.17
C ALA A 1074 -26.49 -12.10 4.79
N ALA A 1075 -26.68 -10.94 4.14
CA ALA A 1075 -27.97 -10.47 3.69
C ALA A 1075 -28.32 -11.01 2.29
N HIS A 1076 -29.62 -11.20 2.05
CA HIS A 1076 -30.20 -11.59 0.75
C HIS A 1076 -30.26 -10.39 -0.22
N GLY A 1077 -30.70 -9.24 0.29
CA GLY A 1077 -30.60 -7.94 -0.36
C GLY A 1077 -30.34 -6.85 0.66
N THR A 1078 -30.03 -5.63 0.20
CA THR A 1078 -30.14 -4.43 1.04
C THR A 1078 -30.22 -3.15 0.21
N PHE A 1079 -31.06 -2.20 0.63
CA PHE A 1079 -31.11 -0.85 0.08
C PHE A 1079 -30.11 0.07 0.78
N THR A 1080 -29.06 0.44 0.05
CA THR A 1080 -27.96 1.27 0.57
C THR A 1080 -28.28 2.76 0.39
N ALA A 1081 -29.03 3.32 1.35
CA ALA A 1081 -29.51 4.71 1.33
C ALA A 1081 -28.45 5.75 0.91
N LYS A 1082 -27.23 5.63 1.45
CA LYS A 1082 -26.08 6.51 1.20
C LYS A 1082 -25.69 6.62 -0.28
N TYR A 1083 -25.90 5.57 -1.05
CA TYR A 1083 -25.60 5.50 -2.49
C TYR A 1083 -26.87 5.45 -3.34
N TRP A 1084 -28.04 5.49 -2.72
CA TRP A 1084 -29.34 5.29 -3.36
C TRP A 1084 -29.41 4.04 -4.26
N THR A 1085 -28.77 2.95 -3.81
CA THR A 1085 -28.53 1.74 -4.60
C THR A 1085 -29.09 0.49 -3.91
N LEU A 1086 -29.88 -0.29 -4.64
CA LEU A 1086 -30.41 -1.59 -4.21
C LEU A 1086 -29.39 -2.68 -4.57
N CYS A 1087 -28.85 -3.34 -3.55
CA CYS A 1087 -27.80 -4.35 -3.68
C CYS A 1087 -28.40 -5.75 -3.57
N LEU A 1088 -28.16 -6.59 -4.57
CA LEU A 1088 -28.59 -7.99 -4.64
C LEU A 1088 -27.45 -8.91 -4.24
N SER A 1089 -27.68 -9.88 -3.36
CA SER A 1089 -26.64 -10.81 -2.93
C SER A 1089 -26.21 -11.74 -4.06
N ARG A 1090 -24.90 -11.82 -4.28
CA ARG A 1090 -24.30 -12.83 -5.16
C ARG A 1090 -24.60 -14.26 -4.67
N TRP A 1091 -24.74 -14.46 -3.35
CA TRP A 1091 -24.95 -15.78 -2.76
C TRP A 1091 -26.32 -16.36 -3.12
N ASP A 1092 -27.39 -15.55 -3.02
CA ASP A 1092 -28.75 -15.91 -3.46
C ASP A 1092 -28.76 -16.27 -4.94
N ILE A 1093 -28.12 -15.43 -5.77
CA ILE A 1093 -28.06 -15.62 -7.22
C ILE A 1093 -27.38 -16.95 -7.56
N ASP A 1094 -26.29 -17.31 -6.88
CA ASP A 1094 -25.68 -18.63 -7.03
C ASP A 1094 -26.57 -19.78 -6.49
N GLU A 1095 -27.50 -19.53 -5.56
CA GLU A 1095 -28.45 -20.54 -5.08
C GLU A 1095 -29.63 -20.74 -6.03
N ILE A 1096 -30.14 -19.68 -6.63
CA ILE A 1096 -31.13 -19.74 -7.70
C ILE A 1096 -30.55 -20.52 -8.89
N ILE A 1097 -29.29 -20.27 -9.26
CA ILE A 1097 -28.54 -21.04 -10.27
C ILE A 1097 -28.40 -22.54 -9.91
N ARG A 1098 -28.37 -22.89 -8.61
CA ARG A 1098 -28.31 -24.28 -8.11
C ARG A 1098 -29.69 -24.96 -8.04
N SER A 1099 -30.74 -24.21 -7.70
CA SER A 1099 -32.07 -24.75 -7.38
C SER A 1099 -33.07 -24.70 -8.54
N VAL A 1100 -33.00 -23.70 -9.42
CA VAL A 1100 -33.88 -23.58 -10.59
C VAL A 1100 -33.36 -24.50 -11.70
N LYS A 1101 -34.08 -25.59 -11.94
CA LYS A 1101 -33.84 -26.54 -13.02
C LYS A 1101 -34.99 -26.49 -14.02
N ASP A 1102 -36.08 -27.15 -13.65
CA ASP A 1102 -37.36 -27.14 -14.35
C ASP A 1102 -38.40 -26.41 -13.48
N HIS A 1103 -39.42 -25.80 -14.10
CA HIS A 1103 -40.50 -25.05 -13.43
C HIS A 1103 -40.05 -23.90 -12.51
N PRO A 1104 -39.39 -22.84 -13.04
CA PRO A 1104 -39.04 -21.64 -12.28
C PRO A 1104 -40.26 -20.98 -11.61
N GLU A 1105 -41.46 -21.10 -12.19
CA GLU A 1105 -42.69 -20.48 -11.71
C GLU A 1105 -43.21 -20.99 -10.35
N THR A 1106 -42.65 -22.11 -9.84
CA THR A 1106 -42.94 -22.70 -8.52
C THR A 1106 -41.70 -22.88 -7.63
N ASN A 1107 -40.50 -22.47 -8.07
CA ASN A 1107 -39.28 -22.57 -7.26
C ASN A 1107 -39.30 -21.56 -6.11
N ALA A 1108 -39.13 -22.04 -4.86
CA ALA A 1108 -39.16 -21.22 -3.66
C ALA A 1108 -38.06 -20.14 -3.65
N THR A 1109 -36.79 -20.51 -3.88
CA THR A 1109 -35.65 -19.57 -3.92
C THR A 1109 -35.89 -18.40 -4.88
N LEU A 1110 -36.53 -18.63 -6.04
CA LEU A 1110 -36.84 -17.58 -7.02
C LEU A 1110 -38.01 -16.69 -6.59
N ILE A 1111 -38.97 -17.24 -5.84
CA ILE A 1111 -40.08 -16.51 -5.23
C ILE A 1111 -39.56 -15.59 -4.12
N ASP A 1112 -38.71 -16.12 -3.24
CA ASP A 1112 -38.17 -15.41 -2.06
C ASP A 1112 -37.15 -14.33 -2.48
N PHE A 1113 -36.44 -14.54 -3.59
CA PHE A 1113 -35.65 -13.49 -4.24
C PHE A 1113 -36.52 -12.37 -4.84
N ALA A 1114 -37.66 -12.70 -5.46
CA ALA A 1114 -38.58 -11.72 -6.02
C ALA A 1114 -39.28 -10.87 -4.95
N ASP A 1115 -39.51 -11.46 -3.77
CA ASP A 1115 -39.90 -10.80 -2.54
C ASP A 1115 -38.80 -9.85 -2.03
N THR A 1116 -37.60 -10.36 -1.79
CA THR A 1116 -36.43 -9.58 -1.32
C THR A 1116 -36.22 -8.30 -2.16
N ILE A 1117 -36.34 -8.41 -3.49
CA ILE A 1117 -36.25 -7.27 -4.41
C ILE A 1117 -37.37 -6.23 -4.19
N TYR A 1118 -38.58 -6.66 -3.82
CA TYR A 1118 -39.70 -5.77 -3.51
C TYR A 1118 -39.50 -5.06 -2.17
N HIS A 1119 -39.14 -5.81 -1.13
CA HIS A 1119 -38.89 -5.29 0.22
C HIS A 1119 -37.87 -4.14 0.19
N GLU A 1120 -36.70 -4.37 -0.41
CA GLU A 1120 -35.66 -3.34 -0.51
C GLU A 1120 -36.05 -2.15 -1.39
N ALA A 1121 -36.87 -2.36 -2.43
CA ALA A 1121 -37.45 -1.27 -3.20
C ALA A 1121 -38.43 -0.42 -2.36
N ARG A 1122 -39.17 -1.02 -1.43
CA ARG A 1122 -40.08 -0.30 -0.52
C ARG A 1122 -39.33 0.55 0.48
N HIS A 1123 -38.21 0.09 1.04
CA HIS A 1123 -37.35 0.93 1.91
C HIS A 1123 -36.84 2.20 1.22
N CYS A 1124 -36.44 2.11 -0.06
CA CYS A 1124 -36.10 3.27 -0.88
C CYS A 1124 -37.27 4.28 -0.99
N GLN A 1125 -38.48 3.77 -1.23
CA GLN A 1125 -39.69 4.60 -1.35
C GLN A 1125 -40.15 5.22 -0.01
N GLN A 1126 -39.99 4.49 1.10
CA GLN A 1126 -40.29 4.96 2.45
C GLN A 1126 -39.38 6.14 2.84
N LEU A 1127 -38.06 5.97 2.69
CA LEU A 1127 -37.07 6.99 3.07
C LEU A 1127 -37.24 8.30 2.26
N PHE A 1128 -37.53 8.20 0.96
CA PHE A 1128 -37.79 9.37 0.12
C PHE A 1128 -38.95 10.22 0.66
N TRP A 1129 -40.06 9.58 1.06
CA TRP A 1129 -41.24 10.30 1.56
C TRP A 1129 -41.14 10.70 3.03
N GLN A 1130 -40.33 10.03 3.85
CA GLN A 1130 -39.94 10.55 5.17
C GLN A 1130 -39.25 11.92 5.05
N ILE A 1131 -38.32 12.07 4.10
CA ILE A 1131 -37.63 13.33 3.82
C ILE A 1131 -38.61 14.38 3.24
N GLY A 1132 -39.47 13.97 2.31
CA GLY A 1132 -40.52 14.85 1.77
C GLY A 1132 -41.46 15.36 2.88
N LEU A 1133 -41.78 14.54 3.88
CA LEU A 1133 -42.62 14.94 5.02
C LEU A 1133 -41.91 15.95 5.94
N LEU A 1134 -40.63 15.74 6.24
CA LEU A 1134 -39.80 16.66 7.02
C LEU A 1134 -39.80 18.08 6.40
N SER A 1135 -39.63 18.18 5.09
CA SER A 1135 -39.65 19.47 4.38
C SER A 1135 -41.04 20.06 4.17
N ALA A 1136 -42.10 19.25 4.14
CA ALA A 1136 -43.47 19.73 3.95
C ALA A 1136 -44.08 20.32 5.24
N PHE A 1137 -43.64 19.86 6.41
CA PHE A 1137 -44.15 20.28 7.72
C PHE A 1137 -43.02 20.58 8.72
N PRO A 1138 -42.07 21.47 8.40
CA PRO A 1138 -40.86 21.69 9.21
C PRO A 1138 -41.16 22.11 10.65
N ASP A 1139 -42.29 22.78 10.87
CA ASP A 1139 -42.79 23.23 12.17
C ASP A 1139 -43.00 22.10 13.18
N ASP A 1140 -43.36 20.90 12.72
CA ASP A 1140 -43.54 19.71 13.56
C ASP A 1140 -42.20 19.13 14.03
N TYR A 1141 -41.10 19.46 13.32
CA TYR A 1141 -39.77 18.87 13.53
C TYR A 1141 -38.73 19.86 14.07
N ARG A 1142 -39.05 21.16 14.21
CA ARG A 1142 -38.12 22.22 14.70
C ARG A 1142 -37.42 21.92 16.03
N GLN A 1143 -38.00 21.04 16.87
CA GLN A 1143 -37.37 20.62 18.13
C GLN A 1143 -36.13 19.73 17.92
N PHE A 1144 -36.01 19.08 16.76
CA PHE A 1144 -34.92 18.18 16.37
C PHE A 1144 -33.90 18.92 15.47
N SER A 1145 -33.04 19.70 16.11
CA SER A 1145 -32.08 20.62 15.45
C SER A 1145 -31.18 19.96 14.40
N SER A 1146 -30.91 18.66 14.53
CA SER A 1146 -29.96 17.91 13.70
C SER A 1146 -30.61 16.98 12.68
N MET A 1147 -31.95 17.00 12.55
CA MET A 1147 -32.69 16.02 11.73
C MET A 1147 -32.46 16.22 10.22
N GLU A 1148 -32.51 17.47 9.74
CA GLU A 1148 -32.25 17.80 8.33
C GLU A 1148 -30.84 17.38 7.88
N GLU A 1149 -29.81 17.70 8.68
CA GLU A 1149 -28.43 17.29 8.38
C GLU A 1149 -28.29 15.76 8.41
N CYS A 1150 -28.92 15.09 9.38
CA CYS A 1150 -28.89 13.63 9.48
C CYS A 1150 -29.44 12.96 8.22
N PHE A 1151 -30.64 13.34 7.77
CA PHE A 1151 -31.23 12.77 6.56
C PHE A 1151 -30.50 13.19 5.26
N THR A 1152 -29.90 14.39 5.24
CA THR A 1152 -29.01 14.84 4.15
C THR A 1152 -27.77 13.94 4.02
N GLN A 1153 -27.19 13.51 5.15
CA GLN A 1153 -26.04 12.59 5.18
C GLN A 1153 -26.44 11.13 4.90
N ILE A 1154 -27.66 10.70 5.29
CA ILE A 1154 -28.17 9.33 5.03
C ILE A 1154 -28.54 9.10 3.56
N ALA A 1155 -29.30 10.01 2.94
CA ALA A 1155 -29.80 9.83 1.56
C ALA A 1155 -28.92 10.52 0.49
N GLY A 1156 -27.98 11.36 0.91
CA GLY A 1156 -27.18 12.22 0.04
C GLY A 1156 -27.96 13.44 -0.45
N LYS A 1157 -27.32 14.61 -0.41
CA LYS A 1157 -27.95 15.92 -0.67
C LYS A 1157 -28.81 15.98 -1.95
N LYS A 1158 -28.39 15.32 -3.03
CA LYS A 1158 -29.14 15.31 -4.30
C LYS A 1158 -30.53 14.66 -4.18
N ILE A 1159 -30.66 13.57 -3.42
CA ILE A 1159 -31.95 12.92 -3.18
C ILE A 1159 -32.75 13.71 -2.14
N PHE A 1160 -32.06 14.23 -1.11
CA PHE A 1160 -32.68 15.10 -0.10
C PHE A 1160 -33.35 16.33 -0.75
N ASP A 1161 -32.60 17.10 -1.54
CA ASP A 1161 -33.10 18.26 -2.30
C ASP A 1161 -34.28 17.89 -3.22
N LEU A 1162 -34.24 16.71 -3.85
CA LEU A 1162 -35.28 16.23 -4.75
C LEU A 1162 -36.55 15.81 -4.01
N ALA A 1163 -36.43 15.16 -2.85
CA ALA A 1163 -37.55 14.82 -1.98
C ALA A 1163 -38.22 16.08 -1.42
N CYS A 1164 -37.44 17.02 -0.90
CA CYS A 1164 -37.93 18.31 -0.41
C CYS A 1164 -38.62 19.14 -1.51
N ALA A 1165 -38.12 19.05 -2.75
CA ALA A 1165 -38.71 19.72 -3.91
C ALA A 1165 -39.87 18.95 -4.58
N THR A 1166 -40.25 17.77 -4.06
CA THR A 1166 -41.38 16.97 -4.54
C THR A 1166 -42.57 17.16 -3.60
N PRO A 1167 -43.74 17.66 -4.08
CA PRO A 1167 -44.89 17.92 -3.22
C PRO A 1167 -45.34 16.66 -2.48
N PHE A 1168 -45.40 16.74 -1.14
CA PHE A 1168 -45.87 15.63 -0.32
C PHE A 1168 -47.37 15.35 -0.58
N PRO A 1169 -47.79 14.10 -0.84
CA PRO A 1169 -49.18 13.77 -1.13
C PRO A 1169 -50.14 14.14 0.01
N ASN A 1170 -51.25 14.79 -0.34
CA ASN A 1170 -52.22 15.31 0.63
C ASN A 1170 -53.15 14.21 1.19
N ASP A 1171 -52.58 13.26 1.93
CA ASP A 1171 -53.29 12.24 2.71
C ASP A 1171 -52.89 12.36 4.20
N SER A 1172 -53.85 12.76 5.04
CA SER A 1172 -53.65 12.95 6.49
C SER A 1172 -53.33 11.65 7.24
N LEU A 1173 -53.85 10.51 6.77
CA LEU A 1173 -53.70 9.22 7.44
C LEU A 1173 -52.32 8.63 7.13
N ALA A 1174 -51.91 8.68 5.86
CA ALA A 1174 -50.56 8.33 5.44
C ALA A 1174 -49.51 9.29 6.04
N ARG A 1175 -49.79 10.61 6.15
CA ARG A 1175 -48.94 11.56 6.91
C ARG A 1175 -48.73 11.10 8.36
N THR A 1176 -49.79 10.69 9.04
CA THR A 1176 -49.70 10.27 10.45
C THR A 1176 -48.83 9.01 10.60
N GLY A 1177 -48.99 8.03 9.71
CA GLY A 1177 -48.12 6.84 9.65
C GLY A 1177 -46.65 7.19 9.37
N ILE A 1178 -46.39 7.97 8.32
CA ILE A 1178 -45.03 8.35 7.91
C ILE A 1178 -44.34 9.23 8.97
N HIS A 1179 -45.08 10.07 9.71
CA HIS A 1179 -44.57 10.78 10.88
C HIS A 1179 -44.12 9.80 11.98
N ALA A 1180 -44.97 8.81 12.32
CA ALA A 1180 -44.66 7.79 13.32
C ALA A 1180 -43.54 6.83 12.91
N MET A 1181 -43.24 6.72 11.60
CA MET A 1181 -42.02 6.08 11.08
C MET A 1181 -40.80 7.00 11.22
N LEU A 1182 -40.89 8.24 10.75
CA LEU A 1182 -39.79 9.23 10.72
C LEU A 1182 -39.21 9.51 12.11
N ILE A 1183 -40.07 9.77 13.10
CA ILE A 1183 -39.66 10.00 14.50
C ILE A 1183 -38.95 8.77 15.08
N PHE A 1184 -39.46 7.57 14.81
CA PHE A 1184 -38.86 6.33 15.32
C PHE A 1184 -37.53 5.99 14.62
N TYR A 1185 -37.46 6.12 13.30
CA TYR A 1185 -36.24 5.86 12.53
C TYR A 1185 -35.12 6.84 12.91
N TYR A 1186 -35.45 8.13 13.15
CA TYR A 1186 -34.48 9.10 13.64
C TYR A 1186 -33.97 8.77 15.05
N TYR A 1187 -34.86 8.37 15.98
CA TYR A 1187 -34.47 7.87 17.30
C TYR A 1187 -33.54 6.65 17.20
N TRP A 1188 -33.88 5.68 16.34
CA TRP A 1188 -33.04 4.51 16.09
C TRP A 1188 -31.64 4.92 15.57
N VAL A 1189 -31.54 5.74 14.53
CA VAL A 1189 -30.25 6.19 13.98
C VAL A 1189 -29.39 6.86 15.05
N ILE A 1190 -29.93 7.79 15.85
CA ILE A 1190 -29.17 8.42 16.95
C ILE A 1190 -28.76 7.39 18.00
N SER A 1191 -29.63 6.42 18.33
CA SER A 1191 -29.33 5.38 19.33
C SER A 1191 -28.17 4.47 18.92
N GLN A 1192 -28.08 4.08 17.64
CA GLN A 1192 -27.04 3.17 17.12
C GLN A 1192 -25.72 3.89 16.79
N THR A 1193 -25.78 5.16 16.37
CA THR A 1193 -24.58 5.95 16.06
C THR A 1193 -23.96 6.61 17.31
N LYS A 1194 -24.55 6.39 18.50
CA LYS A 1194 -24.12 6.93 19.79
C LYS A 1194 -22.68 6.51 20.13
N GLY A 1195 -21.73 7.42 19.88
CA GLY A 1195 -20.30 7.24 20.12
C GLY A 1195 -19.44 7.21 18.85
N VAL A 1196 -20.05 7.12 17.66
CA VAL A 1196 -19.35 7.18 16.37
C VAL A 1196 -18.95 8.63 16.09
N GLU A 1197 -17.66 8.88 15.86
CA GLU A 1197 -17.09 10.24 15.77
C GLU A 1197 -17.72 11.12 14.68
N TYR A 1198 -18.05 10.53 13.53
CA TYR A 1198 -18.71 11.21 12.41
C TYR A 1198 -20.11 11.75 12.77
N TRP A 1199 -20.79 11.15 13.75
CA TRP A 1199 -22.18 11.44 14.13
C TRP A 1199 -22.29 12.15 15.50
N LYS A 1200 -21.23 12.80 15.98
CA LYS A 1200 -21.23 13.51 17.28
C LYS A 1200 -22.30 14.61 17.39
N PHE A 1201 -22.74 15.21 16.29
CA PHE A 1201 -23.67 16.35 16.28
C PHE A 1201 -25.12 15.96 16.63
N ILE A 1202 -25.62 14.80 16.18
CA ILE A 1202 -27.04 14.41 16.36
C ILE A 1202 -27.40 13.98 17.80
N GLN A 1203 -26.44 13.87 18.71
CA GLN A 1203 -26.69 13.41 20.09
C GLN A 1203 -27.54 14.40 20.92
N ALA A 1204 -27.55 15.69 20.56
CA ALA A 1204 -28.32 16.73 21.26
C ALA A 1204 -29.84 16.60 21.12
N ASP A 1205 -30.32 15.74 20.21
CA ASP A 1205 -31.74 15.50 19.97
C ASP A 1205 -32.25 14.16 20.54
N LEU A 1206 -31.36 13.32 21.11
CA LEU A 1206 -31.66 11.97 21.58
C LEU A 1206 -32.79 11.90 22.63
N GLU A 1207 -32.70 12.70 23.71
CA GLU A 1207 -33.71 12.70 24.78
C GLU A 1207 -35.05 13.28 24.31
N LYS A 1208 -35.01 14.23 23.37
CA LYS A 1208 -36.21 14.84 22.78
C LYS A 1208 -36.97 13.83 21.92
N VAL A 1209 -36.26 13.10 21.07
CA VAL A 1209 -36.87 12.12 20.16
C VAL A 1209 -37.28 10.85 20.91
N GLU A 1210 -36.58 10.46 21.99
CA GLU A 1210 -37.06 9.45 22.94
C GLU A 1210 -38.44 9.85 23.50
N ALA A 1211 -38.59 11.09 23.97
CA ALA A 1211 -39.86 11.60 24.51
C ALA A 1211 -40.99 11.66 23.46
N GLU A 1212 -40.68 12.09 22.23
CA GLU A 1212 -41.67 12.12 21.14
C GLU A 1212 -42.03 10.70 20.66
N VAL A 1213 -41.11 9.73 20.68
CA VAL A 1213 -41.42 8.30 20.46
C VAL A 1213 -42.35 7.76 21.54
N CYS A 1214 -42.06 8.05 22.82
CA CYS A 1214 -42.93 7.67 23.95
C CYS A 1214 -44.36 8.21 23.77
N LYS A 1215 -44.47 9.47 23.34
CA LYS A 1215 -45.74 10.14 23.06
C LYS A 1215 -46.47 9.56 21.85
N VAL A 1216 -45.84 9.53 20.67
CA VAL A 1216 -46.47 9.08 19.40
C VAL A 1216 -46.85 7.60 19.43
N ARG A 1217 -46.18 6.77 20.24
CA ARG A 1217 -46.51 5.35 20.44
C ARG A 1217 -47.27 5.04 21.74
N ASN A 1218 -47.50 6.04 22.60
CA ASN A 1218 -48.11 5.88 23.94
C ASN A 1218 -47.42 4.79 24.80
N VAL A 1219 -46.09 4.79 24.83
CA VAL A 1219 -45.24 3.85 25.59
C VAL A 1219 -44.35 4.57 26.60
N THR A 1220 -43.86 3.84 27.60
CA THR A 1220 -42.90 4.38 28.58
C THR A 1220 -41.49 4.52 27.98
N PRO A 1221 -40.61 5.38 28.55
CA PRO A 1221 -39.22 5.50 28.12
C PRO A 1221 -38.40 4.19 28.21
N GLU A 1222 -38.74 3.30 29.14
CA GLU A 1222 -38.09 1.99 29.27
C GLU A 1222 -38.48 1.04 28.13
N GLN A 1223 -39.76 1.05 27.73
CA GLN A 1223 -40.21 0.37 26.51
C GLN A 1223 -39.58 0.98 25.25
N ALA A 1224 -39.57 2.32 25.12
CA ALA A 1224 -38.97 3.00 23.97
C ALA A 1224 -37.48 2.68 23.80
N ARG A 1225 -36.69 2.69 24.89
CA ARG A 1225 -35.27 2.27 24.86
C ARG A 1225 -35.11 0.80 24.45
N THR A 1226 -35.98 -0.08 24.94
CA THR A 1226 -35.96 -1.50 24.55
C THR A 1226 -36.19 -1.64 23.04
N MET A 1227 -37.21 -0.97 22.50
CA MET A 1227 -37.53 -0.97 21.06
C MET A 1227 -36.40 -0.39 20.18
N ALA A 1228 -35.63 0.59 20.68
CA ALA A 1228 -34.50 1.18 19.93
C ALA A 1228 -33.28 0.24 19.85
N VAL A 1229 -33.06 -0.61 20.85
CA VAL A 1229 -32.00 -1.63 20.84
C VAL A 1229 -32.35 -2.78 19.90
N THR A 1230 -33.63 -3.18 19.82
CA THR A 1230 -34.10 -4.35 19.05
C THR A 1230 -34.73 -4.02 17.69
N TYR A 1231 -34.64 -2.78 17.19
CA TYR A 1231 -35.25 -2.36 15.92
C TYR A 1231 -34.95 -3.29 14.73
N ALA A 1232 -33.72 -3.80 14.67
CA ALA A 1232 -33.26 -4.73 13.64
C ALA A 1232 -34.09 -6.03 13.55
N SER A 1233 -34.75 -6.46 14.63
CA SER A 1233 -35.59 -7.67 14.66
C SER A 1233 -37.07 -7.40 14.90
N TYR A 1234 -37.46 -6.33 15.61
CA TYR A 1234 -38.86 -6.10 15.96
C TYR A 1234 -39.66 -5.18 15.01
N LEU A 1235 -38.98 -4.44 14.12
CA LEU A 1235 -39.64 -3.60 13.10
C LEU A 1235 -39.07 -3.82 11.69
N HIS A 1236 -37.79 -4.16 11.54
CA HIS A 1236 -37.22 -4.53 10.24
C HIS A 1236 -37.79 -5.87 9.71
N GLU A 1237 -37.86 -6.90 10.55
CA GLU A 1237 -38.33 -8.24 10.13
C GLU A 1237 -39.85 -8.29 9.90
N GLN A 1238 -40.65 -7.43 10.56
CA GLN A 1238 -42.10 -7.43 10.37
C GLN A 1238 -42.51 -6.89 8.98
N ASP A 1239 -41.87 -5.83 8.49
CA ASP A 1239 -42.13 -5.30 7.14
C ASP A 1239 -41.61 -6.27 6.06
N ALA A 1240 -40.61 -7.11 6.38
CA ALA A 1240 -40.17 -8.21 5.52
C ALA A 1240 -41.25 -9.30 5.42
N PHE A 1241 -41.71 -9.89 6.54
CA PHE A 1241 -42.74 -10.93 6.51
C PHE A 1241 -44.06 -10.45 5.89
N LEU A 1242 -44.48 -9.20 6.14
CA LEU A 1242 -45.78 -8.68 5.68
C LEU A 1242 -45.77 -8.15 4.25
N CYS A 1243 -44.67 -7.55 3.75
CA CYS A 1243 -44.54 -7.27 2.31
C CYS A 1243 -44.26 -8.55 1.51
N GLY A 1244 -43.58 -9.53 2.09
CA GLY A 1244 -43.20 -10.76 1.42
C GLY A 1244 -44.33 -11.74 1.19
N GLU A 1245 -45.17 -11.99 2.20
CA GLU A 1245 -46.38 -12.80 2.00
C GLU A 1245 -47.28 -12.19 0.90
N VAL A 1246 -47.32 -10.84 0.74
CA VAL A 1246 -48.05 -10.18 -0.37
C VAL A 1246 -47.48 -10.55 -1.75
N VAL A 1247 -46.15 -10.60 -1.92
CA VAL A 1247 -45.51 -11.03 -3.17
C VAL A 1247 -45.75 -12.52 -3.40
N GLN A 1248 -45.55 -13.38 -2.39
CA GLN A 1248 -45.80 -14.82 -2.47
C GLN A 1248 -47.27 -15.15 -2.83
N TYR A 1249 -48.24 -14.44 -2.25
CA TYR A 1249 -49.67 -14.62 -2.59
C TYR A 1249 -50.01 -14.13 -4.01
N CYS A 1250 -49.44 -13.00 -4.45
CA CYS A 1250 -49.62 -12.54 -5.83
C CYS A 1250 -48.97 -13.49 -6.85
N TRP A 1251 -47.79 -14.04 -6.54
CA TRP A 1251 -47.05 -14.98 -7.39
C TRP A 1251 -47.79 -16.31 -7.56
N THR A 1252 -48.50 -16.75 -6.51
CA THR A 1252 -49.35 -17.95 -6.51
C THR A 1252 -50.80 -17.68 -6.94
N GLY A 1253 -51.11 -16.46 -7.39
CA GLY A 1253 -52.40 -16.10 -8.00
C GLY A 1253 -53.57 -15.85 -7.03
N ARG A 1254 -53.32 -15.72 -5.72
CA ARG A 1254 -54.38 -15.40 -4.74
C ARG A 1254 -54.72 -13.91 -4.80
N SER A 1255 -55.93 -13.60 -5.28
CA SER A 1255 -56.28 -12.26 -5.77
C SER A 1255 -56.97 -11.33 -4.78
N GLN A 1256 -57.21 -11.75 -3.53
CA GLN A 1256 -57.85 -10.94 -2.49
C GLN A 1256 -56.94 -10.71 -1.27
N LEU A 1257 -56.32 -9.53 -1.21
CA LEU A 1257 -55.77 -8.93 0.00
C LEU A 1257 -56.80 -7.91 0.52
N ARG A 1258 -56.91 -7.75 1.85
CA ARG A 1258 -57.91 -6.87 2.49
C ARG A 1258 -57.26 -6.07 3.61
N ASN A 1259 -57.67 -4.80 3.77
CA ASN A 1259 -57.09 -3.89 4.75
C ASN A 1259 -58.00 -3.75 6.00
N PRO A 1260 -57.52 -4.12 7.21
CA PRO A 1260 -58.22 -3.84 8.46
C PRO A 1260 -58.11 -2.35 8.83
N GLY A 1261 -59.13 -1.56 8.45
CA GLY A 1261 -59.84 -0.60 9.31
C GLY A 1261 -59.10 0.49 10.10
N THR A 1262 -57.85 0.83 9.79
CA THR A 1262 -56.95 1.49 10.77
C THR A 1262 -56.25 2.76 10.26
N CYS A 1263 -56.05 2.90 8.95
CA CYS A 1263 -56.11 4.22 8.33
C CYS A 1263 -57.57 4.68 8.29
N THR A 1264 -58.08 5.00 9.48
CA THR A 1264 -59.42 5.52 9.80
C THR A 1264 -59.28 6.73 10.71
N SER A 1265 -60.34 7.54 10.80
CA SER A 1265 -60.38 8.75 11.65
C SER A 1265 -60.12 8.45 13.14
N VAL A 1266 -60.35 7.22 13.58
CA VAL A 1266 -60.08 6.74 14.95
C VAL A 1266 -58.59 6.85 15.30
N TYR A 1267 -57.68 6.47 14.40
CA TYR A 1267 -56.23 6.54 14.64
C TYR A 1267 -55.76 7.99 14.80
N ALA A 1268 -56.23 8.89 13.93
CA ALA A 1268 -55.97 10.33 14.07
C ALA A 1268 -56.54 10.89 15.39
N HIS A 1269 -57.72 10.43 15.83
CA HIS A 1269 -58.31 10.81 17.13
C HIS A 1269 -57.48 10.33 18.33
N VAL A 1270 -56.87 9.14 18.26
CA VAL A 1270 -56.00 8.62 19.33
C VAL A 1270 -54.67 9.40 19.38
N ILE A 1271 -54.09 9.73 18.24
CA ILE A 1271 -52.89 10.58 18.15
C ILE A 1271 -53.17 12.00 18.66
N GLN A 1272 -54.35 12.55 18.38
CA GLN A 1272 -54.76 13.86 18.91
C GLN A 1272 -55.11 13.84 20.41
N SER A 1273 -55.69 12.76 20.94
CA SER A 1273 -56.06 12.68 22.37
C SER A 1273 -54.84 12.55 23.30
N ILE A 1274 -53.70 12.09 22.79
CA ILE A 1274 -52.39 12.09 23.48
C ILE A 1274 -51.54 13.34 23.18
N GLY A 1275 -52.12 14.37 22.54
CA GLY A 1275 -51.50 15.69 22.41
C GLY A 1275 -50.46 15.84 21.29
N ALA A 1276 -50.46 14.98 20.29
CA ALA A 1276 -49.92 15.35 18.97
C ALA A 1276 -50.97 16.20 18.20
N LYS A 1277 -50.53 16.95 17.19
CA LYS A 1277 -51.38 17.93 16.47
C LYS A 1277 -51.95 17.36 15.17
#